data_AF-A0A9E5PY47-F1
#
_entry.id   AF-A0A9E5PY47-F1
#
_cell.length_a   1.000
_cell.length_b   1.000
_cell.length_c   1.000
_cell.angle_alpha   90.00
_cell.angle_beta   90.00
_cell.angle_gamma   90.00
#
_symmetry.space_group_name_H-M   'P 1'
#
loop_
_entity.id
_entity.type
_entity.pdbx_description
1 polymer ?
#
loop_
_entity_poly.entity_id
_entity_poly.type
_entity_poly.pdbx_seq_one_letter_code
_entity_poly.pdbx_strand_id
1 'polypeptide(L)'
;QLAISAERVVNAENAVIAARGDLSIQARDTISNQRAGLILSAGDMALSADRIENRSARIEALGDLDIDARVLINANDHFETEPVAGSPTPYVRLRHEGVDYASDELGLNFGSLTEYADDPGARVLLPSEDYPFADYPALAASWAVPASGGHRGFQIELSRHLQVLCHDCNEPTVMVDTYASDHPIWARLGVAPPGPAPSFAGPDCAAEFTHCTPTERQAHQAWLAQSQQYAIHKSERQDALDVKIEAYNASVAARTLRDWTVIDASETRQEPRVLHSEPGQIAAGGDLRIQASAAINDKSQILAGGALGVLGTTLDNRDASVLARSDISGQAVYSYFEEDCWACNDDRRHEYAPYSGTREHEVQLSVASARQHAPDAPTALPVNLRSALFQPVADPASGVLFQTDPRFTASRTWTDSGAQLALLNLDPNTLQKRLGDGFLEQRLVREQIAQLTGQRFLGDHTDDDAQYLALLQAGATFAQAHPLRPGITLTAEQVAALTSDIVWLEAQALTLPDGRTVTALVPRVYLMPREGELAPDGSLIAGRQVHLDLSGDFLNGGSVAGRELVLIDANGIRSSGRIGSEGTTALKARQDIDVRGGEVAARDALLLDAGRDIVVASTTRSTTTAAGDSTYERTVLDRKARLVVTGEAGVLIAQAAQDMSLQAAEVVNQGSGPSVLVAGRDLLLPTVSTGATDDIHWSADHRQRSERREDKGTTIQAHGDLTMLAGRHLLGRAVDIDAQGDVDARAAAALLLEAGERRLSVDEHHRVRHGDSFKRKTVTEDLTLRQSQAIPSELGGRNVSLLGGAGVYTEGTRIRAEENVDIDGAGTTVLGAAQDQRVSERHIEVERRLGGLNGDAHRSDTEIDALHARSRAHGTDIRAGGEIRVGVGERTELQGARLQAEAIRFERSALAEDAPEDAQSAPGELILGATVDRDLASVERHNESDRVWQRMRSQGHEHETLNATELHGKLSIDETLRVGVDVGVDRPGDDLQRKIRQLSTQPGLQYLAELSQRPEVDWRAIELARREWDHEAQGLTGVGAALLMAVVAYFTMGMGTDLAIAAAGGTSSATAAALTTTTATGATAYTAAGAAINAGFTTLAGSAAVSFVNNGGDLSAVFKDLGSSDTVKQVLVGMVGAGLVQGLSDNLQFSGKALKDIGLNDGMGAYFGKQFIEHAGRASANALLLGTPLDKALEGALVSSLLSTGTAFGADAIGDLGVPDGNGGVTLNAAGRHLLHALLGCASGAVQAGREGCAAGGAGALLGELAAGWFNPDG
;
A
#
# COMPACT_ATOMS: atom_id res chain seq x y z
N GLN A 1 -10.91 62.55 12.92
CA GLN A 1 -12.11 61.88 12.42
C GLN A 1 -12.41 62.37 11.02
N LEU A 2 -12.73 61.46 10.10
CA LEU A 2 -13.17 61.73 8.73
C LEU A 2 -14.43 60.90 8.47
N ALA A 3 -15.48 61.51 7.93
CA ALA A 3 -16.72 60.83 7.57
C ALA A 3 -17.06 61.12 6.10
N ILE A 4 -17.33 60.07 5.33
CA ILE A 4 -17.67 60.14 3.90
C ILE A 4 -19.02 59.45 3.70
N SER A 5 -19.97 60.16 3.08
CA SER A 5 -21.25 59.60 2.66
C SER A 5 -21.44 59.83 1.16
N ALA A 6 -21.69 58.76 0.40
CA ALA A 6 -21.81 58.82 -1.05
C ALA A 6 -22.74 57.73 -1.60
N GLU A 7 -23.09 57.83 -2.89
CA GLU A 7 -23.72 56.68 -3.58
C GLU A 7 -22.68 55.56 -3.77
N ARG A 8 -21.48 55.94 -4.25
CA ARG A 8 -20.34 55.07 -4.52
C ARG A 8 -19.05 55.75 -4.12
N VAL A 9 -18.09 54.98 -3.61
CA VAL A 9 -16.72 55.42 -3.32
C VAL A 9 -15.75 54.58 -4.14
N VAL A 10 -14.87 55.24 -4.89
CA VAL A 10 -13.84 54.58 -5.71
C VAL A 10 -12.47 55.15 -5.32
N ASN A 11 -11.60 54.29 -4.82
CA ASN A 11 -10.21 54.58 -4.49
C ASN A 11 -9.30 53.70 -5.36
N ALA A 12 -8.51 54.30 -6.24
CA ALA A 12 -7.72 53.56 -7.23
C ALA A 12 -6.41 54.27 -7.58
N GLU A 13 -5.49 53.57 -8.24
CA GLU A 13 -4.26 54.14 -8.84
C GLU A 13 -3.32 54.78 -7.79
N ASN A 14 -2.99 54.04 -6.74
CA ASN A 14 -2.19 54.53 -5.59
C ASN A 14 -2.84 55.68 -4.80
N ALA A 15 -4.15 55.92 -4.97
CA ALA A 15 -4.88 56.92 -4.20
C ALA A 15 -5.00 56.53 -2.71
N VAL A 16 -5.06 57.56 -1.85
CA VAL A 16 -5.10 57.40 -0.40
C VAL A 16 -6.31 58.12 0.18
N ILE A 17 -7.13 57.38 0.92
CA ILE A 17 -8.12 57.93 1.85
C ILE A 17 -7.60 57.65 3.25
N ALA A 18 -7.21 58.69 4.00
CA ALA A 18 -6.59 58.53 5.31
C ALA A 18 -7.19 59.44 6.38
N ALA A 19 -7.38 58.92 7.59
CA ALA A 19 -7.80 59.67 8.77
C ALA A 19 -6.80 59.53 9.93
N ARG A 20 -6.41 60.66 10.54
CA ARG A 20 -5.52 60.70 11.73
C ARG A 20 -6.14 60.22 13.05
N GLY A 21 -7.40 59.78 12.99
CA GLY A 21 -8.22 59.19 14.05
C GLY A 21 -9.32 58.43 13.30
N ASP A 22 -10.55 58.39 13.80
CA ASP A 22 -11.53 57.47 13.21
C ASP A 22 -11.94 57.82 11.76
N LEU A 23 -12.19 56.80 10.96
CA LEU A 23 -12.66 56.89 9.58
C LEU A 23 -14.02 56.20 9.43
N SER A 24 -15.03 56.89 8.92
CA SER A 24 -16.30 56.27 8.54
C SER A 24 -16.59 56.51 7.05
N ILE A 25 -16.88 55.45 6.31
CA ILE A 25 -17.31 55.52 4.91
C ILE A 25 -18.64 54.77 4.78
N GLN A 26 -19.67 55.50 4.40
CA GLN A 26 -20.99 54.95 4.12
C GLN A 26 -21.35 55.19 2.65
N ALA A 27 -21.34 54.13 1.85
CA ALA A 27 -21.83 54.15 0.47
C ALA A 27 -23.19 53.43 0.39
N ARG A 28 -24.10 53.86 -0.50
CA ARG A 28 -25.34 53.09 -0.72
C ARG A 28 -25.12 51.84 -1.55
N ASP A 29 -24.28 51.95 -2.58
CA ASP A 29 -24.04 50.89 -3.56
C ASP A 29 -22.68 50.21 -3.29
N THR A 30 -21.57 50.88 -3.63
CA THR A 30 -20.26 50.22 -3.65
C THR A 30 -19.15 51.07 -3.01
N ILE A 31 -18.28 50.44 -2.21
CA ILE A 31 -16.92 50.91 -1.90
C ILE A 31 -15.93 50.03 -2.67
N SER A 32 -15.19 50.61 -3.60
CA SER A 32 -14.19 49.90 -4.42
C SER A 32 -12.80 50.48 -4.17
N ASN A 33 -11.92 49.67 -3.61
CA ASN A 33 -10.50 49.95 -3.39
C ASN A 33 -9.67 49.02 -4.28
N GLN A 34 -8.88 49.58 -5.21
CA GLN A 34 -8.21 48.79 -6.24
C GLN A 34 -6.86 49.39 -6.66
N ARG A 35 -6.03 48.65 -7.41
CA ARG A 35 -4.78 49.13 -8.04
C ARG A 35 -3.86 49.88 -7.04
N ALA A 36 -3.44 49.17 -6.00
CA ALA A 36 -2.61 49.71 -4.91
C ALA A 36 -3.23 50.88 -4.12
N GLY A 37 -4.55 51.04 -4.15
CA GLY A 37 -5.28 52.01 -3.32
C GLY A 37 -5.14 51.72 -1.82
N LEU A 38 -5.08 52.78 -1.00
CA LEU A 38 -5.00 52.71 0.45
C LEU A 38 -6.19 53.41 1.12
N ILE A 39 -6.94 52.69 1.95
CA ILE A 39 -7.88 53.24 2.91
C ILE A 39 -7.30 53.02 4.31
N LEU A 40 -7.04 54.10 5.05
CA LEU A 40 -6.27 54.06 6.30
C LEU A 40 -6.93 54.86 7.43
N SER A 41 -7.01 54.27 8.62
CA SER A 41 -7.38 54.96 9.87
C SER A 41 -6.28 54.79 10.91
N ALA A 42 -5.85 55.89 11.54
CA ALA A 42 -4.97 55.83 12.71
C ALA A 42 -5.73 55.56 14.03
N GLY A 43 -7.07 55.54 13.99
CA GLY A 43 -7.94 55.06 15.07
C GLY A 43 -8.82 53.94 14.53
N ASP A 44 -10.12 54.02 14.83
CA ASP A 44 -11.09 53.01 14.38
C ASP A 44 -11.58 53.27 12.95
N MET A 45 -12.11 52.26 12.27
CA MET A 45 -12.67 52.38 10.93
C MET A 45 -14.02 51.68 10.83
N ALA A 46 -15.00 52.33 10.20
CA ALA A 46 -16.29 51.76 9.87
C ALA A 46 -16.59 51.90 8.38
N LEU A 47 -16.82 50.79 7.68
CA LEU A 47 -17.17 50.76 6.26
C LEU A 47 -18.54 50.11 6.08
N SER A 48 -19.45 50.79 5.38
CA SER A 48 -20.80 50.26 5.10
C SER A 48 -21.20 50.50 3.64
N ALA A 49 -21.59 49.44 2.93
CA ALA A 49 -22.10 49.48 1.55
C ALA A 49 -22.81 48.18 1.15
N ASP A 50 -23.64 48.15 0.09
CA ASP A 50 -24.13 46.86 -0.43
C ASP A 50 -22.96 45.95 -0.86
N ARG A 51 -21.93 46.54 -1.48
CA ARG A 51 -20.74 45.82 -1.93
C ARG A 51 -19.45 46.55 -1.53
N ILE A 52 -18.51 45.80 -0.95
CA ILE A 52 -17.15 46.28 -0.65
C ILE A 52 -16.15 45.40 -1.39
N GLU A 53 -15.28 46.03 -2.18
CA GLU A 53 -14.21 45.36 -2.92
C GLU A 53 -12.85 45.94 -2.53
N ASN A 54 -11.92 45.06 -2.18
CA ASN A 54 -10.52 45.34 -1.98
C ASN A 54 -9.70 44.43 -2.91
N ARG A 55 -9.19 44.99 -4.01
CA ARG A 55 -8.58 44.23 -5.12
C ARG A 55 -7.14 44.68 -5.34
N SER A 56 -6.17 43.86 -4.95
CA SER A 56 -4.73 44.21 -4.97
C SER A 56 -4.49 45.60 -4.36
N ALA A 57 -5.12 45.82 -3.21
CA ALA A 57 -5.22 47.10 -2.52
C ALA A 57 -5.30 46.86 -1.00
N ARG A 58 -5.27 47.94 -0.21
CA ARG A 58 -5.20 47.87 1.25
C ARG A 58 -6.29 48.66 1.96
N ILE A 59 -6.94 48.00 2.92
CA ILE A 59 -7.81 48.61 3.93
C ILE A 59 -7.17 48.33 5.30
N GLU A 60 -6.86 49.37 6.06
CA GLU A 60 -6.09 49.25 7.31
C GLU A 60 -6.61 50.20 8.40
N ALA A 61 -6.97 49.66 9.55
CA ALA A 61 -7.20 50.41 10.78
C ALA A 61 -6.12 50.09 11.82
N LEU A 62 -5.59 51.10 12.52
CA LEU A 62 -4.71 50.85 13.66
C LEU A 62 -5.49 50.49 14.94
N GLY A 63 -6.75 50.93 15.05
CA GLY A 63 -7.71 50.47 16.05
C GLY A 63 -8.61 49.37 15.51
N ASP A 64 -9.89 49.42 15.85
CA ASP A 64 -10.90 48.47 15.42
C ASP A 64 -11.37 48.74 13.97
N LEU A 65 -11.82 47.71 13.26
CA LEU A 65 -12.41 47.82 11.92
C LEU A 65 -13.74 47.07 11.87
N ASP A 66 -14.83 47.80 11.62
CA ASP A 66 -16.16 47.25 11.39
C ASP A 66 -16.51 47.37 9.89
N ILE A 67 -16.88 46.26 9.26
CA ILE A 67 -17.30 46.16 7.86
C ILE A 67 -18.73 45.61 7.82
N ASP A 68 -19.66 46.36 7.24
CA ASP A 68 -21.04 45.95 6.99
C ASP A 68 -21.32 45.98 5.49
N ALA A 69 -21.54 44.80 4.89
CA ALA A 69 -21.90 44.70 3.49
C ALA A 69 -22.82 43.53 3.19
N ARG A 70 -23.48 43.53 2.03
CA ARG A 70 -24.08 42.29 1.52
C ARG A 70 -23.00 41.39 0.92
N VAL A 71 -22.04 41.98 0.21
CA VAL A 71 -20.92 41.25 -0.42
C VAL A 71 -19.58 41.92 -0.11
N LEU A 72 -18.65 41.15 0.44
CA LEU A 72 -17.25 41.53 0.63
C LEU A 72 -16.34 40.70 -0.29
N ILE A 73 -15.46 41.37 -1.03
CA ILE A 73 -14.40 40.71 -1.81
C ILE A 73 -13.06 41.31 -1.42
N ASN A 74 -12.16 40.44 -0.97
CA ASN A 74 -10.74 40.71 -0.83
C ASN A 74 -10.00 39.82 -1.83
N ALA A 75 -9.36 40.37 -2.85
CA ALA A 75 -8.82 39.59 -3.97
C ALA A 75 -7.45 40.09 -4.44
N ASN A 76 -6.66 39.15 -4.95
CA ASN A 76 -5.40 39.40 -5.63
C ASN A 76 -5.60 39.22 -7.13
N ASP A 77 -5.81 40.34 -7.83
CA ASP A 77 -6.07 40.33 -9.27
C ASP A 77 -4.76 40.21 -10.08
N HIS A 78 -3.60 40.20 -9.41
CA HIS A 78 -2.26 40.23 -9.99
C HIS A 78 -1.38 39.10 -9.41
N PHE A 79 -1.86 37.86 -9.49
CA PHE A 79 -1.11 36.67 -9.11
C PHE A 79 -0.67 35.87 -10.34
N GLU A 80 0.64 35.77 -10.57
CA GLU A 80 1.24 35.07 -11.71
C GLU A 80 2.27 34.04 -11.24
N THR A 81 2.30 32.89 -11.91
CA THR A 81 3.19 31.76 -11.59
C THR A 81 3.86 31.23 -12.84
N GLU A 82 5.07 30.70 -12.69
CA GLU A 82 5.75 29.93 -13.73
C GLU A 82 6.23 28.57 -13.18
N PRO A 83 6.18 27.49 -13.96
CA PRO A 83 6.87 26.25 -13.63
C PRO A 83 8.36 26.43 -13.88
N VAL A 84 9.20 26.19 -12.87
CA VAL A 84 10.66 26.19 -13.01
C VAL A 84 11.16 24.76 -12.98
N ALA A 85 11.69 24.30 -14.12
CA ALA A 85 12.32 22.99 -14.22
C ALA A 85 13.70 22.99 -13.54
N GLY A 86 13.92 22.05 -12.63
CA GLY A 86 15.25 21.71 -12.12
C GLY A 86 16.10 20.98 -13.15
N SER A 87 17.39 20.80 -12.85
CA SER A 87 18.27 19.97 -13.66
C SER A 87 17.82 18.51 -13.64
N PRO A 88 17.85 17.78 -14.77
CA PRO A 88 17.52 16.35 -14.80
C PRO A 88 18.44 15.54 -13.86
N THR A 89 17.85 14.62 -13.11
CA THR A 89 18.57 13.68 -12.23
C THR A 89 18.51 12.25 -12.80
N PRO A 90 19.58 11.44 -12.72
CA PRO A 90 19.56 10.08 -13.25
C PRO A 90 18.53 9.18 -12.55
N TYR A 91 17.76 8.43 -13.33
CA TYR A 91 16.81 7.41 -12.89
C TYR A 91 17.12 6.11 -13.63
N VAL A 92 18.00 5.28 -13.06
CA VAL A 92 18.40 4.00 -13.64
C VAL A 92 17.98 2.84 -12.73
N ARG A 93 17.23 1.89 -13.27
CA ARG A 93 16.66 0.75 -12.55
C ARG A 93 16.70 -0.52 -13.39
N LEU A 94 17.08 -1.65 -12.80
CA LEU A 94 16.87 -2.96 -13.42
C LEU A 94 15.48 -3.46 -13.03
N ARG A 95 14.69 -3.90 -14.01
CA ARG A 95 13.36 -4.44 -13.81
C ARG A 95 13.35 -5.94 -14.07
N HIS A 96 12.83 -6.69 -13.12
CA HIS A 96 12.53 -8.11 -13.27
C HIS A 96 11.26 -8.45 -12.49
N GLU A 97 10.34 -9.19 -13.12
CA GLU A 97 9.04 -9.53 -12.52
C GLU A 97 8.35 -8.29 -11.92
N GLY A 98 8.42 -7.14 -12.60
CA GLY A 98 7.79 -5.88 -12.16
C GLY A 98 8.42 -5.20 -10.93
N VAL A 99 9.49 -5.76 -10.35
CA VAL A 99 10.27 -5.15 -9.26
C VAL A 99 11.44 -4.35 -9.87
N ASP A 100 11.61 -3.11 -9.39
CA ASP A 100 12.67 -2.20 -9.83
C ASP A 100 13.80 -2.20 -8.80
N TYR A 101 15.00 -2.61 -9.20
CA TYR A 101 16.20 -2.68 -8.38
C TYR A 101 17.16 -1.53 -8.69
N ALA A 102 17.70 -0.91 -7.63
CA ALA A 102 18.78 0.07 -7.73
C ALA A 102 20.15 -0.61 -7.85
N SER A 103 21.16 0.13 -8.34
CA SER A 103 22.50 -0.43 -8.57
C SER A 103 23.21 -0.91 -7.29
N ASP A 104 22.97 -0.24 -6.16
CA ASP A 104 23.50 -0.57 -4.84
C ASP A 104 22.86 -1.82 -4.21
N GLU A 105 21.62 -2.14 -4.57
CA GLU A 105 20.90 -3.33 -4.11
C GLU A 105 21.39 -4.63 -4.79
N LEU A 106 22.00 -4.51 -5.97
CA LEU A 106 22.40 -5.64 -6.81
C LEU A 106 23.86 -6.07 -6.62
N GLY A 107 24.61 -5.45 -5.71
CA GLY A 107 26.00 -5.83 -5.41
C GLY A 107 26.92 -5.85 -6.64
N LEU A 108 26.63 -5.02 -7.65
CA LEU A 108 27.32 -5.04 -8.94
C LEU A 108 28.72 -4.42 -8.82
N ASN A 109 29.72 -5.07 -9.43
CA ASN A 109 31.12 -4.63 -9.45
C ASN A 109 31.44 -3.60 -10.55
N PHE A 110 30.45 -3.20 -11.36
CA PHE A 110 30.59 -2.21 -12.44
C PHE A 110 29.79 -0.96 -12.05
N GLY A 111 30.37 0.23 -12.28
CA GLY A 111 29.86 1.49 -11.75
C GLY A 111 28.52 1.97 -12.35
N SER A 112 27.98 1.26 -13.35
CA SER A 112 26.71 1.61 -14.01
C SER A 112 26.03 0.39 -14.67
N LEU A 113 24.69 0.37 -14.68
CA LEU A 113 23.86 -0.61 -15.39
C LEU A 113 23.98 -0.50 -16.92
N THR A 114 24.45 0.64 -17.46
CA THR A 114 24.66 0.83 -18.90
C THR A 114 25.94 0.19 -19.43
N GLU A 115 26.97 0.01 -18.59
CA GLU A 115 28.20 -0.73 -18.95
C GLU A 115 27.95 -2.24 -19.08
N TYR A 116 26.83 -2.71 -18.52
CA TYR A 116 26.44 -4.13 -18.48
C TYR A 116 25.87 -4.66 -19.81
N ALA A 117 25.41 -3.76 -20.68
CA ALA A 117 24.79 -4.12 -21.96
C ALA A 117 25.75 -4.79 -22.94
N ASP A 118 27.04 -4.43 -22.91
CA ASP A 118 28.02 -4.86 -23.94
C ASP A 118 28.75 -6.19 -23.63
N ASP A 119 28.48 -6.87 -22.50
CA ASP A 119 29.09 -8.17 -22.15
C ASP A 119 28.17 -9.37 -22.51
N PRO A 120 28.53 -10.20 -23.52
CA PRO A 120 27.76 -11.39 -23.88
C PRO A 120 27.78 -12.48 -22.80
N GLY A 121 28.67 -12.41 -21.80
CA GLY A 121 28.70 -13.34 -20.67
C GLY A 121 27.93 -12.87 -19.44
N ALA A 122 27.44 -11.63 -19.41
CA ALA A 122 26.87 -11.04 -18.20
C ALA A 122 25.59 -11.75 -17.72
N ARG A 123 25.45 -11.93 -16.42
CA ARG A 123 24.30 -12.53 -15.72
C ARG A 123 24.06 -11.80 -14.41
N VAL A 124 22.83 -11.33 -14.19
CA VAL A 124 22.50 -10.57 -12.98
C VAL A 124 21.97 -11.52 -11.92
N LEU A 125 22.63 -11.62 -10.78
CA LEU A 125 22.09 -12.37 -9.63
C LEU A 125 21.19 -11.44 -8.81
N LEU A 126 19.92 -11.80 -8.64
CA LEU A 126 19.01 -11.07 -7.77
C LEU A 126 19.26 -11.39 -6.28
N PRO A 127 18.94 -10.47 -5.35
CA PRO A 127 19.06 -10.72 -3.91
C PRO A 127 18.20 -11.91 -3.44
N SER A 128 18.56 -12.46 -2.27
CA SER A 128 17.87 -13.60 -1.65
C SER A 128 17.70 -13.36 -0.16
N GLU A 129 16.51 -13.59 0.37
CA GLU A 129 16.26 -13.55 1.82
C GLU A 129 16.98 -14.69 2.54
N ASP A 130 16.99 -15.90 1.96
CA ASP A 130 17.67 -17.07 2.53
C ASP A 130 19.21 -17.00 2.42
N TYR A 131 19.73 -16.17 1.52
CA TYR A 131 21.15 -16.07 1.17
C TYR A 131 21.55 -14.63 0.81
N PRO A 132 21.44 -13.67 1.76
CA PRO A 132 21.61 -12.24 1.48
C PRO A 132 23.06 -11.88 1.15
N PHE A 133 23.26 -10.92 0.23
CA PHE A 133 24.59 -10.54 -0.24
C PHE A 133 25.56 -10.12 0.88
N ALA A 134 25.04 -9.51 1.95
CA ALA A 134 25.83 -9.04 3.10
C ALA A 134 26.44 -10.17 3.96
N ASP A 135 25.80 -11.35 4.00
CA ASP A 135 26.25 -12.49 4.78
C ASP A 135 27.12 -13.46 3.98
N TYR A 136 27.06 -13.35 2.65
CA TYR A 136 27.79 -14.18 1.69
C TYR A 136 28.83 -13.43 0.80
N PRO A 137 29.41 -12.25 1.18
CA PRO A 137 30.24 -11.45 0.26
C PRO A 137 31.60 -12.08 -0.04
N ALA A 138 32.15 -12.87 0.89
CA ALA A 138 33.37 -13.65 0.66
C ALA A 138 33.17 -14.77 -0.38
N LEU A 139 31.95 -15.29 -0.54
CA LEU A 139 31.61 -16.35 -1.50
C LEU A 139 31.47 -15.81 -2.92
N ALA A 140 30.96 -14.58 -3.07
CA ALA A 140 30.88 -13.89 -4.36
C ALA A 140 32.25 -13.51 -4.94
N ALA A 141 33.27 -13.29 -4.09
CA ALA A 141 34.59 -12.83 -4.53
C ALA A 141 35.68 -13.92 -4.63
N SER A 142 35.57 -15.07 -3.93
CA SER A 142 36.71 -15.98 -3.76
C SER A 142 36.59 -17.39 -4.35
N TRP A 143 35.41 -17.93 -4.67
CA TRP A 143 35.25 -19.36 -5.04
C TRP A 143 34.62 -19.63 -6.41
N ALA A 144 34.76 -18.71 -7.36
CA ALA A 144 34.46 -19.00 -8.76
C ALA A 144 35.45 -20.06 -9.31
N VAL A 145 35.14 -21.35 -9.19
CA VAL A 145 35.79 -22.39 -9.99
C VAL A 145 35.14 -22.37 -11.37
N PRO A 146 35.91 -22.34 -12.47
CA PRO A 146 35.34 -22.46 -13.80
C PRO A 146 34.68 -23.83 -13.93
N ALA A 147 33.35 -23.87 -14.01
CA ALA A 147 32.71 -24.95 -14.76
C ALA A 147 33.33 -24.92 -16.16
N SER A 148 33.86 -26.04 -16.63
CA SER A 148 34.46 -26.19 -17.95
C SER A 148 33.50 -25.66 -19.02
N GLY A 149 33.74 -24.43 -19.48
CA GLY A 149 32.82 -23.68 -20.34
C GLY A 149 32.59 -22.23 -19.87
N GLY A 150 33.64 -21.41 -19.84
CA GLY A 150 33.58 -19.98 -20.18
C GLY A 150 32.74 -18.97 -19.39
N HIS A 151 31.99 -19.31 -18.33
CA HIS A 151 31.11 -18.34 -17.65
C HIS A 151 31.32 -18.26 -16.13
N ARG A 152 31.39 -17.04 -15.59
CA ARG A 152 31.61 -16.73 -14.15
C ARG A 152 30.35 -17.06 -13.35
N GLY A 153 30.29 -18.24 -12.71
CA GLY A 153 29.14 -18.69 -11.91
C GLY A 153 29.25 -18.32 -10.42
N PHE A 154 28.09 -18.13 -9.77
CA PHE A 154 27.94 -17.88 -8.33
C PHE A 154 27.72 -19.17 -7.51
N GLN A 155 28.06 -20.34 -8.06
CA GLN A 155 27.81 -21.66 -7.48
C GLN A 155 28.98 -22.15 -6.60
N ILE A 156 28.66 -23.00 -5.62
CA ILE A 156 29.59 -23.64 -4.68
C ILE A 156 29.76 -25.11 -5.08
N GLU A 157 30.98 -25.63 -5.08
CA GLU A 157 31.23 -27.06 -5.33
C GLU A 157 30.73 -27.93 -4.17
N LEU A 158 30.30 -29.16 -4.47
CA LEU A 158 29.94 -30.13 -3.43
C LEU A 158 31.15 -30.43 -2.53
N SER A 159 30.88 -30.87 -1.30
CA SER A 159 31.87 -31.18 -0.28
C SER A 159 32.84 -32.31 -0.64
N ARG A 160 32.53 -33.08 -1.69
CA ARG A 160 33.39 -34.10 -2.29
C ARG A 160 33.28 -34.09 -3.81
N HIS A 161 34.38 -34.42 -4.48
CA HIS A 161 34.40 -34.60 -5.93
C HIS A 161 35.27 -35.82 -6.32
N LEU A 162 35.01 -36.39 -7.50
CA LEU A 162 35.87 -37.44 -8.05
C LEU A 162 37.13 -36.81 -8.63
N GLN A 163 38.30 -37.18 -8.10
CA GLN A 163 39.58 -36.81 -8.68
C GLN A 163 40.15 -37.97 -9.50
N VAL A 164 40.50 -37.69 -10.75
CA VAL A 164 41.24 -38.63 -11.61
C VAL A 164 42.73 -38.41 -11.36
N LEU A 165 43.42 -39.42 -10.82
CA LEU A 165 44.83 -39.32 -10.42
C LEU A 165 45.81 -39.23 -11.61
N CYS A 166 45.41 -39.68 -12.80
CA CYS A 166 46.14 -39.55 -14.08
C CYS A 166 45.19 -39.80 -15.26
N HIS A 167 45.20 -38.96 -16.30
CA HIS A 167 44.25 -39.04 -17.42
C HIS A 167 44.52 -40.21 -18.40
N ASP A 168 45.76 -40.73 -18.46
CA ASP A 168 46.18 -41.79 -19.40
C ASP A 168 46.53 -43.13 -18.71
N CYS A 169 46.42 -43.17 -17.39
CA CYS A 169 46.68 -44.35 -16.58
C CYS A 169 45.31 -44.89 -16.15
N ASN A 170 44.96 -46.10 -16.55
CA ASN A 170 43.68 -46.75 -16.27
C ASN A 170 43.51 -47.09 -14.76
N GLU A 171 43.58 -46.08 -13.88
CA GLU A 171 43.58 -46.16 -12.42
C GLU A 171 42.23 -45.71 -11.82
N PRO A 172 41.89 -46.17 -10.59
CA PRO A 172 40.62 -45.86 -9.96
C PRO A 172 40.46 -44.36 -9.65
N THR A 173 39.28 -43.81 -9.95
CA THR A 173 38.85 -42.50 -9.44
C THR A 173 38.67 -42.56 -7.92
N VAL A 174 39.27 -41.61 -7.21
CA VAL A 174 39.16 -41.51 -5.73
C VAL A 174 38.30 -40.30 -5.39
N MET A 175 37.37 -40.46 -4.44
CA MET A 175 36.60 -39.34 -3.88
C MET A 175 37.50 -38.55 -2.94
N VAL A 176 37.65 -37.25 -3.22
CA VAL A 176 38.47 -36.33 -2.42
C VAL A 176 37.58 -35.24 -1.85
N ASP A 177 37.88 -34.82 -0.62
CA ASP A 177 37.12 -33.77 0.05
C ASP A 177 37.50 -32.40 -0.52
N THR A 178 36.49 -31.60 -0.85
CA THR A 178 36.65 -30.23 -1.33
C THR A 178 36.96 -29.27 -0.16
N TYR A 179 36.40 -29.54 1.02
CA TYR A 179 36.52 -28.69 2.20
C TYR A 179 37.12 -29.43 3.40
N ALA A 180 38.22 -28.89 3.94
CA ALA A 180 38.81 -29.36 5.19
C ALA A 180 37.87 -29.14 6.39
N SER A 181 38.09 -29.86 7.50
CA SER A 181 37.24 -29.75 8.71
C SER A 181 37.27 -28.37 9.37
N ASP A 182 38.27 -27.54 9.10
CA ASP A 182 38.40 -26.16 9.63
C ASP A 182 37.95 -25.10 8.62
N HIS A 183 37.40 -25.50 7.47
CA HIS A 183 36.98 -24.58 6.43
C HIS A 183 35.78 -23.71 6.87
N PRO A 184 35.77 -22.39 6.62
CA PRO A 184 34.68 -21.52 7.06
C PRO A 184 33.29 -21.87 6.50
N ILE A 185 33.20 -22.64 5.42
CA ILE A 185 31.92 -23.01 4.78
C ILE A 185 30.97 -23.74 5.74
N TRP A 186 31.52 -24.58 6.62
CA TRP A 186 30.78 -25.34 7.63
C TRP A 186 29.97 -24.40 8.51
N ALA A 187 30.63 -23.39 9.10
CA ALA A 187 29.95 -22.38 9.91
C ALA A 187 28.99 -21.50 9.08
N ARG A 188 29.37 -21.12 7.86
CA ARG A 188 28.57 -20.24 6.98
C ARG A 188 27.26 -20.88 6.52
N LEU A 189 27.22 -22.19 6.32
CA LEU A 189 25.99 -22.93 5.95
C LEU A 189 25.28 -23.56 7.17
N GLY A 190 25.72 -23.22 8.40
CA GLY A 190 25.12 -23.72 9.63
C GLY A 190 25.32 -25.22 9.88
N VAL A 191 26.33 -25.82 9.28
CA VAL A 191 26.66 -27.25 9.42
C VAL A 191 27.92 -27.39 10.27
N ALA A 192 27.80 -27.91 11.49
CA ALA A 192 28.97 -28.25 12.32
C ALA A 192 29.97 -29.15 11.54
N PRO A 193 31.29 -28.84 11.57
CA PRO A 193 32.30 -29.64 10.87
C PRO A 193 32.50 -31.01 11.54
N PRO A 194 33.06 -32.00 10.82
CA PRO A 194 33.29 -33.35 11.35
C PRO A 194 34.36 -33.44 12.45
N GLY A 195 35.06 -32.34 12.76
CA GLY A 195 36.13 -32.29 13.76
C GLY A 195 37.47 -32.84 13.25
N PRO A 196 38.51 -32.92 14.11
CA PRO A 196 39.80 -33.50 13.74
C PRO A 196 39.74 -35.03 13.71
N ALA A 197 40.46 -35.64 12.76
CA ALA A 197 40.57 -37.08 12.66
C ALA A 197 41.24 -37.68 13.92
N PRO A 198 40.85 -38.90 14.36
CA PRO A 198 41.48 -39.59 15.47
C PRO A 198 42.99 -39.79 15.20
N SER A 199 43.85 -39.22 16.05
CA SER A 199 45.30 -39.42 15.96
C SER A 199 45.74 -40.67 16.72
N PHE A 200 46.68 -41.42 16.14
CA PHE A 200 47.29 -42.58 16.79
C PHE A 200 48.76 -42.29 17.12
N ALA A 201 49.13 -42.42 18.39
CA ALA A 201 50.49 -42.15 18.88
C ALA A 201 51.31 -43.44 19.16
N GLY A 202 50.86 -44.60 18.68
CA GLY A 202 51.52 -45.90 18.87
C GLY A 202 52.16 -46.45 17.58
N PRO A 203 52.89 -47.58 17.65
CA PRO A 203 53.45 -48.24 16.47
C PRO A 203 52.35 -48.84 15.58
N ASP A 204 52.46 -48.67 14.26
CA ASP A 204 51.53 -49.28 13.29
C ASP A 204 51.68 -50.81 13.31
N CYS A 205 50.71 -51.47 13.94
CA CYS A 205 50.70 -52.92 14.10
C CYS A 205 50.13 -53.66 12.88
N ALA A 206 49.86 -52.97 11.76
CA ALA A 206 49.47 -53.56 10.48
C ALA A 206 50.66 -53.75 9.51
N ALA A 207 51.79 -53.08 9.74
CA ALA A 207 52.99 -53.24 8.91
C ALA A 207 53.73 -54.57 9.21
N GLU A 208 54.12 -55.29 8.15
CA GLU A 208 54.65 -56.67 8.23
C GLU A 208 55.88 -56.88 9.13
N PHE A 209 56.61 -55.80 9.48
CA PHE A 209 57.86 -55.88 10.25
C PHE A 209 57.82 -55.18 11.63
N THR A 210 56.65 -54.76 12.11
CA THR A 210 56.50 -54.05 13.39
C THR A 210 56.14 -55.01 14.53
N HIS A 211 57.01 -55.15 15.54
CA HIS A 211 56.74 -56.00 16.71
C HIS A 211 55.92 -55.29 17.78
N CYS A 212 54.59 -55.41 17.72
CA CYS A 212 53.68 -54.84 18.72
C CYS A 212 53.39 -55.78 19.90
N THR A 213 53.44 -55.22 21.11
CA THR A 213 52.91 -55.86 22.32
C THR A 213 51.39 -56.09 22.21
N PRO A 214 50.80 -57.02 22.99
CA PRO A 214 49.35 -57.26 22.99
C PRO A 214 48.53 -55.99 23.29
N THR A 215 49.02 -55.13 24.19
CA THR A 215 48.39 -53.86 24.55
C THR A 215 48.42 -52.86 23.39
N GLU A 216 49.54 -52.77 22.66
CA GLU A 216 49.65 -51.91 21.47
C GLU A 216 48.74 -52.39 20.33
N ARG A 217 48.59 -53.71 20.14
CA ARG A 217 47.64 -54.27 19.16
C ARG A 217 46.19 -53.95 19.52
N GLN A 218 45.83 -54.04 20.79
CA GLN A 218 44.48 -53.70 21.25
C GLN A 218 44.20 -52.20 21.08
N ALA A 219 45.17 -51.33 21.39
CA ALA A 219 45.07 -49.89 21.16
C ALA A 219 44.97 -49.54 19.66
N HIS A 220 45.74 -50.21 18.80
CA HIS A 220 45.68 -50.03 17.35
C HIS A 220 44.32 -50.48 16.78
N GLN A 221 43.77 -51.62 17.24
CA GLN A 221 42.43 -52.08 16.84
C GLN A 221 41.32 -51.14 17.32
N ALA A 222 41.43 -50.59 18.53
CA ALA A 222 40.49 -49.58 19.03
C ALA A 222 40.56 -48.28 18.21
N TRP A 223 41.76 -47.85 17.80
CA TRP A 223 41.93 -46.70 16.89
C TRP A 223 41.36 -46.97 15.50
N LEU A 224 41.52 -48.17 14.93
CA LEU A 224 40.90 -48.55 13.66
C LEU A 224 39.36 -48.50 13.73
N ALA A 225 38.77 -49.00 14.81
CA ALA A 225 37.32 -48.93 15.04
C ALA A 225 36.84 -47.47 15.21
N GLN A 226 37.59 -46.64 15.95
CA GLN A 226 37.30 -45.21 16.10
C GLN A 226 37.43 -44.45 14.77
N SER A 227 38.42 -44.81 13.95
CA SER A 227 38.65 -44.21 12.63
C SER A 227 37.55 -44.58 11.63
N GLN A 228 37.02 -45.81 11.69
CA GLN A 228 35.85 -46.22 10.90
C GLN A 228 34.58 -45.45 11.32
N GLN A 229 34.34 -45.29 12.62
CA GLN A 229 33.21 -44.48 13.11
C GLN A 229 33.34 -43.01 12.73
N TYR A 230 34.56 -42.45 12.80
CA TYR A 230 34.85 -41.11 12.31
C TYR A 230 34.60 -40.96 10.81
N ALA A 231 34.93 -41.96 9.99
CA ALA A 231 34.68 -41.92 8.54
C ALA A 231 33.18 -41.89 8.21
N ILE A 232 32.35 -42.66 8.93
CA ILE A 232 30.88 -42.62 8.79
C ILE A 232 30.34 -41.26 9.21
N HIS A 233 30.71 -40.78 10.40
CA HIS A 233 30.30 -39.48 10.90
C HIS A 233 30.70 -38.35 9.94
N LYS A 234 31.93 -38.38 9.43
CA LYS A 234 32.43 -37.42 8.46
C LYS A 234 31.60 -37.43 7.18
N SER A 235 31.23 -38.61 6.67
CA SER A 235 30.34 -38.72 5.52
C SER A 235 28.97 -38.11 5.80
N GLU A 236 28.35 -38.39 6.94
CA GLU A 236 27.04 -37.81 7.32
C GLU A 236 27.09 -36.28 7.41
N ARG A 237 28.17 -35.71 7.94
CA ARG A 237 28.37 -34.25 7.96
C ARG A 237 28.53 -33.68 6.56
N GLN A 238 29.27 -34.37 5.69
CA GLN A 238 29.44 -33.99 4.28
C GLN A 238 28.13 -34.07 3.50
N ASP A 239 27.34 -35.12 3.68
CA ASP A 239 26.01 -35.24 3.08
C ASP A 239 25.10 -34.08 3.54
N ALA A 240 25.13 -33.73 4.83
CA ALA A 240 24.38 -32.59 5.35
C ALA A 240 24.86 -31.23 4.79
N LEU A 241 26.16 -31.10 4.50
CA LEU A 241 26.72 -29.92 3.85
C LEU A 241 26.34 -29.86 2.37
N ASP A 242 26.38 -30.99 1.66
CA ASP A 242 25.98 -31.11 0.25
C ASP A 242 24.53 -30.69 0.05
N VAL A 243 23.61 -31.14 0.91
CA VAL A 243 22.20 -30.70 0.88
C VAL A 243 22.08 -29.16 1.00
N LYS A 244 22.89 -28.52 1.86
CA LYS A 244 22.88 -27.06 2.01
C LYS A 244 23.51 -26.34 0.82
N ILE A 245 24.55 -26.92 0.22
CA ILE A 245 25.22 -26.41 -0.99
C ILE A 245 24.28 -26.52 -2.19
N GLU A 246 23.59 -27.64 -2.36
CA GLU A 246 22.62 -27.86 -3.43
C GLU A 246 21.45 -26.88 -3.32
N ALA A 247 20.92 -26.65 -2.10
CA ALA A 247 19.89 -25.64 -1.87
C ALA A 247 20.36 -24.22 -2.25
N TYR A 248 21.60 -23.86 -1.87
CA TYR A 248 22.21 -22.58 -2.26
C TYR A 248 22.38 -22.47 -3.79
N ASN A 249 22.90 -23.51 -4.44
CA ASN A 249 23.14 -23.52 -5.88
C ASN A 249 21.84 -23.50 -6.69
N ALA A 250 20.82 -24.23 -6.24
CA ALA A 250 19.48 -24.21 -6.82
C ALA A 250 18.87 -22.81 -6.68
N SER A 251 19.01 -22.19 -5.51
CA SER A 251 18.61 -20.79 -5.28
C SER A 251 19.33 -19.86 -6.26
N VAL A 252 20.66 -19.87 -6.31
CA VAL A 252 21.46 -19.06 -7.25
C VAL A 252 20.99 -19.24 -8.70
N ALA A 253 20.83 -20.49 -9.15
CA ALA A 253 20.41 -20.78 -10.51
C ALA A 253 19.01 -20.21 -10.81
N ALA A 254 18.08 -20.27 -9.85
CA ALA A 254 16.70 -19.80 -10.02
C ALA A 254 16.57 -18.26 -10.11
N ARG A 255 17.50 -17.50 -9.52
CA ARG A 255 17.47 -16.02 -9.47
C ARG A 255 18.65 -15.36 -10.19
N THR A 256 19.37 -16.12 -11.02
CA THR A 256 20.33 -15.59 -11.97
C THR A 256 19.61 -15.26 -13.27
N LEU A 257 19.48 -13.97 -13.55
CA LEU A 257 18.86 -13.46 -14.77
C LEU A 257 19.83 -13.56 -15.94
N ARG A 258 19.34 -14.21 -16.99
CA ARG A 258 19.98 -14.24 -18.30
C ARG A 258 19.52 -13.07 -19.17
N ASP A 259 18.23 -12.81 -19.17
CA ASP A 259 17.54 -11.77 -19.92
C ASP A 259 16.94 -10.77 -18.91
N TRP A 260 16.96 -9.47 -19.21
CA TRP A 260 16.54 -8.44 -18.25
C TRP A 260 16.11 -7.13 -18.93
N THR A 261 15.39 -6.31 -18.19
CA THR A 261 14.99 -4.96 -18.60
C THR A 261 15.74 -3.92 -17.76
N VAL A 262 16.31 -2.89 -18.39
CA VAL A 262 16.84 -1.71 -17.70
C VAL A 262 16.01 -0.49 -18.10
N ILE A 263 15.53 0.26 -17.13
CA ILE A 263 15.01 1.61 -17.35
C ILE A 263 16.18 2.56 -17.19
N ASP A 264 16.60 3.18 -18.29
CA ASP A 264 17.62 4.22 -18.33
C ASP A 264 16.92 5.55 -18.65
N ALA A 265 16.67 6.35 -17.62
CA ALA A 265 15.92 7.57 -17.74
C ALA A 265 16.49 8.70 -16.88
N SER A 266 15.91 9.89 -17.04
CA SER A 266 16.16 11.04 -16.18
C SER A 266 14.84 11.59 -15.64
N GLU A 267 14.85 12.00 -14.38
CA GLU A 267 13.73 12.67 -13.72
C GLU A 267 13.97 14.19 -13.74
N THR A 268 13.04 14.94 -14.33
CA THR A 268 13.00 16.40 -14.30
C THR A 268 11.83 16.86 -13.43
N ARG A 269 12.14 17.55 -12.32
CA ARG A 269 11.12 18.12 -11.43
C ARG A 269 10.83 19.56 -11.81
N GLN A 270 9.55 19.87 -11.96
CA GLN A 270 9.02 21.20 -12.21
C GLN A 270 8.36 21.70 -10.93
N GLU A 271 8.95 22.74 -10.33
CA GLU A 271 8.42 23.39 -9.15
C GLU A 271 7.74 24.71 -9.53
N PRO A 272 6.49 24.94 -9.12
CA PRO A 272 5.81 26.20 -9.37
C PRO A 272 6.46 27.32 -8.55
N ARG A 273 6.78 28.45 -9.21
CA ARG A 273 7.28 29.67 -8.56
C ARG A 273 6.35 30.85 -8.82
N VAL A 274 6.21 31.72 -7.82
CA VAL A 274 5.44 32.97 -7.93
C VAL A 274 6.29 34.02 -8.62
N LEU A 275 5.81 34.54 -9.75
CA LEU A 275 6.42 35.63 -10.52
C LEU A 275 6.01 36.99 -9.99
N HIS A 276 4.71 37.16 -9.78
CA HIS A 276 4.11 38.41 -9.32
C HIS A 276 2.95 38.11 -8.37
N SER A 277 2.83 38.91 -7.31
CA SER A 277 1.73 38.83 -6.35
C SER A 277 1.50 40.18 -5.70
N GLU A 278 0.28 40.69 -5.80
CA GLU A 278 -0.20 41.88 -5.10
C GLU A 278 -1.48 41.53 -4.32
N PRO A 279 -1.38 40.90 -3.14
CA PRO A 279 -2.54 40.45 -2.39
C PRO A 279 -3.40 41.63 -1.95
N GLY A 280 -4.73 41.45 -1.99
CA GLY A 280 -5.64 42.32 -1.25
C GLY A 280 -5.42 42.14 0.25
N GLN A 281 -5.28 43.23 0.99
CA GLN A 281 -5.14 43.16 2.45
C GLN A 281 -6.19 43.98 3.18
N ILE A 282 -6.90 43.33 4.10
CA ILE A 282 -7.78 43.95 5.09
C ILE A 282 -7.14 43.70 6.46
N ALA A 283 -6.83 44.76 7.21
CA ALA A 283 -6.13 44.64 8.48
C ALA A 283 -6.69 45.58 9.57
N ALA A 284 -6.76 45.07 10.80
CA ALA A 284 -7.06 45.84 12.01
C ALA A 284 -5.97 45.63 13.06
N GLY A 285 -5.57 46.69 13.78
CA GLY A 285 -4.73 46.57 14.96
C GLY A 285 -5.51 46.07 16.18
N GLY A 286 -6.80 46.43 16.28
CA GLY A 286 -7.73 45.91 17.28
C GLY A 286 -8.57 44.76 16.73
N ASP A 287 -9.86 44.78 17.06
CA ASP A 287 -10.85 43.82 16.56
C ASP A 287 -11.23 44.13 15.11
N LEU A 288 -11.53 43.08 14.33
CA LEU A 288 -12.07 43.17 12.98
C LEU A 288 -13.42 42.45 12.94
N ARG A 289 -14.51 43.18 12.71
CA ARG A 289 -15.85 42.60 12.57
C ARG A 289 -16.33 42.76 11.15
N ILE A 290 -16.72 41.64 10.54
CA ILE A 290 -17.25 41.59 9.18
C ILE A 290 -18.66 41.03 9.25
N GLN A 291 -19.65 41.86 8.93
CA GLN A 291 -21.02 41.44 8.69
C GLN A 291 -21.23 41.38 7.18
N ALA A 292 -21.31 40.17 6.62
CA ALA A 292 -21.49 39.97 5.18
C ALA A 292 -22.34 38.75 4.84
N SER A 293 -23.33 38.89 3.95
CA SER A 293 -24.04 37.71 3.43
C SER A 293 -23.07 36.78 2.69
N ALA A 294 -22.18 37.34 1.86
CA ALA A 294 -21.12 36.58 1.21
C ALA A 294 -19.77 37.31 1.33
N ALA A 295 -18.75 36.60 1.83
CA ALA A 295 -17.38 37.08 1.90
C ALA A 295 -16.45 36.16 1.11
N ILE A 296 -15.54 36.74 0.32
CA ILE A 296 -14.52 36.02 -0.44
C ILE A 296 -13.16 36.59 -0.08
N ASN A 297 -12.23 35.72 0.29
CA ASN A 297 -10.80 36.02 0.39
C ASN A 297 -10.06 35.18 -0.66
N ASP A 298 -9.63 35.81 -1.75
CA ASP A 298 -9.04 35.14 -2.93
C ASP A 298 -7.58 35.53 -3.09
N LYS A 299 -6.69 34.57 -2.85
CA LYS A 299 -5.22 34.73 -2.84
C LYS A 299 -4.73 35.94 -2.03
N SER A 300 -5.41 36.21 -0.92
CA SER A 300 -5.38 37.49 -0.20
C SER A 300 -5.35 37.31 1.32
N GLN A 301 -5.23 38.42 2.06
CA GLN A 301 -5.03 38.40 3.52
C GLN A 301 -6.09 39.21 4.28
N ILE A 302 -6.65 38.62 5.34
CA ILE A 302 -7.50 39.30 6.33
C ILE A 302 -6.85 39.10 7.70
N LEU A 303 -6.43 40.19 8.36
CA LEU A 303 -5.64 40.14 9.59
C LEU A 303 -6.27 40.98 10.71
N ALA A 304 -6.38 40.43 11.91
CA ALA A 304 -6.77 41.16 13.12
C ALA A 304 -5.67 41.06 14.21
N GLY A 305 -5.42 42.16 14.91
CA GLY A 305 -4.57 42.14 16.10
C GLY A 305 -5.30 41.62 17.34
N GLY A 306 -6.62 41.84 17.40
CA GLY A 306 -7.55 41.31 18.38
C GLY A 306 -8.40 40.16 17.82
N ALA A 307 -9.70 40.20 18.09
CA ALA A 307 -10.66 39.22 17.59
C ALA A 307 -11.08 39.53 16.15
N LEU A 308 -11.04 38.53 15.29
CA LEU A 308 -11.64 38.54 13.96
C LEU A 308 -12.99 37.83 14.01
N GLY A 309 -14.08 38.59 13.90
CA GLY A 309 -15.45 38.08 13.85
C GLY A 309 -16.04 38.18 12.46
N VAL A 310 -16.57 37.08 11.91
CA VAL A 310 -17.35 37.10 10.67
C VAL A 310 -18.76 36.60 10.95
N LEU A 311 -19.77 37.44 10.69
CA LEU A 311 -21.19 37.13 10.79
C LEU A 311 -21.79 37.15 9.38
N GLY A 312 -22.38 36.04 8.94
CA GLY A 312 -22.78 35.96 7.54
C GLY A 312 -23.52 34.72 7.10
N THR A 313 -23.64 34.55 5.78
CA THR A 313 -24.16 33.30 5.19
C THR A 313 -23.01 32.42 4.73
N THR A 314 -22.10 32.90 3.90
CA THR A 314 -20.97 32.09 3.39
C THR A 314 -19.66 32.84 3.41
N LEU A 315 -18.57 32.13 3.72
CA LEU A 315 -17.20 32.62 3.57
C LEU A 315 -16.39 31.62 2.75
N ASP A 316 -15.66 32.13 1.76
CA ASP A 316 -14.85 31.36 0.83
C ASP A 316 -13.40 31.89 0.83
N ASN A 317 -12.49 31.11 1.43
CA ASN A 317 -11.07 31.40 1.53
C ASN A 317 -10.31 30.62 0.45
N ARG A 318 -10.13 31.20 -0.74
CA ARG A 318 -9.60 30.54 -1.94
C ARG A 318 -8.10 30.65 -2.03
N ASP A 319 -7.44 29.52 -2.21
CA ASP A 319 -5.99 29.44 -2.25
C ASP A 319 -5.36 29.75 -3.62
N ALA A 320 -4.03 29.89 -3.63
CA ALA A 320 -3.16 29.82 -4.79
C ALA A 320 -2.47 28.44 -4.88
N SER A 321 -3.19 27.40 -5.29
CA SER A 321 -2.62 26.07 -5.47
C SER A 321 -2.28 25.77 -6.94
N VAL A 322 -1.17 25.09 -7.18
CA VAL A 322 -0.70 24.71 -8.53
C VAL A 322 -0.13 23.30 -8.49
N LEU A 323 -0.17 22.58 -9.62
CA LEU A 323 0.42 21.25 -9.71
C LEU A 323 1.94 21.35 -9.83
N ALA A 324 2.64 20.74 -8.89
CA ALA A 324 4.03 20.35 -9.08
C ALA A 324 4.07 19.04 -9.86
N ARG A 325 5.01 18.97 -10.80
CA ARG A 325 5.11 17.88 -11.77
C ARG A 325 6.51 17.31 -11.77
N SER A 326 6.61 15.99 -11.79
CA SER A 326 7.86 15.28 -12.04
C SER A 326 7.70 14.42 -13.29
N ASP A 327 8.54 14.66 -14.29
CA ASP A 327 8.58 13.91 -15.53
C ASP A 327 9.81 13.02 -15.57
N ILE A 328 9.59 11.73 -15.69
CA ILE A 328 10.61 10.72 -15.93
C ILE A 328 10.58 10.40 -17.42
N SER A 329 11.69 10.61 -18.11
CA SER A 329 11.79 10.33 -19.54
C SER A 329 13.12 9.67 -19.89
N GLY A 330 13.08 8.69 -20.79
CA GLY A 330 14.24 7.91 -21.16
C GLY A 330 13.87 6.72 -22.02
N GLN A 331 14.54 5.59 -21.79
CA GLN A 331 14.33 4.34 -22.52
C GLN A 331 14.19 3.16 -21.55
N ALA A 332 13.32 2.24 -21.90
CA ALA A 332 13.35 0.88 -21.38
C ALA A 332 14.12 0.02 -22.37
N VAL A 333 15.20 -0.60 -21.93
CA VAL A 333 16.10 -1.43 -22.72
C VAL A 333 15.89 -2.88 -22.32
N TYR A 334 15.28 -3.67 -23.20
CA TYR A 334 15.18 -5.12 -23.03
C TYR A 334 16.41 -5.78 -23.64
N SER A 335 17.13 -6.55 -22.84
CA SER A 335 18.35 -7.23 -23.25
C SER A 335 18.18 -8.75 -23.16
N TYR A 336 18.44 -9.43 -24.28
CA TYR A 336 18.22 -10.87 -24.41
C TYR A 336 19.30 -11.51 -25.29
N PHE A 337 19.37 -12.84 -25.29
CA PHE A 337 20.32 -13.60 -26.10
C PHE A 337 19.75 -14.14 -27.41
N GLU A 338 20.55 -14.04 -28.47
CA GLU A 338 20.31 -14.71 -29.75
C GLU A 338 21.50 -15.67 -30.06
N GLU A 339 21.23 -16.96 -30.24
CA GLU A 339 22.24 -17.94 -30.68
C GLU A 339 22.51 -17.79 -32.19
N ASP A 340 23.76 -17.52 -32.58
CA ASP A 340 24.17 -17.43 -34.01
C ASP A 340 24.93 -18.70 -34.47
N CYS A 341 24.29 -19.50 -35.33
CA CYS A 341 24.62 -20.91 -35.59
C CYS A 341 25.83 -21.17 -36.51
N TRP A 342 26.55 -20.15 -36.96
CA TRP A 342 27.76 -20.34 -37.78
C TRP A 342 29.04 -20.51 -36.94
N ALA A 343 29.08 -19.92 -35.73
CA ALA A 343 30.24 -19.96 -34.84
C ALA A 343 29.94 -20.44 -33.41
N CYS A 344 28.66 -20.60 -33.03
CA CYS A 344 28.23 -20.93 -31.66
C CYS A 344 28.74 -19.92 -30.62
N ASN A 345 28.69 -18.63 -30.94
CA ASN A 345 28.89 -17.55 -29.97
C ASN A 345 27.52 -16.99 -29.59
N ASP A 346 27.28 -16.78 -28.30
CA ASP A 346 26.08 -16.11 -27.78
C ASP A 346 26.17 -14.61 -28.08
N ASP A 347 25.31 -14.09 -28.94
CA ASP A 347 25.22 -12.65 -29.23
C ASP A 347 24.15 -12.00 -28.34
N ARG A 348 24.54 -10.95 -27.61
CA ARG A 348 23.59 -10.12 -26.86
C ARG A 348 22.85 -9.19 -27.82
N ARG A 349 21.53 -9.14 -27.71
CA ARG A 349 20.66 -8.19 -28.42
C ARG A 349 20.01 -7.22 -27.43
N HIS A 350 19.65 -6.06 -27.95
CA HIS A 350 18.96 -5.00 -27.21
C HIS A 350 17.81 -4.46 -28.06
N GLU A 351 16.64 -4.40 -27.46
CA GLU A 351 15.50 -3.64 -27.98
C GLU A 351 15.21 -2.46 -27.07
N TYR A 352 14.75 -1.36 -27.68
CA TYR A 352 14.57 -0.08 -27.01
C TYR A 352 13.13 0.37 -27.17
N ALA A 353 12.47 0.63 -26.05
CA ALA A 353 11.17 1.28 -26.01
C ALA A 353 11.33 2.64 -25.32
N PRO A 354 10.65 3.70 -25.80
CA PRO A 354 10.66 4.97 -25.08
C PRO A 354 9.92 4.83 -23.75
N TYR A 355 10.50 5.37 -22.68
CA TYR A 355 9.93 5.34 -21.34
C TYR A 355 9.49 6.74 -20.92
N SER A 356 8.26 6.85 -20.41
CA SER A 356 7.71 8.13 -19.94
C SER A 356 6.77 7.92 -18.76
N GLY A 357 7.13 8.43 -17.59
CA GLY A 357 6.26 8.46 -16.42
C GLY A 357 6.10 9.87 -15.91
N THR A 358 4.86 10.32 -15.70
CA THR A 358 4.60 11.59 -15.02
C THR A 358 4.09 11.32 -13.61
N ARG A 359 4.43 12.19 -12.65
CA ARG A 359 3.84 12.24 -11.31
C ARG A 359 3.44 13.68 -11.03
N GLU A 360 2.24 13.87 -10.50
CA GLU A 360 1.72 15.19 -10.16
C GLU A 360 1.22 15.19 -8.71
N HIS A 361 1.40 16.31 -8.03
CA HIS A 361 0.75 16.62 -6.76
C HIS A 361 0.50 18.13 -6.66
N GLU A 362 -0.50 18.52 -5.91
CA GLU A 362 -0.87 19.90 -5.68
C GLU A 362 -0.02 20.53 -4.56
N VAL A 363 0.50 21.73 -4.83
CA VAL A 363 1.31 22.51 -3.90
C VAL A 363 0.66 23.87 -3.68
N GLN A 364 0.58 24.30 -2.42
CA GLN A 364 0.11 25.64 -2.06
C GLN A 364 1.24 26.66 -2.22
N LEU A 365 0.95 27.79 -2.85
CA LEU A 365 1.93 28.86 -3.07
C LEU A 365 1.72 30.02 -2.11
N SER A 366 2.80 30.60 -1.61
CA SER A 366 2.77 31.86 -0.86
C SER A 366 2.13 32.97 -1.70
N VAL A 367 1.08 33.58 -1.18
CA VAL A 367 0.49 34.81 -1.78
C VAL A 367 1.18 36.07 -1.29
N ALA A 368 1.98 35.98 -0.21
CA ALA A 368 2.90 37.04 0.17
C ALA A 368 4.03 37.13 -0.85
N SER A 369 4.47 38.35 -1.19
CA SER A 369 5.53 38.60 -2.16
C SER A 369 6.84 37.91 -1.73
N ALA A 370 7.10 36.72 -2.30
CA ALA A 370 8.31 35.89 -2.28
C ALA A 370 9.12 35.82 -0.96
N ARG A 371 9.21 34.62 -0.36
CA ARG A 371 10.08 34.29 0.80
C ARG A 371 11.49 34.88 0.65
N GLN A 372 11.78 35.94 1.41
CA GLN A 372 13.04 36.72 1.38
C GLN A 372 14.14 36.15 2.31
N HIS A 373 14.39 34.83 2.28
CA HIS A 373 15.40 34.18 3.13
C HIS A 373 16.75 33.88 2.44
N ALA A 374 16.96 34.36 1.21
CA ALA A 374 18.29 34.29 0.58
C ALA A 374 19.11 35.55 0.96
N PRO A 375 20.33 35.42 1.51
CA PRO A 375 21.21 36.54 1.89
C PRO A 375 21.53 37.52 0.75
N ASP A 376 21.33 37.12 -0.52
CA ASP A 376 21.76 37.84 -1.72
C ASP A 376 20.61 38.34 -2.62
N ALA A 377 19.34 38.26 -2.20
CA ALA A 377 18.22 38.72 -3.04
C ALA A 377 18.02 40.27 -2.95
N PRO A 378 17.96 41.01 -4.07
CA PRO A 378 17.69 42.45 -4.05
C PRO A 378 16.30 42.71 -3.48
N THR A 379 16.25 43.43 -2.34
CA THR A 379 15.06 43.61 -1.51
C THR A 379 14.23 44.78 -2.04
N ALA A 380 13.04 44.49 -2.58
CA ALA A 380 11.99 45.51 -2.70
C ALA A 380 11.38 45.73 -1.29
N LEU A 381 11.18 46.99 -0.90
CA LEU A 381 10.49 47.29 0.36
C LEU A 381 9.02 46.85 0.27
N PRO A 382 8.44 46.25 1.33
CA PRO A 382 7.04 45.85 1.33
C PRO A 382 6.07 47.05 1.32
N VAL A 383 6.57 48.25 1.67
CA VAL A 383 5.80 49.50 1.69
C VAL A 383 5.92 50.25 0.35
N ASN A 384 4.80 50.70 -0.20
CA ASN A 384 4.79 51.57 -1.39
C ASN A 384 5.17 53.03 -1.04
N LEU A 385 6.43 53.39 -1.30
CA LEU A 385 6.96 54.75 -1.11
C LEU A 385 6.49 55.78 -2.15
N ARG A 386 5.75 55.37 -3.19
CA ARG A 386 5.19 56.25 -4.23
C ARG A 386 3.76 56.72 -3.91
N SER A 387 3.32 56.54 -2.68
CA SER A 387 2.03 56.99 -2.16
C SER A 387 2.01 58.49 -1.86
N ALA A 388 0.84 59.14 -1.98
CA ALA A 388 0.64 60.53 -1.55
C ALA A 388 0.87 60.76 -0.05
N LEU A 389 0.89 59.69 0.76
CA LEU A 389 1.09 59.73 2.21
C LEU A 389 2.57 59.92 2.60
N PHE A 390 3.51 59.47 1.76
CA PHE A 390 4.95 59.52 2.06
C PHE A 390 5.66 60.48 1.11
N GLN A 391 6.40 61.44 1.66
CA GLN A 391 7.09 62.47 0.89
C GLN A 391 8.60 62.37 1.09
N PRO A 392 9.40 62.43 0.01
CA PRO A 392 10.85 62.50 0.14
C PRO A 392 11.26 63.82 0.81
N VAL A 393 12.22 63.75 1.74
CA VAL A 393 12.71 64.93 2.46
C VAL A 393 13.88 65.55 1.67
N ALA A 394 13.66 66.78 1.20
CA ALA A 394 14.67 67.51 0.43
C ALA A 394 15.81 68.09 1.30
N ASP A 395 15.58 68.26 2.61
CA ASP A 395 16.57 68.83 3.54
C ASP A 395 17.78 67.88 3.71
N PRO A 396 18.99 68.31 3.30
CA PRO A 396 20.20 67.52 3.50
C PRO A 396 20.50 67.24 4.98
N ALA A 397 20.08 68.11 5.91
CA ALA A 397 20.29 67.96 7.35
C ALA A 397 19.29 67.01 8.02
N SER A 398 18.24 66.58 7.32
CA SER A 398 17.30 65.58 7.84
C SER A 398 17.99 64.23 8.08
N GLY A 399 17.74 63.64 9.25
CA GLY A 399 18.18 62.28 9.59
C GLY A 399 17.39 61.15 8.90
N VAL A 400 16.33 61.49 8.16
CA VAL A 400 15.44 60.54 7.46
C VAL A 400 15.33 60.87 5.97
N LEU A 401 15.09 59.86 5.12
CA LEU A 401 14.88 60.03 3.68
C LEU A 401 13.44 60.38 3.30
N PHE A 402 12.46 59.81 4.00
CA PHE A 402 11.05 60.06 3.79
C PHE A 402 10.39 60.55 5.08
N GLN A 403 9.37 61.39 4.95
CA GLN A 403 8.49 61.77 6.04
C GLN A 403 7.04 61.49 5.63
N THR A 404 6.23 61.11 6.59
CA THR A 404 4.78 60.99 6.40
C THR A 404 4.15 62.39 6.34
N ASP A 405 3.07 62.58 5.57
CA ASP A 405 2.37 63.87 5.49
C ASP A 405 2.08 64.41 6.91
N PRO A 406 2.63 65.58 7.29
CA PRO A 406 2.49 66.11 8.64
C PRO A 406 1.03 66.32 9.07
N ARG A 407 0.09 66.49 8.13
CA ARG A 407 -1.34 66.61 8.44
C ARG A 407 -1.89 65.31 9.07
N PHE A 408 -1.25 64.18 8.80
CA PHE A 408 -1.59 62.87 9.33
C PHE A 408 -0.86 62.59 10.67
N THR A 409 0.45 62.84 10.74
CA THR A 409 1.27 62.43 11.89
C THR A 409 1.42 63.45 13.02
N ALA A 410 1.20 64.75 12.79
CA ALA A 410 1.53 65.80 13.76
C ALA A 410 0.73 65.79 15.09
N SER A 411 -0.28 64.94 15.25
CA SER A 411 -1.09 64.85 16.47
C SER A 411 -0.51 63.97 17.57
N ARG A 412 0.47 63.11 17.28
CA ARG A 412 1.16 62.28 18.29
C ARG A 412 2.61 62.02 17.90
N THR A 413 3.44 61.71 18.89
CA THR A 413 4.82 61.25 18.68
C THR A 413 4.81 59.76 18.36
N TRP A 414 5.59 59.32 17.38
CA TRP A 414 5.71 57.94 16.95
C TRP A 414 7.11 57.41 17.28
N THR A 415 7.22 56.21 17.83
CA THR A 415 8.54 55.60 18.10
C THR A 415 9.28 55.35 16.78
N ASP A 416 10.55 55.76 16.73
CA ASP A 416 11.45 55.56 15.58
C ASP A 416 12.71 54.77 15.98
N SER A 417 13.44 54.28 14.98
CA SER A 417 14.65 53.49 15.15
C SER A 417 15.82 54.22 15.80
N GLY A 418 15.70 55.53 16.02
CA GLY A 418 16.62 56.31 16.84
C GLY A 418 16.67 55.85 18.29
N ALA A 419 15.61 55.19 18.78
CA ALA A 419 15.63 54.52 20.07
C ALA A 419 16.74 53.45 20.14
N GLN A 420 16.90 52.63 19.10
CA GLN A 420 17.99 51.63 19.04
C GLN A 420 19.37 52.30 18.94
N LEU A 421 19.51 53.35 18.13
CA LEU A 421 20.78 54.09 18.02
C LEU A 421 21.20 54.73 19.36
N ALA A 422 20.24 55.29 20.10
CA ALA A 422 20.46 55.85 21.42
C ALA A 422 20.89 54.78 22.42
N LEU A 423 20.26 53.59 22.42
CA LEU A 423 20.65 52.44 23.27
C LEU A 423 22.06 51.92 22.96
N LEU A 424 22.52 52.08 21.72
CA LEU A 424 23.87 51.73 21.28
C LEU A 424 24.90 52.88 21.46
N ASN A 425 24.49 54.04 21.99
CA ASN A 425 25.31 55.25 22.13
C ASN A 425 25.96 55.72 20.81
N LEU A 426 25.20 55.66 19.70
CA LEU A 426 25.66 56.08 18.38
C LEU A 426 25.08 57.46 18.00
N ASP A 427 25.90 58.34 17.43
CA ASP A 427 25.44 59.64 16.90
C ASP A 427 24.76 59.46 15.53
N PRO A 428 23.44 59.70 15.41
CA PRO A 428 22.70 59.53 14.15
C PRO A 428 23.23 60.41 13.01
N ASN A 429 23.90 61.53 13.31
CA ASN A 429 24.44 62.43 12.28
C ASN A 429 25.71 61.89 11.60
N THR A 430 26.34 60.88 12.21
CA THR A 430 27.55 60.22 11.67
C THR A 430 27.24 58.92 10.94
N LEU A 431 25.98 58.48 10.99
CA LEU A 431 25.48 57.28 10.33
C LEU A 431 24.78 57.61 9.01
N GLN A 432 24.43 56.58 8.25
CA GLN A 432 23.57 56.72 7.08
C GLN A 432 22.17 57.21 7.49
N LYS A 433 21.47 57.92 6.60
CA LYS A 433 20.10 58.37 6.86
C LYS A 433 19.18 57.18 7.07
N ARG A 434 18.21 57.29 7.97
CA ARG A 434 17.19 56.27 8.20
C ARG A 434 16.12 56.35 7.10
N LEU A 435 15.41 55.24 6.87
CA LEU A 435 14.38 55.17 5.83
C LEU A 435 13.32 56.27 6.01
N GLY A 436 12.78 56.42 7.22
CA GLY A 436 11.57 57.19 7.44
C GLY A 436 11.43 57.76 8.84
N ASP A 437 10.33 58.50 9.04
CA ASP A 437 9.83 58.80 10.38
C ASP A 437 9.23 57.55 11.06
N GLY A 438 8.90 57.66 12.35
CA GLY A 438 8.41 56.53 13.14
C GLY A 438 7.16 55.86 12.57
N PHE A 439 6.26 56.60 11.93
CA PHE A 439 5.06 56.03 11.31
C PHE A 439 5.41 55.12 10.11
N LEU A 440 6.27 55.60 9.20
CA LEU A 440 6.71 54.81 8.04
C LEU A 440 7.49 53.57 8.49
N GLU A 441 8.38 53.71 9.47
CA GLU A 441 9.17 52.59 9.98
C GLU A 441 8.32 51.52 10.67
N GLN A 442 7.37 51.92 11.53
CA GLN A 442 6.46 50.97 12.18
C GLN A 442 5.60 50.21 11.17
N ARG A 443 5.12 50.90 10.13
CA ARG A 443 4.39 50.24 9.04
C ARG A 443 5.28 49.23 8.31
N LEU A 444 6.52 49.60 8.01
CA LEU A 444 7.48 48.66 7.41
C LEU A 444 7.68 47.42 8.30
N VAL A 445 7.80 47.60 9.62
CA VAL A 445 7.95 46.47 10.56
C VAL A 445 6.69 45.61 10.62
N ARG A 446 5.49 46.21 10.69
CA ARG A 446 4.24 45.43 10.73
C ARG A 446 4.04 44.60 9.46
N GLU A 447 4.40 45.16 8.30
CA GLU A 447 4.28 44.46 7.02
C GLU A 447 5.28 43.29 6.94
N GLN A 448 6.51 43.47 7.44
CA GLN A 448 7.47 42.37 7.58
C GLN A 448 6.95 41.28 8.51
N ILE A 449 6.38 41.63 9.67
CA ILE A 449 5.82 40.65 10.61
C ILE A 449 4.68 39.87 9.95
N ALA A 450 3.75 40.55 9.28
CA ALA A 450 2.66 39.88 8.56
C ALA A 450 3.16 38.96 7.44
N GLN A 451 4.23 39.34 6.73
CA GLN A 451 4.84 38.51 5.68
C GLN A 451 5.59 37.30 6.24
N LEU A 452 6.26 37.46 7.38
CA LEU A 452 7.08 36.40 8.00
C LEU A 452 6.23 35.41 8.80
N THR A 453 5.16 35.87 9.44
CA THR A 453 4.39 35.07 10.41
C THR A 453 2.92 34.88 10.06
N GLY A 454 2.39 35.64 9.10
CA GLY A 454 0.95 35.70 8.85
C GLY A 454 0.15 36.40 9.95
N GLN A 455 0.79 36.96 10.97
CA GLN A 455 0.12 37.58 12.12
C GLN A 455 0.24 39.10 12.10
N ARG A 456 -0.71 39.79 12.75
CA ARG A 456 -0.66 41.26 12.91
C ARG A 456 0.40 41.72 13.92
N PHE A 457 0.70 40.88 14.90
CA PHE A 457 1.63 41.12 16.01
C PHE A 457 2.40 39.84 16.37
N LEU A 458 3.59 40.01 16.93
CA LEU A 458 4.41 38.95 17.53
C LEU A 458 4.05 38.76 19.01
N GLY A 459 4.06 37.52 19.49
CA GLY A 459 3.76 37.19 20.89
C GLY A 459 2.45 37.82 21.40
N ASP A 460 2.50 38.39 22.60
CA ASP A 460 1.35 38.98 23.29
C ASP A 460 1.18 40.49 23.00
N HIS A 461 1.85 41.02 21.98
CA HIS A 461 1.72 42.43 21.64
C HIS A 461 0.33 42.74 21.06
N THR A 462 -0.19 43.92 21.41
CA THR A 462 -1.48 44.45 20.93
C THR A 462 -1.37 45.90 20.43
N ASP A 463 -0.16 46.46 20.39
CA ASP A 463 0.10 47.85 20.04
C ASP A 463 1.42 47.98 19.25
N ASP A 464 1.37 48.78 18.18
CA ASP A 464 2.50 48.93 17.26
C ASP A 464 3.69 49.68 17.86
N ASP A 465 3.43 50.76 18.60
CA ASP A 465 4.49 51.58 19.22
C ASP A 465 5.24 50.76 20.27
N ALA A 466 4.50 50.01 21.11
CA ALA A 466 5.07 49.15 22.14
C ALA A 466 5.85 47.96 21.55
N GLN A 467 5.30 47.27 20.54
CA GLN A 467 5.99 46.17 19.87
C GLN A 467 7.27 46.64 19.19
N TYR A 468 7.21 47.74 18.45
CA TYR A 468 8.38 48.26 17.74
C TYR A 468 9.50 48.65 18.70
N LEU A 469 9.15 49.32 19.81
CA LEU A 469 10.11 49.65 20.86
C LEU A 469 10.75 48.40 21.46
N ALA A 470 9.96 47.37 21.77
CA ALA A 470 10.46 46.11 22.35
C ALA A 470 11.44 45.39 21.40
N LEU A 471 11.09 45.30 20.12
CA LEU A 471 11.95 44.68 19.11
C LEU A 471 13.26 45.46 18.87
N LEU A 472 13.20 46.79 18.91
CA LEU A 472 14.40 47.66 18.82
C LEU A 472 15.31 47.49 20.04
N GLN A 473 14.73 47.37 21.24
CA GLN A 473 15.44 47.11 22.49
C GLN A 473 16.12 45.73 22.46
N ALA A 474 15.39 44.69 22.05
CA ALA A 474 15.92 43.34 21.90
C ALA A 474 17.08 43.29 20.89
N GLY A 475 16.94 43.99 19.75
CA GLY A 475 18.02 44.13 18.77
C GLY A 475 19.25 44.86 19.34
N ALA A 476 19.06 45.90 20.17
CA ALA A 476 20.17 46.58 20.83
C ALA A 476 20.88 45.65 21.84
N THR A 477 20.13 44.86 22.61
CA THR A 477 20.67 43.87 23.54
C THR A 477 21.49 42.80 22.81
N PHE A 478 20.96 42.25 21.72
CA PHE A 478 21.68 41.28 20.90
C PHE A 478 22.96 41.87 20.30
N ALA A 479 22.89 43.09 19.76
CA ALA A 479 24.05 43.77 19.21
C ALA A 479 25.16 44.05 20.22
N GLN A 480 24.82 44.35 21.47
CA GLN A 480 25.78 44.51 22.57
C GLN A 480 26.47 43.19 22.93
N ALA A 481 25.76 42.06 22.86
CA ALA A 481 26.31 40.74 23.12
C ALA A 481 27.17 40.20 21.95
N HIS A 482 26.87 40.59 20.71
CA HIS A 482 27.52 40.09 19.48
C HIS A 482 28.36 41.16 18.72
N PRO A 483 29.00 42.09 19.45
CA PRO A 483 29.53 43.40 18.98
C PRO A 483 29.11 43.88 17.56
N LEU A 484 27.80 43.96 17.30
CA LEU A 484 27.26 44.36 16.00
C LEU A 484 27.16 45.89 15.88
N ARG A 485 27.25 46.40 14.64
CA ARG A 485 27.00 47.80 14.31
C ARG A 485 25.87 47.92 13.29
N PRO A 486 24.91 48.84 13.48
CA PRO A 486 23.90 49.14 12.47
C PRO A 486 24.51 49.37 11.09
N GLY A 487 23.84 48.87 10.06
CA GLY A 487 24.30 48.92 8.67
C GLY A 487 24.92 47.63 8.15
N ILE A 488 25.02 46.58 8.97
CA ILE A 488 25.52 45.25 8.59
C ILE A 488 24.39 44.22 8.71
N THR A 489 24.19 43.42 7.67
CA THR A 489 23.22 42.31 7.66
C THR A 489 23.70 41.16 8.54
N LEU A 490 22.78 40.54 9.29
CA LEU A 490 23.10 39.41 10.16
C LEU A 490 23.52 38.18 9.34
N THR A 491 24.55 37.47 9.79
CA THR A 491 24.94 36.18 9.19
C THR A 491 23.96 35.09 9.62
N ALA A 492 23.88 33.99 8.86
CA ALA A 492 23.02 32.85 9.20
C ALA A 492 23.33 32.28 10.61
N GLU A 493 24.60 32.26 11.00
CA GLU A 493 25.04 31.87 12.35
C GLU A 493 24.53 32.84 13.42
N GLN A 494 24.49 34.14 13.13
CA GLN A 494 23.95 35.15 14.04
C GLN A 494 22.42 35.06 14.16
N VAL A 495 21.72 34.80 13.05
CA VAL A 495 20.27 34.55 13.07
C VAL A 495 19.96 33.27 13.87
N ALA A 496 20.75 32.22 13.69
CA ALA A 496 20.61 30.98 14.46
C ALA A 496 20.89 31.16 15.97
N ALA A 497 21.65 32.20 16.34
CA ALA A 497 21.97 32.53 17.73
C ALA A 497 20.95 33.47 18.41
N LEU A 498 19.89 33.89 17.70
CA LEU A 498 18.87 34.75 18.28
C LEU A 498 18.15 34.03 19.43
N THR A 499 17.93 34.77 20.52
CA THR A 499 17.20 34.30 21.72
C THR A 499 15.84 34.97 21.89
N SER A 500 15.52 35.93 21.01
CA SER A 500 14.25 36.63 20.92
C SER A 500 14.08 37.20 19.51
N ASP A 501 12.85 37.52 19.13
CA ASP A 501 12.58 38.27 17.91
C ASP A 501 13.14 39.69 18.03
N ILE A 502 13.76 40.21 16.96
CA ILE A 502 14.41 41.54 16.99
C ILE A 502 14.08 42.36 15.75
N VAL A 503 14.26 43.68 15.88
CA VAL A 503 14.44 44.57 14.73
C VAL A 503 15.89 45.03 14.71
N TRP A 504 16.51 44.92 13.54
CA TRP A 504 17.89 45.34 13.30
C TRP A 504 17.98 46.33 12.13
N LEU A 505 18.84 47.35 12.24
CA LEU A 505 19.01 48.36 11.20
C LEU A 505 20.08 47.95 10.19
N GLU A 506 19.67 47.77 8.94
CA GLU A 506 20.55 47.35 7.84
C GLU A 506 20.74 48.41 6.78
N ALA A 507 21.92 48.46 6.16
CA ALA A 507 22.21 49.38 5.08
C ALA A 507 21.66 48.82 3.77
N GLN A 508 20.60 49.43 3.24
CA GLN A 508 19.97 49.01 1.99
C GLN A 508 20.08 50.10 0.93
N ALA A 509 20.42 49.73 -0.29
CA ALA A 509 20.40 50.63 -1.44
C ALA A 509 18.94 50.79 -1.95
N LEU A 510 18.44 52.02 -1.96
CA LEU A 510 17.05 52.34 -2.32
C LEU A 510 17.01 53.26 -3.53
N THR A 511 16.18 52.95 -4.51
CA THR A 511 15.89 53.87 -5.63
C THR A 511 14.74 54.80 -5.25
N LEU A 512 15.03 56.09 -5.16
CA LEU A 512 14.07 57.16 -4.88
C LEU A 512 13.10 57.35 -6.06
N PRO A 513 11.94 58.00 -5.85
CA PRO A 513 10.99 58.29 -6.92
C PRO A 513 11.56 59.07 -8.11
N ASP A 514 12.64 59.82 -7.89
CA ASP A 514 13.39 60.58 -8.90
C ASP A 514 14.41 59.73 -9.70
N GLY A 515 14.51 58.43 -9.42
CA GLY A 515 15.42 57.49 -10.08
C GLY A 515 16.82 57.43 -9.48
N ARG A 516 17.16 58.23 -8.46
CA ARG A 516 18.48 58.16 -7.80
C ARG A 516 18.52 57.00 -6.80
N THR A 517 19.66 56.34 -6.70
CA THR A 517 19.90 55.34 -5.65
C THR A 517 20.62 55.96 -4.46
N VAL A 518 20.10 55.77 -3.25
CA VAL A 518 20.70 56.20 -1.97
C VAL A 518 20.72 55.04 -0.99
N THR A 519 21.78 54.93 -0.19
CA THR A 519 21.86 53.95 0.89
C THR A 519 21.22 54.51 2.16
N ALA A 520 20.35 53.72 2.80
CA ALA A 520 19.64 54.08 4.01
C ALA A 520 19.71 52.98 5.05
N LEU A 521 19.60 53.34 6.34
CA LEU A 521 19.30 52.38 7.40
C LEU A 521 17.81 52.01 7.35
N VAL A 522 17.54 50.73 7.16
CA VAL A 522 16.20 50.16 7.04
C VAL A 522 15.97 49.19 8.21
N PRO A 523 14.89 49.36 9.00
CA PRO A 523 14.48 48.37 10.00
C PRO A 523 14.15 47.01 9.36
N ARG A 524 14.85 45.96 9.76
CA ARG A 524 14.68 44.57 9.32
C ARG A 524 14.23 43.71 10.49
N VAL A 525 13.19 42.89 10.31
CA VAL A 525 12.71 41.94 11.31
C VAL A 525 13.50 40.63 11.19
N TYR A 526 13.99 40.13 12.32
CA TYR A 526 14.56 38.80 12.44
C TYR A 526 13.80 38.01 13.49
N LEU A 527 13.30 36.83 13.11
CA LEU A 527 12.62 35.91 14.01
C LEU A 527 13.63 34.97 14.65
N MET A 528 13.39 34.65 15.91
CA MET A 528 14.08 33.56 16.59
C MET A 528 13.68 32.23 15.93
N PRO A 529 14.62 31.31 15.63
CA PRO A 529 14.25 29.99 15.10
C PRO A 529 13.33 29.23 16.06
N ARG A 530 12.11 28.90 15.63
CA ARG A 530 11.17 28.02 16.34
C ARG A 530 10.71 26.89 15.41
N GLU A 531 10.61 25.67 15.91
CA GLU A 531 9.98 24.58 15.17
C GLU A 531 8.46 24.82 15.10
N GLY A 532 7.86 24.68 13.91
CA GLY A 532 6.41 24.80 13.73
C GLY A 532 5.88 26.21 13.41
N GLU A 533 6.73 27.23 13.24
CA GLU A 533 6.29 28.55 12.80
C GLU A 533 5.59 28.47 11.43
N LEU A 534 4.38 29.03 11.37
CA LEU A 534 3.55 29.08 10.17
C LEU A 534 4.30 29.77 9.03
N ALA A 535 4.63 29.04 7.96
CA ALA A 535 4.80 29.69 6.67
C ALA A 535 3.40 30.05 6.17
N PRO A 536 3.07 31.34 5.94
CA PRO A 536 1.78 31.72 5.36
C PRO A 536 1.78 31.37 3.87
N ASP A 537 1.68 30.08 3.59
CA ASP A 537 1.47 29.56 2.25
C ASP A 537 -0.01 29.73 1.93
N GLY A 538 -0.31 30.36 0.80
CA GLY A 538 -1.68 30.56 0.36
C GLY A 538 -2.43 31.76 0.91
N SER A 539 -3.73 31.80 0.63
CA SER A 539 -4.66 32.78 1.23
C SER A 539 -4.71 32.69 2.74
N LEU A 540 -4.87 33.82 3.43
CA LEU A 540 -4.79 33.86 4.88
C LEU A 540 -5.93 34.63 5.53
N ILE A 541 -6.50 34.02 6.56
CA ILE A 541 -7.41 34.64 7.52
C ILE A 541 -6.81 34.44 8.91
N ALA A 542 -6.41 35.51 9.58
CA ALA A 542 -5.72 35.40 10.86
C ALA A 542 -6.18 36.45 11.89
N GLY A 543 -6.13 36.05 13.16
CA GLY A 543 -6.44 36.90 14.30
C GLY A 543 -5.81 36.37 15.58
N ARG A 544 -5.84 37.14 16.67
CA ARG A 544 -5.55 36.57 17.99
C ARG A 544 -6.63 35.54 18.34
N GLN A 545 -7.87 35.87 18.05
CA GLN A 545 -9.00 34.95 18.03
C GLN A 545 -9.71 35.06 16.68
N VAL A 546 -10.13 33.95 16.10
CA VAL A 546 -10.94 33.92 14.88
C VAL A 546 -12.27 33.27 15.22
N HIS A 547 -13.38 33.98 15.01
CA HIS A 547 -14.73 33.49 15.20
C HIS A 547 -15.54 33.68 13.92
N LEU A 548 -15.95 32.57 13.31
CA LEU A 548 -16.79 32.56 12.11
C LEU A 548 -18.16 32.00 12.49
N ASP A 549 -19.20 32.83 12.42
CA ASP A 549 -20.60 32.43 12.68
C ASP A 549 -21.39 32.61 11.38
N LEU A 550 -21.61 31.49 10.70
CA LEU A 550 -22.12 31.43 9.34
C LEU A 550 -23.41 30.61 9.29
N SER A 551 -24.46 31.18 8.68
CA SER A 551 -25.72 30.47 8.47
C SER A 551 -25.66 29.44 7.32
N GLY A 552 -24.65 29.53 6.46
CA GLY A 552 -24.35 28.62 5.35
C GLY A 552 -22.95 28.00 5.47
N ASP A 553 -22.37 27.58 4.36
CA ASP A 553 -21.12 26.80 4.35
C ASP A 553 -19.87 27.69 4.46
N PHE A 554 -18.84 27.14 5.11
CA PHE A 554 -17.47 27.66 5.09
C PHE A 554 -16.61 26.82 4.15
N LEU A 555 -15.96 27.47 3.18
CA LEU A 555 -15.03 26.84 2.24
C LEU A 555 -13.62 27.37 2.47
N ASN A 556 -12.68 26.47 2.75
CA ASN A 556 -11.29 26.82 3.02
C ASN A 556 -10.33 26.06 2.10
N GLY A 557 -9.75 26.75 1.13
CA GLY A 557 -8.56 26.29 0.42
C GLY A 557 -7.26 26.79 1.05
N GLY A 558 -7.28 27.95 1.71
CA GLY A 558 -6.08 28.59 2.28
C GLY A 558 -5.83 28.26 3.75
N SER A 559 -5.24 29.20 4.48
CA SER A 559 -4.93 29.11 5.90
C SER A 559 -5.88 29.95 6.75
N VAL A 560 -6.40 29.38 7.83
CA VAL A 560 -7.07 30.08 8.94
C VAL A 560 -6.23 29.90 10.19
N ALA A 561 -5.78 31.00 10.80
CA ALA A 561 -4.83 30.97 11.91
C ALA A 561 -5.28 31.83 13.11
N GLY A 562 -5.41 31.20 14.27
CA GLY A 562 -5.63 31.89 15.56
C GLY A 562 -4.41 31.81 16.47
N ARG A 563 -4.11 32.83 17.27
CA ARG A 563 -3.09 32.67 18.33
C ARG A 563 -3.67 31.95 19.55
N GLU A 564 -4.86 32.33 19.99
CA GLU A 564 -5.51 31.75 21.17
C GLU A 564 -6.67 30.83 20.78
N LEU A 565 -7.43 31.21 19.75
CA LEU A 565 -8.68 30.54 19.40
C LEU A 565 -8.98 30.60 17.90
N VAL A 566 -9.40 29.48 17.35
CA VAL A 566 -10.23 29.42 16.13
C VAL A 566 -11.54 28.75 16.49
N LEU A 567 -12.66 29.44 16.28
CA LEU A 567 -14.02 28.93 16.47
C LEU A 567 -14.81 29.13 15.18
N ILE A 568 -15.34 28.04 14.62
CA ILE A 568 -16.15 28.08 13.39
C ILE A 568 -17.49 27.40 13.66
N ASP A 569 -18.59 28.13 13.56
CA ASP A 569 -19.97 27.61 13.52
C ASP A 569 -20.54 27.85 12.12
N ALA A 570 -20.83 26.77 11.39
CA ALA A 570 -21.29 26.83 10.01
C ALA A 570 -22.36 25.76 9.68
N ASN A 571 -22.97 25.85 8.50
CA ASN A 571 -23.87 24.81 8.02
C ASN A 571 -23.07 23.54 7.68
N GLY A 572 -22.06 23.69 6.82
CA GLY A 572 -21.02 22.69 6.57
C GLY A 572 -19.65 23.36 6.51
N ILE A 573 -18.62 22.61 6.86
CA ILE A 573 -17.23 23.06 6.81
C ILE A 573 -16.49 22.18 5.81
N ARG A 574 -15.94 22.78 4.75
CA ARG A 574 -15.07 22.09 3.79
C ARG A 574 -13.70 22.72 3.80
N SER A 575 -12.67 21.95 4.14
CA SER A 575 -11.30 22.41 4.14
C SER A 575 -10.43 21.50 3.28
N SER A 576 -9.84 22.06 2.24
CA SER A 576 -8.63 21.52 1.64
C SER A 576 -7.38 22.24 2.15
N GLY A 577 -7.50 23.38 2.81
CA GLY A 577 -6.36 24.11 3.37
C GLY A 577 -6.08 23.80 4.85
N ARG A 578 -5.34 24.69 5.52
CA ARG A 578 -5.03 24.61 6.96
C ARG A 578 -6.02 25.42 7.79
N ILE A 579 -6.46 24.86 8.91
CA ILE A 579 -7.19 25.58 9.96
C ILE A 579 -6.50 25.28 11.28
N GLY A 580 -6.01 26.28 12.01
CA GLY A 580 -5.48 25.98 13.33
C GLY A 580 -5.09 27.15 14.21
N SER A 581 -4.67 26.82 15.43
CA SER A 581 -4.25 27.81 16.42
C SER A 581 -3.16 27.33 17.37
N GLU A 582 -2.47 28.28 18.01
CA GLU A 582 -1.54 28.01 19.13
C GLU A 582 -2.26 27.77 20.47
N GLY A 583 -3.60 27.76 20.46
CA GLY A 583 -4.44 27.48 21.62
C GLY A 583 -5.50 26.44 21.26
N THR A 584 -6.78 26.85 21.20
CA THR A 584 -7.90 25.95 20.89
C THR A 584 -8.44 26.15 19.48
N THR A 585 -8.65 25.06 18.76
CA THR A 585 -9.37 25.05 17.47
C THR A 585 -10.66 24.25 17.62
N ALA A 586 -11.80 24.90 17.46
CA ALA A 586 -13.14 24.32 17.59
C ALA A 586 -13.95 24.51 16.30
N LEU A 587 -14.34 23.40 15.68
CA LEU A 587 -15.15 23.36 14.46
C LEU A 587 -16.51 22.75 14.78
N LYS A 588 -17.58 23.49 14.48
CA LYS A 588 -18.96 23.05 14.66
C LYS A 588 -19.73 23.20 13.35
N ALA A 589 -20.25 22.09 12.84
CA ALA A 589 -21.08 22.08 11.65
C ALA A 589 -22.48 21.55 11.96
N ARG A 590 -23.52 22.21 11.43
CA ARG A 590 -24.90 21.69 11.52
C ARG A 590 -25.11 20.42 10.69
N GLN A 591 -24.31 20.24 9.65
CA GLN A 591 -24.28 19.06 8.79
C GLN A 591 -22.92 18.38 8.90
N ASP A 592 -22.01 18.69 7.99
CA ASP A 592 -20.82 17.87 7.74
C ASP A 592 -19.53 18.69 7.95
N ILE A 593 -18.49 18.05 8.49
CA ILE A 593 -17.11 18.56 8.48
C ILE A 593 -16.31 17.68 7.51
N ASP A 594 -15.70 18.29 6.50
CA ASP A 594 -15.03 17.61 5.41
C ASP A 594 -13.62 18.20 5.19
N VAL A 595 -12.60 17.43 5.59
CA VAL A 595 -11.19 17.79 5.50
C VAL A 595 -10.52 16.89 4.45
N ARG A 596 -10.33 17.41 3.23
CA ARG A 596 -9.78 16.65 2.09
C ARG A 596 -8.45 17.21 1.64
N GLY A 597 -7.37 16.46 1.88
CA GLY A 597 -6.00 16.92 1.62
C GLY A 597 -5.55 18.14 2.44
N GLY A 598 -6.31 18.49 3.50
CA GLY A 598 -6.07 19.63 4.36
C GLY A 598 -5.68 19.25 5.79
N GLU A 599 -5.42 20.25 6.63
CA GLU A 599 -5.00 20.06 8.01
C GLU A 599 -5.88 20.86 8.97
N VAL A 600 -6.30 20.22 10.07
CA VAL A 600 -6.87 20.93 11.22
C VAL A 600 -5.97 20.71 12.42
N ALA A 601 -5.46 21.80 12.99
CA ALA A 601 -4.45 21.75 14.03
C ALA A 601 -4.81 22.62 15.24
N ALA A 602 -4.34 22.24 16.42
CA ALA A 602 -4.36 23.05 17.63
C ALA A 602 -3.11 22.77 18.47
N ARG A 603 -2.70 23.69 19.34
CA ARG A 603 -1.70 23.35 20.35
C ARG A 603 -2.35 22.70 21.58
N ASP A 604 -3.38 23.34 22.12
CA ASP A 604 -3.94 22.95 23.43
C ASP A 604 -5.18 22.04 23.29
N ALA A 605 -6.11 22.37 22.39
CA ALA A 605 -7.32 21.57 22.21
C ALA A 605 -7.87 21.62 20.78
N LEU A 606 -8.15 20.45 20.22
CA LEU A 606 -8.82 20.31 18.92
C LEU A 606 -10.20 19.68 19.12
N LEU A 607 -11.27 20.41 18.79
CA LEU A 607 -12.65 20.01 18.98
C LEU A 607 -13.40 20.03 17.64
N LEU A 608 -13.94 18.89 17.20
CA LEU A 608 -14.76 18.77 15.99
C LEU A 608 -16.14 18.23 16.37
N ASP A 609 -17.20 18.94 16.02
CA ASP A 609 -18.61 18.58 16.29
C ASP A 609 -19.44 18.71 15.00
N ALA A 610 -19.86 17.58 14.43
CA ALA A 610 -20.71 17.55 13.23
C ALA A 610 -22.10 16.99 13.52
N GLY A 611 -23.14 17.73 13.12
CA GLY A 611 -24.54 17.31 13.22
C GLY A 611 -24.91 16.10 12.34
N ARG A 612 -24.01 15.71 11.42
CA ARG A 612 -24.07 14.48 10.62
C ARG A 612 -22.69 13.83 10.59
N ASP A 613 -21.89 14.10 9.56
CA ASP A 613 -20.71 13.29 9.24
C ASP A 613 -19.39 14.07 9.39
N ILE A 614 -18.33 13.39 9.83
CA ILE A 614 -16.95 13.89 9.75
C ILE A 614 -16.18 13.06 8.73
N VAL A 615 -15.59 13.71 7.74
CA VAL A 615 -14.71 13.07 6.75
C VAL A 615 -13.33 13.72 6.82
N VAL A 616 -12.30 12.92 7.03
CA VAL A 616 -10.89 13.33 6.92
C VAL A 616 -10.24 12.39 5.91
N ALA A 617 -9.92 12.89 4.71
CA ALA A 617 -9.53 12.03 3.61
C ALA A 617 -8.33 12.59 2.84
N SER A 618 -7.26 11.80 2.79
CA SER A 618 -6.15 12.08 1.88
C SER A 618 -6.59 11.91 0.43
N THR A 619 -5.99 12.67 -0.48
CA THR A 619 -6.32 12.64 -1.91
C THR A 619 -5.26 11.90 -2.70
N THR A 620 -5.65 11.33 -3.84
CA THR A 620 -4.74 10.69 -4.79
C THR A 620 -4.84 11.38 -6.14
N ARG A 621 -3.76 11.33 -6.92
CA ARG A 621 -3.72 11.86 -8.29
C ARG A 621 -3.20 10.81 -9.24
N SER A 622 -3.91 10.65 -10.36
CA SER A 622 -3.57 9.69 -11.41
C SER A 622 -3.16 10.42 -12.68
N THR A 623 -2.08 9.97 -13.29
CA THR A 623 -1.59 10.48 -14.58
C THR A 623 -1.35 9.32 -15.52
N THR A 624 -1.72 9.49 -16.79
CA THR A 624 -1.45 8.53 -17.87
C THR A 624 -0.59 9.20 -18.93
N THR A 625 0.52 8.58 -19.27
CA THR A 625 1.43 8.99 -20.33
C THR A 625 1.57 7.88 -21.35
N ALA A 626 1.81 8.26 -22.61
CA ALA A 626 2.11 7.32 -23.69
C ALA A 626 3.43 7.74 -24.34
N ALA A 627 4.25 6.76 -24.67
CA ALA A 627 5.48 6.98 -25.43
C ALA A 627 5.66 5.82 -26.41
N GLY A 628 5.72 6.12 -27.70
CA GLY A 628 5.65 5.08 -28.74
C GLY A 628 4.35 4.27 -28.60
N ASP A 629 4.48 2.95 -28.65
CA ASP A 629 3.38 2.01 -28.43
C ASP A 629 3.19 1.64 -26.94
N SER A 630 4.00 2.21 -26.04
CA SER A 630 3.96 1.93 -24.60
C SER A 630 3.07 2.92 -23.84
N THR A 631 2.42 2.44 -22.78
CA THR A 631 1.58 3.27 -21.89
C THR A 631 2.01 3.14 -20.43
N TYR A 632 1.88 4.23 -19.70
CA TYR A 632 2.35 4.33 -18.32
C TYR A 632 1.31 5.06 -17.48
N GLU A 633 0.92 4.47 -16.36
CA GLU A 633 -0.03 5.04 -15.41
C GLU A 633 0.63 5.15 -14.05
N ARG A 634 0.39 6.27 -13.37
CA ARG A 634 0.88 6.50 -12.00
C ARG A 634 -0.25 7.06 -11.18
N THR A 635 -0.54 6.42 -10.05
CA THR A 635 -1.44 6.93 -9.01
C THR A 635 -0.62 7.16 -7.75
N VAL A 636 -0.46 8.42 -7.37
CA VAL A 636 0.31 8.84 -6.20
C VAL A 636 -0.60 9.46 -5.14
N LEU A 637 -0.14 9.45 -3.90
CA LEU A 637 -0.74 10.26 -2.84
C LEU A 637 -0.48 11.73 -3.17
N ASP A 638 -1.55 12.50 -3.33
CA ASP A 638 -1.53 13.91 -3.73
C ASP A 638 -1.32 14.78 -2.49
N ARG A 639 -2.31 14.79 -1.60
CA ARG A 639 -2.27 15.56 -0.36
C ARG A 639 -2.77 14.75 0.82
N LYS A 640 -2.07 14.83 1.94
CA LYS A 640 -2.44 14.16 3.19
C LYS A 640 -3.49 14.98 3.95
N ALA A 641 -4.50 14.31 4.49
CA ALA A 641 -5.44 14.92 5.43
C ALA A 641 -5.03 14.65 6.88
N ARG A 642 -4.99 15.69 7.70
CA ARG A 642 -4.39 15.63 9.04
C ARG A 642 -5.25 16.28 10.12
N LEU A 643 -5.30 15.66 11.30
CA LEU A 643 -5.77 16.24 12.56
C LEU A 643 -4.60 16.26 13.53
N VAL A 644 -4.20 17.43 14.05
CA VAL A 644 -2.94 17.57 14.80
C VAL A 644 -3.13 18.34 16.10
N VAL A 645 -2.61 17.79 17.20
CA VAL A 645 -2.47 18.45 18.50
C VAL A 645 -1.01 18.35 18.97
N THR A 646 -0.38 19.48 19.33
CA THR A 646 1.07 19.54 19.61
C THR A 646 1.45 19.86 21.06
N GLY A 647 0.55 20.42 21.87
CA GLY A 647 0.85 20.83 23.24
C GLY A 647 0.93 19.64 24.21
N GLU A 648 1.78 19.75 25.24
CA GLU A 648 2.06 18.65 26.19
C GLU A 648 0.82 18.13 26.94
N ALA A 649 -0.17 18.99 27.19
CA ALA A 649 -1.46 18.64 27.80
C ALA A 649 -2.61 18.61 26.78
N GLY A 650 -2.26 18.46 25.51
CA GLY A 650 -3.16 18.55 24.36
C GLY A 650 -4.33 17.56 24.40
N VAL A 651 -5.52 18.04 24.01
CA VAL A 651 -6.74 17.23 23.93
C VAL A 651 -7.27 17.22 22.50
N LEU A 652 -7.64 16.03 22.01
CA LEU A 652 -8.31 15.87 20.72
C LEU A 652 -9.68 15.22 20.93
N ILE A 653 -10.76 15.89 20.51
CA ILE A 653 -12.11 15.34 20.52
C ILE A 653 -12.75 15.57 19.14
N ALA A 654 -13.14 14.49 18.48
CA ALA A 654 -13.94 14.54 17.26
C ALA A 654 -15.23 13.74 17.45
N GLN A 655 -16.36 14.35 17.14
CA GLN A 655 -17.68 13.75 17.28
C GLN A 655 -18.53 13.99 16.03
N ALA A 656 -19.04 12.91 15.45
CA ALA A 656 -20.04 12.90 14.41
C ALA A 656 -21.35 12.33 14.95
N ALA A 657 -22.48 13.01 14.75
CA ALA A 657 -23.79 12.48 15.14
C ALA A 657 -24.21 11.24 14.31
N GLN A 658 -23.60 11.05 13.14
CA GLN A 658 -23.80 9.92 12.24
C GLN A 658 -22.47 9.18 12.04
N ASP A 659 -21.79 9.38 10.92
CA ASP A 659 -20.61 8.59 10.56
C ASP A 659 -19.32 9.42 10.65
N MET A 660 -18.22 8.79 11.04
CA MET A 660 -16.87 9.36 10.93
C MET A 660 -16.04 8.50 9.99
N SER A 661 -15.46 9.09 8.94
CA SER A 661 -14.60 8.41 7.98
C SER A 661 -13.22 9.04 7.94
N LEU A 662 -12.20 8.30 8.37
CA LEU A 662 -10.80 8.68 8.30
C LEU A 662 -10.13 7.85 7.20
N GLN A 663 -10.00 8.42 6.00
CA GLN A 663 -9.51 7.72 4.82
C GLN A 663 -8.04 8.05 4.56
N ALA A 664 -7.15 7.10 4.86
CA ALA A 664 -5.71 7.30 4.83
C ALA A 664 -5.28 8.60 5.52
N ALA A 665 -5.95 8.92 6.62
CA ALA A 665 -5.75 10.16 7.37
C ALA A 665 -4.62 10.01 8.38
N GLU A 666 -4.01 11.11 8.80
CA GLU A 666 -3.10 11.14 9.94
C GLU A 666 -3.76 11.87 11.11
N VAL A 667 -3.97 11.18 12.22
CA VAL A 667 -4.47 11.77 13.47
C VAL A 667 -3.34 11.74 14.49
N VAL A 668 -2.90 12.90 14.95
CA VAL A 668 -1.74 13.02 15.83
C VAL A 668 -2.10 13.87 17.04
N ASN A 669 -1.93 13.32 18.24
CA ASN A 669 -1.96 14.06 19.49
C ASN A 669 -0.65 13.80 20.25
N GLN A 670 0.24 14.79 20.25
CA GLN A 670 1.51 14.77 20.99
C GLN A 670 1.32 15.10 22.47
N GLY A 671 0.10 15.47 22.88
CA GLY A 671 -0.26 15.73 24.26
C GLY A 671 -0.59 14.46 25.05
N SER A 672 -0.34 14.53 26.35
CA SER A 672 -0.74 13.52 27.33
C SER A 672 -2.24 13.50 27.64
N GLY A 673 -3.01 14.46 27.12
CA GLY A 673 -4.46 14.49 27.25
C GLY A 673 -5.15 13.47 26.33
N PRO A 674 -6.46 13.22 26.54
CA PRO A 674 -7.17 12.19 25.80
C PRO A 674 -7.36 12.55 24.32
N SER A 675 -7.39 11.50 23.50
CA SER A 675 -7.81 11.53 22.10
C SER A 675 -9.10 10.72 21.95
N VAL A 676 -10.21 11.38 21.61
CA VAL A 676 -11.54 10.76 21.60
C VAL A 676 -12.17 10.92 20.22
N LEU A 677 -12.51 9.80 19.59
CA LEU A 677 -13.21 9.72 18.31
C LEU A 677 -14.58 9.07 18.51
N VAL A 678 -15.66 9.80 18.24
CA VAL A 678 -17.03 9.33 18.46
C VAL A 678 -17.84 9.42 17.16
N ALA A 679 -18.44 8.31 16.75
CA ALA A 679 -19.43 8.26 15.69
C ALA A 679 -20.76 7.73 16.23
N GLY A 680 -21.85 8.46 16.00
CA GLY A 680 -23.21 8.03 16.40
C GLY A 680 -23.69 6.76 15.69
N ARG A 681 -23.07 6.39 14.56
CA ARG A 681 -23.29 5.15 13.81
C ARG A 681 -21.96 4.47 13.52
N ASP A 682 -21.27 4.81 12.44
CA ASP A 682 -20.09 4.07 12.00
C ASP A 682 -18.80 4.89 12.08
N LEU A 683 -17.74 4.30 12.62
CA LEU A 683 -16.36 4.80 12.52
C LEU A 683 -15.62 3.96 11.47
N LEU A 684 -15.27 4.59 10.35
CA LEU A 684 -14.65 3.96 9.20
C LEU A 684 -13.20 4.44 9.07
N LEU A 685 -12.26 3.51 8.96
CA LEU A 685 -10.84 3.77 8.71
C LEU A 685 -10.41 3.14 7.36
N PRO A 686 -10.97 3.62 6.22
CA PRO A 686 -10.68 3.04 4.91
C PRO A 686 -9.30 3.45 4.38
N THR A 687 -8.88 2.74 3.33
CA THR A 687 -7.62 2.98 2.63
C THR A 687 -7.80 3.90 1.41
N VAL A 688 -6.69 4.47 0.93
CA VAL A 688 -6.55 4.91 -0.48
C VAL A 688 -5.56 4.00 -1.18
N SER A 689 -5.75 3.76 -2.48
CA SER A 689 -4.83 2.93 -3.26
C SER A 689 -3.86 3.79 -4.05
N THR A 690 -2.58 3.48 -3.94
CA THR A 690 -1.51 4.04 -4.79
C THR A 690 -0.99 2.95 -5.72
N GLY A 691 -0.41 3.31 -6.87
CA GLY A 691 0.03 2.30 -7.81
C GLY A 691 0.69 2.82 -9.08
N ALA A 692 1.16 1.87 -9.88
CA ALA A 692 1.76 2.13 -11.19
C ALA A 692 1.45 0.99 -12.16
N THR A 693 1.07 1.33 -13.39
CA THR A 693 0.96 0.39 -14.51
C THR A 693 1.98 0.79 -15.55
N ASP A 694 2.90 -0.10 -15.92
CA ASP A 694 3.81 0.10 -17.04
C ASP A 694 3.54 -1.00 -18.07
N ASP A 695 3.04 -0.61 -19.24
CA ASP A 695 2.78 -1.48 -20.38
C ASP A 695 3.78 -1.13 -21.49
N ILE A 696 4.88 -1.89 -21.55
CA ILE A 696 6.05 -1.62 -22.35
C ILE A 696 6.06 -2.56 -23.56
N HIS A 697 6.13 -1.96 -24.74
CA HIS A 697 6.19 -2.65 -26.03
C HIS A 697 7.52 -2.32 -26.71
N TRP A 698 8.45 -3.28 -26.73
CA TRP A 698 9.72 -3.15 -27.46
C TRP A 698 9.56 -3.52 -28.93
N SER A 699 8.77 -4.55 -29.21
CA SER A 699 8.41 -5.01 -30.54
C SER A 699 7.14 -5.85 -30.51
N ALA A 700 6.70 -6.36 -31.66
CA ALA A 700 5.58 -7.32 -31.71
C ALA A 700 5.90 -8.66 -31.05
N ASP A 701 7.19 -8.98 -30.90
CA ASP A 701 7.68 -10.24 -30.31
C ASP A 701 8.09 -10.06 -28.83
N HIS A 702 8.23 -8.83 -28.32
CA HIS A 702 8.66 -8.55 -26.94
C HIS A 702 7.82 -7.45 -26.28
N ARG A 703 7.08 -7.81 -25.23
CA ARG A 703 6.26 -6.88 -24.42
C ARG A 703 6.21 -7.30 -22.95
N GLN A 704 6.03 -6.32 -22.07
CA GLN A 704 5.88 -6.51 -20.64
C GLN A 704 4.82 -5.54 -20.09
N ARG A 705 3.80 -6.07 -19.42
CA ARG A 705 2.86 -5.29 -18.62
C ARG A 705 3.10 -5.58 -17.15
N SER A 706 3.36 -4.55 -16.36
CA SER A 706 3.54 -4.66 -14.91
C SER A 706 2.60 -3.70 -14.18
N GLU A 707 1.83 -4.21 -13.23
CA GLU A 707 0.88 -3.45 -12.44
C GLU A 707 1.18 -3.65 -10.95
N ARG A 708 1.33 -2.54 -10.23
CA ARG A 708 1.62 -2.51 -8.79
C ARG A 708 0.55 -1.67 -8.11
N ARG A 709 -0.06 -2.21 -7.05
CA ARG A 709 -1.01 -1.49 -6.21
C ARG A 709 -0.71 -1.72 -4.75
N GLU A 710 -0.94 -0.70 -3.95
CA GLU A 710 -0.73 -0.74 -2.51
C GLU A 710 -1.77 0.09 -1.80
N ASP A 711 -2.38 -0.50 -0.77
CA ASP A 711 -3.25 0.20 0.15
C ASP A 711 -2.46 1.07 1.13
N LYS A 712 -2.90 2.31 1.31
CA LYS A 712 -2.45 3.24 2.35
C LYS A 712 -3.60 3.45 3.31
N GLY A 713 -3.46 3.00 4.56
CA GLY A 713 -4.47 3.15 5.61
C GLY A 713 -4.25 4.35 6.51
N THR A 714 -5.12 4.47 7.51
CA THR A 714 -5.13 5.59 8.47
C THR A 714 -4.12 5.35 9.59
N THR A 715 -3.40 6.40 9.97
CA THR A 715 -2.45 6.40 11.08
C THR A 715 -3.00 7.24 12.24
N ILE A 716 -2.92 6.71 13.46
CA ILE A 716 -3.32 7.40 14.69
C ILE A 716 -2.18 7.31 15.70
N GLN A 717 -1.64 8.47 16.09
CA GLN A 717 -0.58 8.58 17.10
C GLN A 717 -1.10 9.38 18.28
N ALA A 718 -1.10 8.80 19.48
CA ALA A 718 -1.56 9.45 20.70
C ALA A 718 -0.55 9.27 21.85
N HIS A 719 -0.06 10.37 22.43
CA HIS A 719 0.76 10.26 23.66
C HIS A 719 -0.09 9.99 24.91
N GLY A 720 -1.35 10.43 24.92
CA GLY A 720 -2.34 10.07 25.95
C GLY A 720 -3.18 8.84 25.59
N ASP A 721 -4.29 8.67 26.29
CA ASP A 721 -5.27 7.61 25.99
C ASP A 721 -6.00 7.90 24.66
N LEU A 722 -6.28 6.84 23.90
CA LEU A 722 -7.09 6.86 22.68
C LEU A 722 -8.40 6.10 22.91
N THR A 723 -9.53 6.80 22.77
CA THR A 723 -10.87 6.19 22.82
C THR A 723 -11.58 6.33 21.48
N MET A 724 -12.04 5.21 20.93
CA MET A 724 -12.83 5.13 19.69
C MET A 724 -14.19 4.51 19.98
N LEU A 725 -15.26 5.27 19.76
CA LEU A 725 -16.63 4.84 20.03
C LEU A 725 -17.48 4.89 18.76
N ALA A 726 -18.03 3.75 18.36
CA ALA A 726 -19.00 3.65 17.28
C ALA A 726 -20.36 3.17 17.80
N GLY A 727 -21.42 3.94 17.52
CA GLY A 727 -22.80 3.58 17.85
C GLY A 727 -23.33 2.36 17.10
N ARG A 728 -22.59 1.86 16.11
CA ARG A 728 -22.89 0.65 15.34
C ARG A 728 -21.62 -0.11 14.93
N HIS A 729 -20.86 0.33 13.92
CA HIS A 729 -19.68 -0.41 13.42
C HIS A 729 -18.38 0.39 13.53
N LEU A 730 -17.29 -0.28 13.93
CA LEU A 730 -15.92 0.23 13.77
C LEU A 730 -15.21 -0.66 12.76
N LEU A 731 -14.90 -0.13 11.58
CA LEU A 731 -14.31 -0.89 10.47
C LEU A 731 -12.99 -0.25 10.04
N GLY A 732 -11.90 -1.01 10.04
CA GLY A 732 -10.58 -0.53 9.62
C GLY A 732 -9.83 -1.52 8.74
N ARG A 733 -9.02 -0.97 7.82
CA ARG A 733 -8.13 -1.74 6.94
C ARG A 733 -6.76 -1.09 6.86
N ALA A 734 -5.70 -1.90 7.01
CA ALA A 734 -4.31 -1.43 7.05
C ALA A 734 -4.10 -0.23 8.00
N VAL A 735 -4.75 -0.29 9.16
CA VAL A 735 -4.71 0.78 10.16
C VAL A 735 -3.43 0.67 10.97
N ASP A 736 -2.83 1.81 11.32
CA ASP A 736 -1.67 1.88 12.22
C ASP A 736 -2.00 2.80 13.40
N ILE A 737 -2.28 2.20 14.55
CA ILE A 737 -2.61 2.91 15.80
C ILE A 737 -1.47 2.69 16.78
N ASP A 738 -0.89 3.78 17.28
CA ASP A 738 0.13 3.77 18.32
C ASP A 738 -0.23 4.79 19.41
N ALA A 739 -0.60 4.28 20.58
CA ALA A 739 -0.84 5.11 21.77
C ALA A 739 0.19 4.79 22.86
N GLN A 740 0.72 5.81 23.53
CA GLN A 740 1.51 5.62 24.76
C GLN A 740 0.59 5.42 25.99
N GLY A 741 -0.67 5.87 25.91
CA GLY A 741 -1.72 5.58 26.88
C GLY A 741 -2.52 4.32 26.54
N ASP A 742 -3.72 4.19 27.12
CA ASP A 742 -4.62 3.07 26.82
C ASP A 742 -5.33 3.28 25.46
N VAL A 743 -5.54 2.20 24.71
CA VAL A 743 -6.40 2.15 23.52
C VAL A 743 -7.70 1.46 23.89
N ASP A 744 -8.82 2.15 23.72
CA ASP A 744 -10.16 1.65 24.01
C ASP A 744 -11.06 1.81 22.78
N ALA A 745 -11.30 0.71 22.06
CA ALA A 745 -12.09 0.68 20.85
C ALA A 745 -13.39 -0.10 21.07
N ARG A 746 -14.53 0.59 20.94
CA ARG A 746 -15.86 0.00 21.17
C ARG A 746 -16.80 0.22 20.00
N ALA A 747 -17.49 -0.84 19.61
CA ALA A 747 -18.59 -0.81 18.66
C ALA A 747 -19.85 -1.47 19.25
N ALA A 748 -21.00 -0.82 19.13
CA ALA A 748 -22.26 -1.40 19.61
C ALA A 748 -22.68 -2.67 18.85
N ALA A 749 -22.20 -2.86 17.61
CA ALA A 749 -22.34 -4.08 16.83
C ALA A 749 -20.97 -4.70 16.53
N ALA A 750 -20.40 -4.45 15.34
CA ALA A 750 -19.18 -5.14 14.91
C ALA A 750 -17.95 -4.23 14.97
N LEU A 751 -16.86 -4.74 15.53
CA LEU A 751 -15.52 -4.20 15.39
C LEU A 751 -14.75 -5.10 14.42
N LEU A 752 -14.25 -4.55 13.30
CA LEU A 752 -13.52 -5.28 12.27
C LEU A 752 -12.21 -4.57 11.95
N LEU A 753 -11.09 -5.29 12.03
CA LEU A 753 -9.76 -4.85 11.63
C LEU A 753 -9.19 -5.83 10.62
N GLU A 754 -9.04 -5.41 9.38
CA GLU A 754 -8.54 -6.24 8.29
C GLU A 754 -7.13 -5.81 7.88
N ALA A 755 -6.34 -6.74 7.38
CA ALA A 755 -5.16 -6.41 6.62
C ALA A 755 -5.56 -5.70 5.32
N GLY A 756 -4.81 -4.68 4.91
CA GLY A 756 -4.84 -4.20 3.52
C GLY A 756 -4.01 -5.09 2.63
N GLU A 757 -3.83 -4.68 1.38
CA GLU A 757 -3.08 -5.48 0.41
C GLU A 757 -2.06 -4.68 -0.39
N ARG A 758 -0.95 -5.36 -0.71
CA ARG A 758 0.01 -4.99 -1.74
C ARG A 758 -0.05 -6.02 -2.86
N ARG A 759 -0.42 -5.59 -4.06
CA ARG A 759 -0.56 -6.44 -5.24
C ARG A 759 0.49 -6.13 -6.29
N LEU A 760 0.98 -7.18 -6.93
CA LEU A 760 1.86 -7.16 -8.09
C LEU A 760 1.31 -8.12 -9.14
N SER A 761 1.14 -7.62 -10.36
CA SER A 761 0.72 -8.39 -11.52
C SER A 761 1.69 -8.13 -12.66
N VAL A 762 2.22 -9.19 -13.27
CA VAL A 762 3.15 -9.08 -14.40
C VAL A 762 2.74 -10.05 -15.48
N ASP A 763 2.71 -9.56 -16.71
CA ASP A 763 2.51 -10.33 -17.93
C ASP A 763 3.66 -10.01 -18.87
N GLU A 764 4.44 -11.01 -19.24
CA GLU A 764 5.56 -10.89 -20.16
C GLU A 764 5.35 -11.83 -21.35
N HIS A 765 5.71 -11.36 -22.55
CA HIS A 765 5.72 -12.15 -23.76
C HIS A 765 7.02 -11.86 -24.51
N HIS A 766 7.79 -12.90 -24.78
CA HIS A 766 9.08 -12.80 -25.45
C HIS A 766 9.23 -13.88 -26.51
N ARG A 767 9.60 -13.51 -27.73
CA ARG A 767 9.79 -14.45 -28.82
C ARG A 767 11.09 -14.22 -29.57
N VAL A 768 12.03 -15.15 -29.40
CA VAL A 768 13.35 -15.09 -30.03
C VAL A 768 13.46 -16.17 -31.11
N ARG A 769 14.10 -15.83 -32.23
CA ARG A 769 14.40 -16.75 -33.33
C ARG A 769 15.91 -16.91 -33.44
N HIS A 770 16.37 -18.12 -33.72
CA HIS A 770 17.78 -18.46 -33.86
C HIS A 770 18.00 -19.23 -35.17
N GLY A 771 19.18 -19.05 -35.77
CA GLY A 771 19.61 -19.75 -36.98
C GLY A 771 19.11 -19.16 -38.30
N ASP A 772 19.34 -19.88 -39.40
CA ASP A 772 19.12 -19.40 -40.77
C ASP A 772 17.89 -20.05 -41.44
N SER A 773 17.75 -19.86 -42.75
CA SER A 773 16.64 -20.43 -43.53
C SER A 773 16.66 -21.97 -43.62
N PHE A 774 17.77 -22.64 -43.25
CA PHE A 774 17.96 -24.08 -43.31
C PHE A 774 17.84 -24.74 -41.92
N LYS A 775 18.28 -24.07 -40.85
CA LYS A 775 18.07 -24.50 -39.46
C LYS A 775 17.53 -23.35 -38.64
N ARG A 776 16.26 -23.43 -38.24
CA ARG A 776 15.60 -22.40 -37.44
C ARG A 776 15.13 -22.96 -36.11
N LYS A 777 15.47 -22.29 -35.01
CA LYS A 777 14.91 -22.51 -33.67
C LYS A 777 14.11 -21.27 -33.29
N THR A 778 12.91 -21.41 -32.74
CA THR A 778 12.11 -20.29 -32.23
C THR A 778 11.74 -20.62 -30.81
N VAL A 779 12.01 -19.70 -29.90
CA VAL A 779 11.67 -19.82 -28.48
C VAL A 779 10.64 -18.73 -28.20
N THR A 780 9.44 -19.14 -27.81
CA THR A 780 8.40 -18.24 -27.30
C THR A 780 8.30 -18.48 -25.80
N GLU A 781 8.25 -17.41 -25.01
CA GLU A 781 8.09 -17.46 -23.56
C GLU A 781 6.99 -16.49 -23.14
N ASP A 782 6.01 -17.01 -22.41
CA ASP A 782 4.98 -16.24 -21.74
C ASP A 782 5.12 -16.45 -20.22
N LEU A 783 5.12 -15.36 -19.46
CA LEU A 783 5.17 -15.38 -17.99
C LEU A 783 4.00 -14.57 -17.43
N THR A 784 3.23 -15.21 -16.56
CA THR A 784 2.19 -14.58 -15.76
C THR A 784 2.58 -14.70 -14.29
N LEU A 785 2.77 -13.56 -13.62
CA LEU A 785 2.98 -13.50 -12.17
C LEU A 785 1.81 -12.75 -11.54
N ARG A 786 1.23 -13.34 -10.49
CA ARG A 786 0.23 -12.71 -9.63
C ARG A 786 0.70 -12.86 -8.19
N GLN A 787 0.79 -11.74 -7.49
CA GLN A 787 1.21 -11.71 -6.10
C GLN A 787 0.32 -10.76 -5.31
N SER A 788 -0.14 -11.23 -4.15
CA SER A 788 -0.83 -10.44 -3.13
C SER A 788 -0.10 -10.65 -1.81
N GLN A 789 0.16 -9.57 -1.09
CA GLN A 789 0.76 -9.60 0.23
C GLN A 789 -0.11 -8.79 1.19
N ALA A 790 -0.36 -9.35 2.36
CA ALA A 790 -1.13 -8.71 3.41
C ALA A 790 -0.34 -7.56 4.05
N ILE A 791 -0.95 -6.39 4.18
CA ILE A 791 -0.47 -5.26 4.97
C ILE A 791 -1.24 -5.30 6.29
N PRO A 792 -0.62 -5.74 7.39
CA PRO A 792 -1.33 -5.94 8.65
C PRO A 792 -1.88 -4.63 9.22
N SER A 793 -3.01 -4.70 9.90
CA SER A 793 -3.41 -3.63 10.81
C SER A 793 -2.63 -3.75 12.12
N GLU A 794 -2.10 -2.64 12.64
CA GLU A 794 -1.29 -2.58 13.86
C GLU A 794 -1.97 -1.71 14.94
N LEU A 795 -2.02 -2.22 16.17
CA LEU A 795 -2.54 -1.51 17.33
C LEU A 795 -1.55 -1.63 18.49
N GLY A 796 -1.09 -0.49 19.00
CA GLY A 796 -0.15 -0.32 20.11
C GLY A 796 -0.75 0.51 21.25
N GLY A 797 -0.56 0.10 22.50
CA GLY A 797 -1.06 0.80 23.68
C GLY A 797 -0.38 0.36 24.99
N ARG A 798 -0.62 1.08 26.09
CA ARG A 798 -0.32 0.56 27.44
C ARG A 798 -1.25 -0.61 27.77
N ASN A 799 -2.55 -0.39 27.70
CA ASN A 799 -3.57 -1.44 27.60
C ASN A 799 -4.32 -1.30 26.28
N VAL A 800 -4.78 -2.41 25.70
CA VAL A 800 -5.62 -2.42 24.49
C VAL A 800 -6.92 -3.15 24.79
N SER A 801 -8.07 -2.47 24.65
CA SER A 801 -9.40 -3.04 24.79
C SER A 801 -10.18 -2.95 23.48
N LEU A 802 -10.64 -4.09 22.96
CA LEU A 802 -11.47 -4.21 21.77
C LEU A 802 -12.81 -4.83 22.14
N LEU A 803 -13.89 -4.05 22.11
CA LEU A 803 -15.23 -4.50 22.50
C LEU A 803 -16.23 -4.38 21.36
N GLY A 804 -16.95 -5.47 21.08
CA GLY A 804 -17.97 -5.55 20.03
C GLY A 804 -19.27 -6.16 20.53
N GLY A 805 -20.38 -5.42 20.48
CA GLY A 805 -21.68 -5.93 20.95
C GLY A 805 -22.24 -7.10 20.14
N ALA A 806 -21.95 -7.19 18.84
CA ALA A 806 -22.26 -8.33 17.99
C ALA A 806 -21.03 -9.22 17.73
N GLY A 807 -19.82 -8.64 17.79
CA GLY A 807 -18.59 -9.40 17.61
C GLY A 807 -17.35 -8.56 17.34
N VAL A 808 -16.20 -9.20 17.49
CA VAL A 808 -14.88 -8.64 17.18
C VAL A 808 -14.20 -9.53 16.13
N TYR A 809 -13.75 -8.94 15.04
CA TYR A 809 -13.16 -9.63 13.91
C TYR A 809 -11.81 -9.00 13.59
N THR A 810 -10.77 -9.81 13.57
CA THR A 810 -9.44 -9.40 13.12
C THR A 810 -8.97 -10.32 12.01
N GLU A 811 -8.32 -9.77 10.98
CA GLU A 811 -7.69 -10.54 9.91
C GLU A 811 -6.27 -10.02 9.71
N GLY A 812 -5.26 -10.85 10.01
CA GLY A 812 -3.85 -10.46 9.87
C GLY A 812 -3.48 -9.22 10.68
N THR A 813 -4.00 -9.09 11.90
CA THR A 813 -3.79 -7.92 12.77
C THR A 813 -2.65 -8.18 13.77
N ARG A 814 -1.91 -7.13 14.13
CA ARG A 814 -0.91 -7.15 15.21
C ARG A 814 -1.35 -6.25 16.35
N ILE A 815 -1.45 -6.79 17.55
CA ILE A 815 -1.82 -6.06 18.76
C ILE A 815 -0.65 -6.13 19.75
N ARG A 816 -0.16 -4.98 20.21
CA ARG A 816 0.92 -4.86 21.18
C ARG A 816 0.45 -4.02 22.37
N ALA A 817 0.50 -4.61 23.55
CA ALA A 817 0.26 -3.91 24.80
C ALA A 817 1.48 -3.98 25.73
N GLU A 818 1.79 -2.89 26.42
CA GLU A 818 2.80 -2.93 27.49
C GLU A 818 2.32 -3.74 28.70
N GLU A 819 1.03 -3.60 29.04
CA GLU A 819 0.39 -4.27 30.18
C GLU A 819 -0.61 -5.32 29.69
N ASN A 820 -1.86 -4.98 29.38
CA ASN A 820 -2.90 -5.98 29.13
C ASN A 820 -3.60 -5.78 27.78
N VAL A 821 -4.11 -6.89 27.24
CA VAL A 821 -5.04 -6.89 26.10
C VAL A 821 -6.35 -7.52 26.55
N ASP A 822 -7.46 -6.84 26.27
CA ASP A 822 -8.82 -7.34 26.50
C ASP A 822 -9.61 -7.33 25.19
N ILE A 823 -10.11 -8.48 24.77
CA ILE A 823 -10.95 -8.63 23.58
C ILE A 823 -12.24 -9.30 24.00
N ASP A 824 -13.37 -8.59 23.89
CA ASP A 824 -14.67 -9.16 24.25
C ASP A 824 -15.72 -8.88 23.18
N GLY A 825 -16.25 -9.96 22.60
CA GLY A 825 -17.36 -9.94 21.67
C GLY A 825 -18.56 -10.65 22.29
N ALA A 826 -19.69 -9.95 22.48
CA ALA A 826 -20.88 -10.57 23.10
C ALA A 826 -21.46 -11.72 22.22
N GLY A 827 -21.33 -11.58 20.90
CA GLY A 827 -21.65 -12.61 19.91
C GLY A 827 -20.42 -13.43 19.50
N THR A 828 -19.85 -13.13 18.33
CA THR A 828 -18.74 -13.90 17.75
C THR A 828 -17.44 -13.13 17.77
N THR A 829 -16.36 -13.77 18.24
CA THR A 829 -14.99 -13.25 18.11
C THR A 829 -14.20 -14.11 17.13
N VAL A 830 -13.58 -13.51 16.11
CA VAL A 830 -12.69 -14.22 15.17
C VAL A 830 -11.33 -13.53 15.15
N LEU A 831 -10.30 -14.27 15.55
CA LEU A 831 -8.91 -13.88 15.38
C LEU A 831 -8.36 -14.61 14.15
N GLY A 832 -8.68 -14.05 12.98
CA GLY A 832 -8.44 -14.61 11.66
C GLY A 832 -7.03 -14.37 11.13
N ALA A 833 -6.77 -14.95 9.96
CA ALA A 833 -5.50 -14.84 9.25
C ALA A 833 -5.67 -14.24 7.85
N ALA A 834 -4.80 -13.28 7.53
CA ALA A 834 -4.68 -12.77 6.17
C ALA A 834 -3.79 -13.72 5.34
N GLN A 835 -3.93 -13.73 4.02
CA GLN A 835 -3.15 -14.61 3.15
C GLN A 835 -2.20 -13.84 2.24
N ASP A 836 -0.93 -14.20 2.28
CA ASP A 836 0.01 -13.92 1.20
C ASP A 836 -0.16 -14.97 0.12
N GLN A 837 -0.24 -14.55 -1.14
CA GLN A 837 -0.37 -15.43 -2.28
C GLN A 837 0.65 -15.04 -3.35
N ARG A 838 1.29 -16.05 -3.94
CA ARG A 838 2.16 -15.87 -5.11
C ARG A 838 1.94 -17.02 -6.07
N VAL A 839 1.49 -16.69 -7.27
CA VAL A 839 1.28 -17.64 -8.37
C VAL A 839 2.11 -17.16 -9.56
N SER A 840 2.98 -18.04 -10.05
CA SER A 840 3.79 -17.82 -11.23
C SER A 840 3.54 -18.95 -12.21
N GLU A 841 3.15 -18.58 -13.42
CA GLU A 841 2.91 -19.47 -14.54
C GLU A 841 3.87 -19.07 -15.65
N ARG A 842 4.62 -20.04 -16.16
CA ARG A 842 5.58 -19.82 -17.24
C ARG A 842 5.37 -20.87 -18.31
N HIS A 843 5.10 -20.41 -19.53
CA HIS A 843 4.93 -21.24 -20.71
C HIS A 843 6.11 -20.99 -21.65
N ILE A 844 6.79 -22.04 -22.09
CA ILE A 844 7.92 -21.97 -23.02
C ILE A 844 7.68 -22.92 -24.19
N GLU A 845 7.60 -22.38 -25.39
CA GLU A 845 7.50 -23.13 -26.64
C GLU A 845 8.84 -23.06 -27.40
N VAL A 846 9.39 -24.20 -27.81
CA VAL A 846 10.62 -24.31 -28.58
C VAL A 846 10.38 -25.07 -29.87
N GLU A 847 10.07 -24.34 -30.94
CA GLU A 847 9.98 -24.90 -32.29
C GLU A 847 11.37 -25.04 -32.92
N ARG A 848 11.72 -26.21 -33.46
CA ARG A 848 12.89 -26.38 -34.35
C ARG A 848 12.45 -26.87 -35.71
N ARG A 849 13.01 -26.27 -36.77
CA ARG A 849 12.80 -26.66 -38.16
C ARG A 849 14.13 -26.87 -38.86
N LEU A 850 14.26 -28.03 -39.52
CA LEU A 850 15.39 -28.37 -40.38
C LEU A 850 14.89 -28.52 -41.82
N GLY A 851 15.41 -27.72 -42.74
CA GLY A 851 15.15 -27.87 -44.17
C GLY A 851 15.93 -29.06 -44.75
N GLY A 852 15.27 -29.94 -45.49
CA GLY A 852 15.92 -31.00 -46.26
C GLY A 852 16.35 -30.51 -47.65
N LEU A 853 17.50 -30.98 -48.14
CA LEU A 853 18.00 -30.68 -49.49
C LEU A 853 17.09 -31.20 -50.63
N ASN A 854 16.06 -32.00 -50.29
CA ASN A 854 15.08 -32.60 -51.21
C ASN A 854 13.62 -32.18 -50.95
N GLY A 855 13.36 -31.22 -50.06
CA GLY A 855 12.00 -30.73 -49.76
C GLY A 855 11.32 -31.34 -48.51
N ASP A 856 11.92 -32.35 -47.87
CA ASP A 856 11.42 -32.89 -46.59
C ASP A 856 11.84 -31.95 -45.44
N ALA A 857 10.88 -31.42 -44.68
CA ALA A 857 11.13 -30.56 -43.53
C ALA A 857 10.92 -31.34 -42.23
N HIS A 858 11.96 -31.47 -41.42
CA HIS A 858 11.84 -32.04 -40.07
C HIS A 858 11.43 -30.94 -39.08
N ARG A 859 10.38 -31.19 -38.29
CA ARG A 859 9.89 -30.30 -37.23
C ARG A 859 9.92 -31.02 -35.89
N SER A 860 10.55 -30.41 -34.89
CA SER A 860 10.38 -30.82 -33.49
C SER A 860 9.81 -29.66 -32.70
N ASP A 861 8.85 -29.95 -31.84
CA ASP A 861 8.27 -29.00 -30.90
C ASP A 861 8.57 -29.43 -29.47
N THR A 862 8.88 -28.49 -28.59
CA THR A 862 9.02 -28.73 -27.15
C THR A 862 8.26 -27.65 -26.42
N GLU A 863 7.24 -28.03 -25.66
CA GLU A 863 6.45 -27.15 -24.81
C GLU A 863 6.80 -27.47 -23.35
N ILE A 864 7.01 -26.43 -22.55
CA ILE A 864 7.30 -26.53 -21.12
C ILE A 864 6.38 -25.59 -20.38
N ASP A 865 5.51 -26.15 -19.54
CA ASP A 865 4.64 -25.40 -18.65
C ASP A 865 5.15 -25.57 -17.21
N ALA A 866 5.43 -24.45 -16.55
CA ALA A 866 5.82 -24.43 -15.15
C ALA A 866 4.81 -23.61 -14.34
N LEU A 867 4.28 -24.20 -13.29
CA LEU A 867 3.43 -23.55 -12.31
C LEU A 867 4.13 -23.57 -10.96
N HIS A 868 4.13 -22.44 -10.28
CA HIS A 868 4.53 -22.33 -8.88
C HIS A 868 3.51 -21.48 -8.14
N ALA A 869 2.78 -22.08 -7.21
CA ALA A 869 1.77 -21.44 -6.39
C ALA A 869 2.08 -21.62 -4.90
N ARG A 870 2.16 -20.51 -4.17
CA ARG A 870 2.36 -20.48 -2.73
C ARG A 870 1.30 -19.64 -2.06
N SER A 871 0.75 -20.16 -0.95
CA SER A 871 -0.08 -19.39 -0.01
C SER A 871 0.49 -19.50 1.39
N ARG A 872 0.64 -18.37 2.08
CA ARG A 872 1.05 -18.31 3.48
C ARG A 872 0.02 -17.52 4.28
N ALA A 873 -0.46 -18.11 5.37
CA ALA A 873 -1.43 -17.48 6.25
C ALA A 873 -0.73 -16.78 7.42
N HIS A 874 -1.10 -15.53 7.66
CA HIS A 874 -0.62 -14.71 8.77
C HIS A 874 -1.76 -14.47 9.74
N GLY A 875 -1.83 -15.30 10.78
CA GLY A 875 -2.78 -15.16 11.87
C GLY A 875 -2.61 -13.86 12.66
N THR A 876 -3.61 -13.53 13.45
CA THR A 876 -3.55 -12.40 14.39
C THR A 876 -2.45 -12.65 15.45
N ASP A 877 -1.54 -11.70 15.63
CA ASP A 877 -0.42 -11.76 16.61
C ASP A 877 -0.70 -10.74 17.74
N ILE A 878 -0.88 -11.24 18.96
CA ILE A 878 -1.17 -10.45 20.16
C ILE A 878 -0.04 -10.63 21.17
N ARG A 879 0.56 -9.52 21.61
CA ARG A 879 1.61 -9.51 22.63
C ARG A 879 1.25 -8.55 23.75
N ALA A 880 1.32 -9.02 24.98
CA ALA A 880 1.09 -8.22 26.18
C ALA A 880 2.18 -8.50 27.22
N GLY A 881 2.59 -7.51 28.01
CA GLY A 881 3.51 -7.71 29.13
C GLY A 881 2.87 -8.41 30.34
N GLY A 882 1.54 -8.30 30.49
CA GLY A 882 0.72 -8.82 31.59
C GLY A 882 -0.26 -9.90 31.14
N GLU A 883 -1.58 -9.63 31.19
CA GLU A 883 -2.64 -10.59 30.83
C GLU A 883 -3.20 -10.32 29.41
N ILE A 884 -3.42 -11.38 28.64
CA ILE A 884 -4.36 -11.38 27.50
C ILE A 884 -5.65 -12.03 27.97
N ARG A 885 -6.75 -11.27 27.93
CA ARG A 885 -8.09 -11.74 28.21
C ARG A 885 -8.91 -11.77 26.92
N VAL A 886 -9.58 -12.89 26.69
CA VAL A 886 -10.49 -13.06 25.56
C VAL A 886 -11.83 -13.54 26.08
N GLY A 887 -12.85 -12.69 25.95
CA GLY A 887 -14.25 -13.02 26.21
C GLY A 887 -14.81 -13.97 25.16
N VAL A 888 -15.49 -15.01 25.61
CA VAL A 888 -16.17 -16.00 24.78
C VAL A 888 -17.67 -15.79 24.87
N GLY A 889 -18.22 -15.10 23.87
CA GLY A 889 -19.65 -14.94 23.62
C GLY A 889 -20.27 -16.23 23.08
N GLU A 890 -21.06 -16.17 22.01
CA GLU A 890 -21.57 -17.37 21.35
C GLU A 890 -20.44 -18.28 20.85
N ARG A 891 -19.44 -17.68 20.18
CA ARG A 891 -18.30 -18.39 19.59
C ARG A 891 -17.06 -17.50 19.52
N THR A 892 -15.92 -18.03 19.95
CA THR A 892 -14.60 -17.41 19.75
C THR A 892 -13.72 -18.36 18.96
N GLU A 893 -13.20 -17.94 17.82
CA GLU A 893 -12.37 -18.75 16.94
C GLU A 893 -11.01 -18.09 16.67
N LEU A 894 -9.94 -18.83 16.94
CA LEU A 894 -8.56 -18.43 16.66
C LEU A 894 -8.07 -19.23 15.45
N GLN A 895 -7.69 -18.56 14.37
CA GLN A 895 -7.23 -19.22 13.14
C GLN A 895 -5.73 -19.00 12.97
N GLY A 896 -4.92 -19.93 13.52
CA GLY A 896 -3.46 -19.80 13.48
C GLY A 896 -2.94 -18.55 14.20
N ALA A 897 -3.69 -18.07 15.21
CA ALA A 897 -3.34 -16.88 15.97
C ALA A 897 -2.16 -17.16 16.91
N ARG A 898 -1.38 -16.12 17.23
CA ARG A 898 -0.29 -16.18 18.22
C ARG A 898 -0.58 -15.23 19.35
N LEU A 899 -0.73 -15.75 20.57
CA LEU A 899 -0.91 -14.96 21.78
C LEU A 899 0.30 -15.14 22.70
N GLN A 900 0.91 -14.04 23.16
CA GLN A 900 2.07 -14.06 24.05
C GLN A 900 1.88 -13.10 25.23
N ALA A 901 1.88 -13.63 26.46
CA ALA A 901 1.66 -12.88 27.69
C ALA A 901 2.12 -13.66 28.94
N GLU A 902 2.17 -13.02 30.12
CA GLU A 902 2.39 -13.75 31.38
C GLU A 902 1.23 -14.70 31.69
N ALA A 903 0.00 -14.26 31.41
CA ALA A 903 -1.23 -15.03 31.56
C ALA A 903 -2.13 -14.86 30.33
N ILE A 904 -2.77 -15.97 29.92
CA ILE A 904 -3.76 -15.99 28.84
C ILE A 904 -5.04 -16.58 29.42
N ARG A 905 -6.14 -15.83 29.36
CA ARG A 905 -7.42 -16.19 29.95
C ARG A 905 -8.53 -16.18 28.91
N PHE A 906 -9.24 -17.30 28.80
CA PHE A 906 -10.51 -17.40 28.12
C PHE A 906 -11.63 -17.55 29.14
N GLU A 907 -12.55 -16.59 29.17
CA GLU A 907 -13.69 -16.56 30.09
C GLU A 907 -14.99 -16.28 29.35
N ARG A 908 -16.14 -16.59 29.95
CA ARG A 908 -17.43 -16.19 29.38
C ARG A 908 -17.45 -14.66 29.19
N SER A 909 -17.90 -14.22 28.02
CA SER A 909 -18.04 -12.79 27.72
C SER A 909 -18.88 -12.09 28.80
N ALA A 910 -18.35 -11.00 29.36
CA ALA A 910 -19.08 -10.18 30.33
C ALA A 910 -20.21 -9.39 29.64
N LEU A 911 -20.02 -9.08 28.35
CA LEU A 911 -21.03 -8.43 27.51
C LEU A 911 -22.23 -9.35 27.20
N ALA A 912 -22.06 -10.67 27.32
CA ALA A 912 -23.13 -11.63 27.12
C ALA A 912 -24.07 -11.77 28.34
N GLU A 913 -23.72 -11.22 29.51
CA GLU A 913 -24.57 -11.26 30.72
C GLU A 913 -25.83 -10.37 30.58
N ASP A 914 -25.82 -9.39 29.67
CA ASP A 914 -26.96 -8.52 29.34
C ASP A 914 -27.91 -9.12 28.27
N ALA A 915 -27.61 -10.31 27.72
CA ALA A 915 -28.44 -11.02 26.75
C ALA A 915 -29.70 -11.62 27.40
N PRO A 916 -30.79 -11.93 26.67
CA PRO A 916 -31.99 -12.54 27.27
C PRO A 916 -31.69 -13.91 27.92
N GLU A 917 -32.43 -14.29 28.98
CA GLU A 917 -32.17 -15.47 29.86
C GLU A 917 -31.95 -16.80 29.11
N ASP A 918 -32.55 -16.96 27.92
CA ASP A 918 -32.39 -18.13 27.07
C ASP A 918 -31.03 -18.20 26.35
N ALA A 919 -30.46 -17.05 25.97
CA ALA A 919 -29.11 -16.91 25.42
C ALA A 919 -28.01 -16.98 26.50
N GLN A 920 -28.32 -16.60 27.74
CA GLN A 920 -27.41 -16.73 28.90
C GLN A 920 -27.12 -18.19 29.27
N SER A 921 -27.97 -19.14 28.85
CA SER A 921 -27.95 -20.54 29.31
C SER A 921 -27.09 -21.48 28.44
N ALA A 922 -26.64 -21.06 27.26
CA ALA A 922 -25.84 -21.90 26.36
C ALA A 922 -24.32 -21.69 26.59
N PRO A 923 -23.52 -22.78 26.74
CA PRO A 923 -22.08 -22.64 26.93
C PRO A 923 -21.42 -22.10 25.65
N GLY A 924 -20.61 -21.05 25.81
CA GLY A 924 -19.82 -20.47 24.73
C GLY A 924 -18.86 -21.47 24.13
N GLU A 925 -18.62 -21.35 22.82
CA GLU A 925 -17.72 -22.22 22.07
C GLU A 925 -16.38 -21.52 21.83
N LEU A 926 -15.28 -22.08 22.34
CA LEU A 926 -13.91 -21.65 22.04
C LEU A 926 -13.29 -22.64 21.04
N ILE A 927 -12.87 -22.14 19.88
CA ILE A 927 -12.20 -22.93 18.84
C ILE A 927 -10.76 -22.46 18.71
N LEU A 928 -9.84 -23.32 19.12
CA LEU A 928 -8.40 -23.17 18.86
C LEU A 928 -8.11 -23.81 17.50
N GLY A 929 -8.43 -23.04 16.46
CA GLY A 929 -8.29 -23.45 15.07
C GLY A 929 -6.87 -23.29 14.55
N ALA A 930 -6.71 -23.58 13.26
CA ALA A 930 -5.44 -23.52 12.56
C ALA A 930 -5.64 -22.97 11.14
N THR A 931 -4.55 -22.52 10.54
CA THR A 931 -4.49 -22.18 9.11
C THR A 931 -3.60 -23.17 8.37
N VAL A 932 -3.70 -23.18 7.04
CA VAL A 932 -2.91 -24.09 6.19
C VAL A 932 -2.15 -23.26 5.17
N ASP A 933 -0.82 -23.39 5.21
CA ASP A 933 0.06 -22.93 4.15
C ASP A 933 0.15 -23.99 3.07
N ARG A 934 0.24 -23.56 1.82
CA ARG A 934 0.32 -24.47 0.66
C ARG A 934 1.46 -24.06 -0.26
N ASP A 935 2.21 -25.06 -0.71
CA ASP A 935 3.27 -24.95 -1.71
C ASP A 935 3.02 -25.99 -2.80
N LEU A 936 2.79 -25.51 -4.02
CA LEU A 936 2.53 -26.32 -5.20
C LEU A 936 3.53 -25.91 -6.28
N ALA A 937 4.30 -26.87 -6.78
CA ALA A 937 5.12 -26.68 -7.96
C ALA A 937 4.91 -27.83 -8.94
N SER A 938 4.75 -27.51 -10.22
CA SER A 938 4.68 -28.50 -11.29
C SER A 938 5.43 -28.02 -12.52
N VAL A 939 6.06 -28.97 -13.22
CA VAL A 939 6.68 -28.77 -14.52
C VAL A 939 6.20 -29.86 -15.46
N GLU A 940 5.56 -29.45 -16.54
CA GLU A 940 5.13 -30.31 -17.62
C GLU A 940 6.01 -30.06 -18.83
N ARG A 941 6.43 -31.13 -19.50
CA ARG A 941 7.20 -31.04 -20.73
C ARG A 941 6.59 -31.94 -21.77
N HIS A 942 6.13 -31.35 -22.86
CA HIS A 942 5.67 -32.05 -24.05
C HIS A 942 6.72 -31.92 -25.16
N ASN A 943 7.03 -33.04 -25.82
CA ASN A 943 7.87 -33.05 -27.00
C ASN A 943 7.14 -33.74 -28.14
N GLU A 944 7.05 -33.08 -29.28
CA GLU A 944 6.47 -33.63 -30.51
C GLU A 944 7.54 -33.65 -31.61
N SER A 945 7.59 -34.72 -32.40
CA SER A 945 8.48 -34.82 -33.57
C SER A 945 7.70 -35.27 -34.80
N ASP A 946 7.78 -34.46 -35.86
CA ASP A 946 7.12 -34.67 -37.16
C ASP A 946 5.61 -35.00 -37.08
N ARG A 947 4.94 -34.66 -35.97
CA ARG A 947 3.55 -35.02 -35.62
C ARG A 947 3.23 -36.51 -35.54
N VAL A 948 4.26 -37.37 -35.47
CA VAL A 948 4.13 -38.84 -35.46
C VAL A 948 4.49 -39.43 -34.10
N TRP A 949 5.36 -38.75 -33.35
CA TRP A 949 5.89 -39.22 -32.07
C TRP A 949 5.74 -38.15 -31.00
N GLN A 950 5.24 -38.54 -29.81
CA GLN A 950 5.06 -37.65 -28.67
C GLN A 950 5.67 -38.25 -27.40
N ARG A 951 6.26 -37.40 -26.56
CA ARG A 951 6.76 -37.73 -25.22
C ARG A 951 6.34 -36.63 -24.26
N MET A 952 5.67 -37.02 -23.18
CA MET A 952 5.29 -36.10 -22.11
C MET A 952 5.86 -36.54 -20.78
N ARG A 953 6.33 -35.58 -19.98
CA ARG A 953 6.77 -35.78 -18.61
C ARG A 953 6.13 -34.72 -17.72
N SER A 954 5.54 -35.12 -16.60
CA SER A 954 5.02 -34.21 -15.57
C SER A 954 5.69 -34.56 -14.26
N GLN A 955 6.29 -33.57 -13.61
CA GLN A 955 6.90 -33.72 -12.29
C GLN A 955 6.49 -32.55 -11.40
N GLY A 956 6.34 -32.78 -10.10
CA GLY A 956 5.93 -31.73 -9.17
C GLY A 956 5.72 -32.22 -7.75
N HIS A 957 5.32 -31.28 -6.89
CA HIS A 957 4.97 -31.54 -5.50
C HIS A 957 3.82 -30.65 -5.04
N GLU A 958 3.04 -31.15 -4.08
CA GLU A 958 2.02 -30.42 -3.34
C GLU A 958 2.25 -30.68 -1.85
N HIS A 959 2.63 -29.63 -1.12
CA HIS A 959 2.91 -29.69 0.31
C HIS A 959 2.04 -28.69 1.06
N GLU A 960 1.33 -29.19 2.08
CA GLU A 960 0.57 -28.40 3.03
C GLU A 960 1.20 -28.45 4.42
N THR A 961 1.25 -27.29 5.07
CA THR A 961 1.73 -27.15 6.44
C THR A 961 0.66 -26.47 7.28
N LEU A 962 0.30 -27.09 8.40
CA LEU A 962 -0.67 -26.53 9.33
C LEU A 962 0.01 -25.58 10.32
N ASN A 963 -0.52 -24.38 10.40
CA ASN A 963 -0.15 -23.35 11.37
C ASN A 963 -1.19 -23.35 12.49
N ALA A 964 -0.90 -24.06 13.58
CA ALA A 964 -1.77 -24.15 14.74
C ALA A 964 -1.77 -22.83 15.54
N THR A 965 -2.86 -22.57 16.27
CA THR A 965 -2.89 -21.47 17.26
C THR A 965 -1.82 -21.69 18.34
N GLU A 966 -0.99 -20.68 18.55
CA GLU A 966 0.10 -20.67 19.53
C GLU A 966 -0.27 -19.82 20.75
N LEU A 967 -0.13 -20.41 21.96
CA LEU A 967 -0.41 -19.75 23.24
C LEU A 967 0.85 -19.78 24.12
N HIS A 968 1.51 -18.63 24.26
CA HIS A 968 2.75 -18.46 25.03
C HIS A 968 2.45 -17.72 26.35
N GLY A 969 2.05 -18.46 27.38
CA GLY A 969 1.73 -17.90 28.70
C GLY A 969 1.08 -18.93 29.63
N LYS A 970 0.78 -18.54 30.87
CA LYS A 970 -0.03 -19.38 31.77
C LYS A 970 -1.48 -19.38 31.29
N LEU A 971 -1.97 -20.52 30.83
CA LEU A 971 -3.31 -20.67 30.28
C LEU A 971 -4.35 -20.93 31.37
N SER A 972 -5.48 -20.22 31.29
CA SER A 972 -6.71 -20.48 32.04
C SER A 972 -7.90 -20.46 31.10
N ILE A 973 -8.69 -21.54 31.10
CA ILE A 973 -9.93 -21.66 30.32
C ILE A 973 -11.06 -21.98 31.31
N ASP A 974 -12.09 -21.16 31.31
CA ASP A 974 -13.31 -21.35 32.09
C ASP A 974 -13.94 -22.75 31.81
N GLU A 975 -14.26 -23.49 32.87
CA GLU A 975 -14.80 -24.86 32.80
C GLU A 975 -16.20 -24.92 32.16
N THR A 976 -16.90 -23.79 32.05
CA THR A 976 -18.20 -23.71 31.39
C THR A 976 -18.12 -23.67 29.88
N LEU A 977 -16.94 -23.46 29.29
CA LEU A 977 -16.75 -23.34 27.84
C LEU A 977 -16.65 -24.69 27.15
N ARG A 978 -17.26 -24.80 25.96
CA ARG A 978 -17.00 -25.90 25.04
C ARG A 978 -15.74 -25.58 24.25
N VAL A 979 -14.78 -26.49 24.20
CA VAL A 979 -13.48 -26.26 23.54
C VAL A 979 -13.31 -27.20 22.35
N GLY A 980 -13.09 -26.63 21.17
CA GLY A 980 -12.69 -27.33 19.95
C GLY A 980 -11.23 -27.04 19.59
N VAL A 981 -10.48 -28.03 19.10
CA VAL A 981 -9.07 -27.87 18.71
C VAL A 981 -8.78 -28.54 17.37
N ASP A 982 -8.11 -27.82 16.48
CA ASP A 982 -7.64 -28.34 15.19
C ASP A 982 -6.24 -28.91 15.29
N VAL A 983 -6.05 -30.13 14.78
CA VAL A 983 -4.75 -30.82 14.75
C VAL A 983 -4.46 -31.39 13.38
N GLY A 984 -3.33 -31.00 12.80
CA GLY A 984 -2.85 -31.55 11.54
C GLY A 984 -2.44 -33.02 11.66
N VAL A 985 -2.95 -33.87 10.79
CA VAL A 985 -2.58 -35.30 10.66
C VAL A 985 -2.06 -35.57 9.26
N ASP A 986 -1.14 -36.53 9.17
CA ASP A 986 -0.43 -36.81 7.92
C ASP A 986 -1.22 -37.81 7.06
N ARG A 987 -2.04 -38.67 7.70
CA ARG A 987 -2.97 -39.61 7.05
C ARG A 987 -4.24 -39.85 7.87
N PRO A 988 -5.37 -40.24 7.23
CA PRO A 988 -6.57 -40.68 7.92
C PRO A 988 -6.28 -41.89 8.82
N GLY A 989 -6.60 -41.77 10.12
CA GLY A 989 -6.37 -42.83 11.11
C GLY A 989 -5.03 -42.78 11.83
N ASP A 990 -4.21 -41.74 11.62
CA ASP A 990 -3.04 -41.47 12.45
C ASP A 990 -3.43 -41.37 13.93
N ASP A 991 -2.53 -41.84 14.81
CA ASP A 991 -2.71 -41.80 16.25
C ASP A 991 -2.66 -40.35 16.74
N LEU A 992 -3.84 -39.72 16.78
CA LEU A 992 -4.05 -38.33 17.20
C LEU A 992 -3.38 -38.03 18.55
N GLN A 993 -3.46 -38.97 19.50
CA GLN A 993 -2.86 -38.84 20.82
C GLN A 993 -1.32 -38.80 20.76
N ARG A 994 -0.71 -39.52 19.81
CA ARG A 994 0.73 -39.42 19.55
C ARG A 994 1.12 -38.09 18.93
N LYS A 995 0.32 -37.60 17.97
CA LYS A 995 0.56 -36.31 17.31
C LYS A 995 0.44 -35.15 18.30
N ILE A 996 -0.60 -35.16 19.15
CA ILE A 996 -0.79 -34.22 20.26
C ILE A 996 0.44 -34.23 21.19
N ARG A 997 0.93 -35.40 21.62
CA ARG A 997 2.14 -35.49 22.46
C ARG A 997 3.36 -34.90 21.77
N GLN A 998 3.55 -35.14 20.48
CA GLN A 998 4.66 -34.57 19.71
C GLN A 998 4.56 -33.04 19.60
N LEU A 999 3.39 -32.53 19.22
CA LEU A 999 3.14 -31.08 19.08
C LEU A 999 3.28 -30.36 20.42
N SER A 1000 2.85 -30.97 21.53
CA SER A 1000 2.93 -30.39 22.87
C SER A 1000 4.37 -30.11 23.36
N THR A 1001 5.39 -30.68 22.70
CA THR A 1001 6.80 -30.36 23.01
C THR A 1001 7.29 -29.07 22.32
N GLN A 1002 6.52 -28.51 21.40
CA GLN A 1002 6.87 -27.30 20.69
C GLN A 1002 6.47 -26.06 21.51
N PRO A 1003 7.26 -24.96 21.44
CA PRO A 1003 6.90 -23.69 22.08
C PRO A 1003 5.54 -23.19 21.59
N GLY A 1004 4.67 -22.75 22.50
CA GLY A 1004 3.33 -22.22 22.20
C GLY A 1004 2.25 -23.29 22.05
N LEU A 1005 2.60 -24.57 21.99
CA LEU A 1005 1.65 -25.69 21.81
C LEU A 1005 1.52 -26.58 23.05
N GLN A 1006 2.11 -26.19 24.19
CA GLN A 1006 2.10 -26.99 25.42
C GLN A 1006 0.68 -27.23 25.95
N TYR A 1007 -0.24 -26.29 25.70
CA TYR A 1007 -1.65 -26.39 26.10
C TYR A 1007 -2.34 -27.65 25.54
N LEU A 1008 -1.87 -28.20 24.41
CA LEU A 1008 -2.42 -29.42 23.83
C LEU A 1008 -2.30 -30.61 24.79
N ALA A 1009 -1.23 -30.69 25.58
CA ALA A 1009 -1.06 -31.75 26.58
C ALA A 1009 -2.03 -31.59 27.76
N GLU A 1010 -2.35 -30.37 28.16
CA GLU A 1010 -3.31 -30.08 29.23
C GLU A 1010 -4.75 -30.37 28.77
N LEU A 1011 -5.12 -29.93 27.57
CA LEU A 1011 -6.44 -30.19 26.98
C LEU A 1011 -6.66 -31.67 26.63
N SER A 1012 -5.61 -32.42 26.29
CA SER A 1012 -5.74 -33.86 25.99
C SER A 1012 -6.22 -34.71 27.18
N GLN A 1013 -6.13 -34.17 28.40
CA GLN A 1013 -6.59 -34.82 29.62
C GLN A 1013 -8.09 -34.56 29.91
N ARG A 1014 -8.72 -33.64 29.16
CA ARG A 1014 -10.12 -33.25 29.28
C ARG A 1014 -10.96 -33.99 28.23
N PRO A 1015 -11.82 -34.97 28.62
CA PRO A 1015 -12.62 -35.75 27.67
C PRO A 1015 -13.69 -34.95 26.93
N GLU A 1016 -14.04 -33.76 27.42
CA GLU A 1016 -15.03 -32.84 26.85
C GLU A 1016 -14.49 -31.98 25.69
N VAL A 1017 -13.18 -32.01 25.41
CA VAL A 1017 -12.57 -31.27 24.30
C VAL A 1017 -12.87 -31.96 22.97
N ASP A 1018 -13.40 -31.22 22.00
CA ASP A 1018 -13.66 -31.70 20.64
C ASP A 1018 -12.40 -31.57 19.78
N TRP A 1019 -11.90 -32.68 19.25
CA TRP A 1019 -10.68 -32.71 18.46
C TRP A 1019 -11.00 -32.93 16.99
N ARG A 1020 -10.62 -31.97 16.15
CA ARG A 1020 -10.79 -32.05 14.70
C ARG A 1020 -9.46 -32.33 14.02
N ALA A 1021 -9.37 -33.47 13.34
CA ALA A 1021 -8.20 -33.86 12.57
C ALA A 1021 -8.24 -33.21 11.18
N ILE A 1022 -7.23 -32.40 10.84
CA ILE A 1022 -7.06 -31.79 9.52
C ILE A 1022 -6.03 -32.60 8.74
N GLU A 1023 -6.46 -33.26 7.66
CA GLU A 1023 -5.58 -34.01 6.76
C GLU A 1023 -4.74 -33.05 5.91
N LEU A 1024 -3.40 -33.20 5.93
CA LEU A 1024 -2.49 -32.34 5.18
C LEU A 1024 -1.99 -33.04 3.90
N ALA A 1025 -2.09 -32.35 2.77
CA ALA A 1025 -1.54 -32.85 1.52
C ALA A 1025 0.00 -32.91 1.56
N ARG A 1026 0.56 -34.10 1.30
CA ARG A 1026 1.97 -34.27 0.94
C ARG A 1026 2.08 -35.25 -0.21
N ARG A 1027 2.28 -34.72 -1.41
CA ARG A 1027 2.33 -35.48 -2.66
C ARG A 1027 3.53 -35.04 -3.48
N GLU A 1028 4.23 -36.01 -4.04
CA GLU A 1028 5.30 -35.80 -5.02
C GLU A 1028 5.02 -36.74 -6.19
N TRP A 1029 5.27 -36.30 -7.41
CA TRP A 1029 5.13 -37.13 -8.60
C TRP A 1029 6.22 -36.83 -9.64
N ASP A 1030 6.57 -37.87 -10.41
CA ASP A 1030 7.42 -37.80 -11.60
C ASP A 1030 6.94 -38.89 -12.56
N HIS A 1031 6.14 -38.48 -13.54
CA HIS A 1031 5.47 -39.36 -14.48
C HIS A 1031 5.99 -39.11 -15.89
N GLU A 1032 6.24 -40.19 -16.63
CA GLU A 1032 6.71 -40.12 -18.02
C GLU A 1032 5.90 -41.07 -18.91
N ALA A 1033 5.42 -40.55 -20.05
CA ALA A 1033 4.73 -41.32 -21.08
C ALA A 1033 5.34 -41.07 -22.47
N GLN A 1034 5.50 -42.12 -23.27
CA GLN A 1034 6.08 -42.06 -24.63
C GLN A 1034 5.41 -43.07 -25.59
N GLY A 1035 5.17 -42.70 -26.85
CA GLY A 1035 4.63 -43.63 -27.86
C GLY A 1035 4.28 -43.02 -29.24
N LEU A 1036 3.94 -43.91 -30.18
CA LEU A 1036 3.25 -43.59 -31.44
C LEU A 1036 1.77 -43.32 -31.14
N THR A 1037 1.14 -42.38 -31.83
CA THR A 1037 -0.23 -41.87 -31.58
C THR A 1037 -1.28 -42.99 -31.43
N GLY A 1038 -1.47 -43.46 -30.19
CA GLY A 1038 -2.48 -44.43 -29.80
C GLY A 1038 -3.49 -43.75 -28.89
N VAL A 1039 -4.76 -43.82 -29.26
CA VAL A 1039 -5.94 -43.15 -28.67
C VAL A 1039 -5.99 -43.15 -27.12
N GLY A 1040 -5.38 -44.12 -26.43
CA GLY A 1040 -5.28 -44.13 -24.97
C GLY A 1040 -4.33 -43.08 -24.39
N ALA A 1041 -3.25 -42.73 -25.09
CA ALA A 1041 -2.32 -41.68 -24.66
C ALA A 1041 -2.92 -40.30 -24.88
N ALA A 1042 -3.60 -40.04 -26.00
CA ALA A 1042 -4.26 -38.75 -26.25
C ALA A 1042 -5.41 -38.45 -25.27
N LEU A 1043 -6.16 -39.47 -24.84
CA LEU A 1043 -7.20 -39.35 -23.80
C LEU A 1043 -6.62 -39.12 -22.41
N LEU A 1044 -5.54 -39.82 -22.05
CA LEU A 1044 -4.79 -39.55 -20.81
C LEU A 1044 -4.23 -38.13 -20.83
N MET A 1045 -3.77 -37.64 -21.99
CA MET A 1045 -3.11 -36.34 -22.14
C MET A 1045 -4.10 -35.17 -22.20
N ALA A 1046 -5.27 -35.33 -22.83
CA ALA A 1046 -6.31 -34.31 -22.80
C ALA A 1046 -6.94 -34.18 -21.41
N VAL A 1047 -7.02 -35.28 -20.64
CA VAL A 1047 -7.53 -35.29 -19.27
C VAL A 1047 -6.50 -34.76 -18.28
N VAL A 1048 -5.23 -35.18 -18.38
CA VAL A 1048 -4.13 -34.64 -17.56
C VAL A 1048 -3.94 -33.15 -17.86
N ALA A 1049 -3.81 -32.74 -19.12
CA ALA A 1049 -3.69 -31.32 -19.49
C ALA A 1049 -4.92 -30.49 -19.08
N TYR A 1050 -6.14 -31.01 -19.19
CA TYR A 1050 -7.34 -30.30 -18.73
C TYR A 1050 -7.43 -30.14 -17.19
N PHE A 1051 -6.79 -31.03 -16.41
CA PHE A 1051 -6.84 -31.00 -14.95
C PHE A 1051 -5.57 -30.44 -14.28
N THR A 1052 -4.43 -30.41 -14.96
CA THR A 1052 -3.19 -29.72 -14.53
C THR A 1052 -3.13 -28.27 -15.03
N MET A 1053 -3.83 -27.94 -16.12
CA MET A 1053 -4.34 -26.58 -16.39
C MET A 1053 -5.51 -26.28 -15.44
N GLY A 1054 -5.26 -26.39 -14.13
CA GLY A 1054 -6.25 -26.10 -13.11
C GLY A 1054 -6.92 -24.77 -13.41
N MET A 1055 -8.26 -24.76 -13.35
CA MET A 1055 -9.10 -23.58 -13.38
C MET A 1055 -8.70 -22.63 -12.22
N GLY A 1056 -7.62 -21.87 -12.42
CA GLY A 1056 -7.35 -20.56 -11.85
C GLY A 1056 -7.59 -19.45 -12.89
N THR A 1057 -8.07 -19.80 -14.08
CA THR A 1057 -8.51 -18.88 -15.12
C THR A 1057 -9.93 -18.39 -14.86
N ASP A 1058 -10.08 -17.54 -13.84
CA ASP A 1058 -11.14 -16.52 -13.84
C ASP A 1058 -10.61 -15.14 -13.44
N LEU A 1059 -9.30 -14.91 -13.64
CA LEU A 1059 -8.72 -13.57 -13.61
C LEU A 1059 -7.86 -13.27 -14.85
N ALA A 1060 -8.33 -13.60 -16.06
CA ALA A 1060 -7.84 -12.99 -17.31
C ALA A 1060 -8.72 -13.28 -18.55
N ILE A 1061 -9.74 -12.46 -18.84
CA ILE A 1061 -9.96 -11.95 -20.21
C ILE A 1061 -10.48 -10.51 -20.13
N ALA A 1062 -9.63 -9.53 -20.41
CA ALA A 1062 -9.78 -8.66 -21.59
C ALA A 1062 -8.76 -7.50 -21.58
N ALA A 1063 -7.87 -7.46 -22.58
CA ALA A 1063 -7.90 -6.42 -23.61
C ALA A 1063 -6.78 -6.61 -24.66
N ALA A 1064 -7.16 -7.01 -25.87
CA ALA A 1064 -6.70 -6.37 -27.12
C ALA A 1064 -7.89 -6.43 -28.10
N GLY A 1065 -8.49 -5.28 -28.40
CA GLY A 1065 -9.83 -5.15 -28.99
C GLY A 1065 -9.90 -5.26 -30.52
N GLY A 1066 -11.07 -5.71 -31.02
CA GLY A 1066 -11.40 -5.72 -32.45
C GLY A 1066 -12.70 -6.40 -32.90
N THR A 1067 -13.75 -6.42 -32.06
CA THR A 1067 -15.20 -6.54 -32.37
C THR A 1067 -15.70 -7.53 -33.45
N SER A 1068 -16.23 -8.71 -33.05
CA SER A 1068 -17.68 -8.98 -32.86
C SER A 1068 -18.02 -10.48 -32.65
N SER A 1069 -18.57 -10.78 -31.47
CA SER A 1069 -19.52 -11.86 -31.07
C SER A 1069 -19.26 -13.31 -31.52
N ALA A 1070 -19.12 -14.34 -30.66
CA ALA A 1070 -19.52 -14.66 -29.29
C ALA A 1070 -18.59 -15.79 -28.77
N THR A 1071 -18.35 -16.10 -27.50
CA THR A 1071 -19.01 -15.83 -26.22
C THR A 1071 -18.00 -15.19 -25.26
N ALA A 1072 -18.10 -13.87 -25.16
CA ALA A 1072 -17.68 -13.08 -24.02
C ALA A 1072 -18.94 -12.39 -23.51
N ALA A 1073 -19.32 -12.64 -22.26
CA ALA A 1073 -20.34 -11.85 -21.58
C ALA A 1073 -20.21 -12.00 -20.05
N ALA A 1074 -19.33 -11.20 -19.45
CA ALA A 1074 -19.59 -10.46 -18.20
C ALA A 1074 -18.39 -9.55 -17.87
N LEU A 1075 -18.23 -8.48 -18.64
CA LEU A 1075 -17.33 -7.37 -18.34
C LEU A 1075 -18.04 -6.39 -17.40
N THR A 1076 -17.33 -5.98 -16.35
CA THR A 1076 -17.35 -4.71 -15.57
C THR A 1076 -18.61 -3.83 -15.43
N THR A 1077 -18.71 -3.30 -14.20
CA THR A 1077 -19.17 -1.97 -13.76
C THR A 1077 -20.67 -1.63 -13.73
N THR A 1078 -21.14 -1.21 -12.55
CA THR A 1078 -21.51 0.19 -12.24
C THR A 1078 -21.89 0.28 -10.76
N THR A 1079 -21.12 1.03 -9.95
CA THR A 1079 -21.42 2.37 -9.41
C THR A 1079 -21.82 2.34 -7.94
N ALA A 1080 -21.26 3.27 -7.18
CA ALA A 1080 -21.57 3.53 -5.78
C ALA A 1080 -23.08 3.64 -5.53
N THR A 1081 -23.62 2.79 -4.66
CA THR A 1081 -24.65 3.09 -3.63
C THR A 1081 -25.08 1.76 -2.98
N GLY A 1082 -24.84 1.63 -1.68
CA GLY A 1082 -25.42 0.55 -0.87
C GLY A 1082 -24.53 -0.67 -0.70
N ALA A 1083 -24.23 -0.96 0.58
CA ALA A 1083 -23.58 -2.18 1.04
C ALA A 1083 -24.21 -3.44 0.42
N THR A 1084 -23.40 -4.34 -0.13
CA THR A 1084 -23.73 -5.77 -0.14
C THR A 1084 -22.44 -6.59 -0.02
N ALA A 1085 -22.52 -7.57 0.86
CA ALA A 1085 -21.42 -8.35 1.40
C ALA A 1085 -20.71 -9.20 0.34
N TYR A 1086 -19.38 -9.16 0.34
CA TYR A 1086 -18.58 -10.26 -0.18
C TYR A 1086 -18.72 -11.42 0.82
N THR A 1087 -19.63 -12.34 0.54
CA THR A 1087 -19.79 -13.52 1.39
C THR A 1087 -18.72 -14.55 1.05
N ALA A 1088 -18.07 -15.07 2.09
CA ALA A 1088 -17.13 -16.19 2.11
C ALA A 1088 -17.58 -17.45 1.31
N ALA A 1089 -18.88 -17.54 0.98
CA ALA A 1089 -19.49 -18.54 0.09
C ALA A 1089 -18.82 -18.71 -1.28
N GLY A 1090 -18.38 -17.64 -1.93
CA GLY A 1090 -17.78 -17.70 -3.28
C GLY A 1090 -16.42 -18.39 -3.30
N ALA A 1091 -15.59 -18.13 -2.27
CA ALA A 1091 -14.30 -18.78 -2.07
C ALA A 1091 -14.47 -20.25 -1.63
N ALA A 1092 -15.44 -20.53 -0.76
CA ALA A 1092 -15.74 -21.88 -0.27
C ALA A 1092 -16.23 -22.85 -1.36
N ILE A 1093 -17.11 -22.37 -2.26
CA ILE A 1093 -17.59 -23.18 -3.38
C ILE A 1093 -16.44 -23.47 -4.35
N ASN A 1094 -15.55 -22.50 -4.60
CA ASN A 1094 -14.42 -22.66 -5.49
C ASN A 1094 -13.44 -23.73 -4.97
N ALA A 1095 -13.11 -23.69 -3.67
CA ALA A 1095 -12.26 -24.69 -3.01
C ALA A 1095 -12.86 -26.11 -3.07
N GLY A 1096 -14.17 -26.25 -2.85
CA GLY A 1096 -14.87 -27.54 -3.01
C GLY A 1096 -14.80 -28.11 -4.44
N PHE A 1097 -14.89 -27.24 -5.47
CA PHE A 1097 -14.72 -27.64 -6.87
C PHE A 1097 -13.27 -28.01 -7.20
N THR A 1098 -12.27 -27.30 -6.66
CA THR A 1098 -10.86 -27.63 -6.85
C THR A 1098 -10.52 -29.00 -6.23
N THR A 1099 -11.06 -29.28 -5.04
CA THR A 1099 -10.90 -30.58 -4.37
C THR A 1099 -11.61 -31.71 -5.13
N LEU A 1100 -12.79 -31.46 -5.71
CA LEU A 1100 -13.50 -32.45 -6.54
C LEU A 1100 -12.74 -32.74 -7.85
N ALA A 1101 -12.23 -31.71 -8.53
CA ALA A 1101 -11.45 -31.84 -9.76
C ALA A 1101 -10.10 -32.54 -9.52
N GLY A 1102 -9.41 -32.21 -8.43
CA GLY A 1102 -8.19 -32.90 -8.01
C GLY A 1102 -8.44 -34.38 -7.65
N SER A 1103 -9.56 -34.68 -6.99
CA SER A 1103 -9.94 -36.07 -6.66
C SER A 1103 -10.32 -36.87 -7.91
N ALA A 1104 -10.96 -36.25 -8.89
CA ALA A 1104 -11.30 -36.86 -10.17
C ALA A 1104 -10.04 -37.23 -10.97
N ALA A 1105 -9.07 -36.30 -11.04
CA ALA A 1105 -7.79 -36.52 -11.69
C ALA A 1105 -6.98 -37.64 -11.02
N VAL A 1106 -6.90 -37.62 -9.68
CA VAL A 1106 -6.19 -38.64 -8.90
C VAL A 1106 -6.84 -40.02 -9.03
N SER A 1107 -8.17 -40.11 -8.98
CA SER A 1107 -8.86 -41.38 -9.18
C SER A 1107 -8.72 -41.89 -10.62
N PHE A 1108 -8.73 -40.99 -11.61
CA PHE A 1108 -8.51 -41.33 -13.03
C PHE A 1108 -7.12 -41.90 -13.29
N VAL A 1109 -6.10 -41.33 -12.65
CA VAL A 1109 -4.72 -41.83 -12.67
C VAL A 1109 -4.61 -43.17 -11.93
N ASN A 1110 -5.17 -43.27 -10.72
CA ASN A 1110 -5.08 -44.48 -9.89
C ASN A 1110 -5.80 -45.69 -10.49
N ASN A 1111 -6.85 -45.46 -11.28
CA ASN A 1111 -7.59 -46.51 -11.95
C ASN A 1111 -7.15 -46.71 -13.42
N GLY A 1112 -6.00 -46.16 -13.82
CA GLY A 1112 -5.43 -46.39 -15.15
C GLY A 1112 -6.34 -45.98 -16.32
N GLY A 1113 -7.18 -44.96 -16.11
CA GLY A 1113 -8.18 -44.50 -17.08
C GLY A 1113 -9.51 -45.27 -17.09
N ASP A 1114 -9.75 -46.19 -16.14
CA ASP A 1114 -11.05 -46.85 -15.98
C ASP A 1114 -12.10 -45.89 -15.41
N LEU A 1115 -12.81 -45.20 -16.31
CA LEU A 1115 -13.86 -44.25 -16.00
C LEU A 1115 -14.93 -44.83 -15.05
N SER A 1116 -15.22 -46.14 -15.10
CA SER A 1116 -16.22 -46.75 -14.21
C SER A 1116 -15.73 -46.83 -12.76
N ALA A 1117 -14.43 -47.01 -12.55
CA ALA A 1117 -13.81 -46.97 -11.22
C ALA A 1117 -13.66 -45.52 -10.74
N VAL A 1118 -13.40 -44.59 -11.66
CA VAL A 1118 -13.29 -43.15 -11.38
C VAL A 1118 -14.60 -42.54 -10.88
N PHE A 1119 -15.71 -42.84 -11.55
CA PHE A 1119 -17.02 -42.39 -11.09
C PHE A 1119 -17.45 -43.07 -9.78
N LYS A 1120 -16.94 -44.27 -9.49
CA LYS A 1120 -17.20 -45.00 -8.24
C LYS A 1120 -16.41 -44.42 -7.06
N ASP A 1121 -15.17 -43.99 -7.30
CA ASP A 1121 -14.35 -43.27 -6.33
C ASP A 1121 -14.85 -41.85 -6.10
N LEU A 1122 -15.26 -41.13 -7.16
CA LEU A 1122 -15.83 -39.78 -7.04
C LEU A 1122 -17.18 -39.76 -6.31
N GLY A 1123 -17.96 -40.84 -6.44
CA GLY A 1123 -19.18 -41.07 -5.66
C GLY A 1123 -18.95 -41.72 -4.30
N SER A 1124 -17.69 -41.96 -3.90
CA SER A 1124 -17.38 -42.56 -2.61
C SER A 1124 -17.62 -41.57 -1.47
N SER A 1125 -17.99 -42.09 -0.29
CA SER A 1125 -18.22 -41.24 0.89
C SER A 1125 -17.00 -40.44 1.31
N ASP A 1126 -15.79 -40.86 0.92
CA ASP A 1126 -14.54 -40.26 1.36
C ASP A 1126 -14.16 -39.06 0.48
N THR A 1127 -14.40 -39.13 -0.83
CA THR A 1127 -14.26 -37.96 -1.73
C THR A 1127 -15.32 -36.89 -1.44
N VAL A 1128 -16.55 -37.29 -1.10
CA VAL A 1128 -17.61 -36.35 -0.70
C VAL A 1128 -17.26 -35.63 0.61
N LYS A 1129 -16.60 -36.30 1.56
CA LYS A 1129 -16.08 -35.67 2.79
C LYS A 1129 -14.94 -34.69 2.50
N GLN A 1130 -14.05 -34.99 1.57
CA GLN A 1130 -12.93 -34.10 1.21
C GLN A 1130 -13.42 -32.80 0.55
N VAL A 1131 -14.44 -32.89 -0.32
CA VAL A 1131 -15.12 -31.71 -0.89
C VAL A 1131 -15.78 -30.85 0.19
N LEU A 1132 -16.34 -31.48 1.23
CA LEU A 1132 -16.93 -30.81 2.38
C LEU A 1132 -15.90 -30.03 3.21
N VAL A 1133 -14.70 -30.58 3.40
CA VAL A 1133 -13.60 -29.94 4.15
C VAL A 1133 -13.08 -28.69 3.42
N GLY A 1134 -12.96 -28.76 2.08
CA GLY A 1134 -12.60 -27.60 1.25
C GLY A 1134 -13.65 -26.47 1.31
N MET A 1135 -14.93 -26.81 1.46
CA MET A 1135 -16.01 -25.84 1.61
C MET A 1135 -16.12 -25.26 3.04
N VAL A 1136 -15.75 -26.02 4.07
CA VAL A 1136 -15.83 -25.60 5.48
C VAL A 1136 -14.62 -24.77 5.91
N GLY A 1137 -13.43 -25.03 5.37
CA GLY A 1137 -12.22 -24.24 5.65
C GLY A 1137 -12.29 -22.78 5.18
N ALA A 1138 -13.28 -22.43 4.35
CA ALA A 1138 -13.52 -21.07 3.86
C ALA A 1138 -14.80 -20.43 4.44
N GLY A 1139 -15.42 -21.02 5.48
CA GLY A 1139 -16.52 -20.40 6.25
C GLY A 1139 -17.84 -20.23 5.49
N LEU A 1140 -18.72 -21.22 5.55
CA LEU A 1140 -20.09 -21.10 5.01
C LEU A 1140 -21.14 -21.66 5.96
N VAL A 1141 -21.95 -20.80 6.60
CA VAL A 1141 -23.35 -21.14 6.92
C VAL A 1141 -24.25 -19.89 6.83
N GLN A 1142 -25.27 -19.99 5.96
CA GLN A 1142 -26.52 -19.21 5.81
C GLN A 1142 -26.54 -17.86 5.05
N GLY A 1143 -27.35 -17.85 3.97
CA GLY A 1143 -27.86 -16.64 3.31
C GLY A 1143 -27.88 -16.69 1.77
N LEU A 1144 -28.40 -17.75 1.14
CA LEU A 1144 -28.12 -18.03 -0.28
C LEU A 1144 -29.37 -18.48 -1.05
N SER A 1145 -30.03 -17.56 -1.76
CA SER A 1145 -30.76 -17.95 -2.98
C SER A 1145 -30.89 -16.83 -4.01
N ASP A 1146 -31.10 -15.58 -3.58
CA ASP A 1146 -31.60 -14.57 -4.54
C ASP A 1146 -30.52 -13.65 -5.13
N ASN A 1147 -29.36 -13.53 -4.48
CA ASN A 1147 -28.24 -12.67 -4.92
C ASN A 1147 -26.95 -13.45 -5.23
N LEU A 1148 -27.02 -14.78 -5.32
CA LEU A 1148 -25.92 -15.63 -5.74
C LEU A 1148 -25.58 -15.40 -7.21
N GLN A 1149 -24.34 -15.03 -7.51
CA GLN A 1149 -23.86 -14.89 -8.89
C GLN A 1149 -22.89 -16.02 -9.23
N PHE A 1150 -23.09 -16.65 -10.38
CA PHE A 1150 -22.24 -17.71 -10.93
C PHE A 1150 -21.99 -17.40 -12.41
N SER A 1151 -20.72 -17.39 -12.85
CA SER A 1151 -20.34 -16.94 -14.20
C SER A 1151 -20.84 -15.52 -14.54
N GLY A 1152 -20.82 -14.59 -13.57
CA GLY A 1152 -21.21 -13.19 -13.77
C GLY A 1152 -22.73 -12.92 -13.95
N LYS A 1153 -23.60 -13.94 -13.74
CA LYS A 1153 -25.07 -13.80 -13.76
C LYS A 1153 -25.67 -14.26 -12.43
N ALA A 1154 -26.80 -13.66 -12.02
CA ALA A 1154 -27.57 -14.19 -10.91
C ALA A 1154 -28.05 -15.61 -11.23
N LEU A 1155 -28.01 -16.51 -10.26
CA LEU A 1155 -28.28 -17.94 -10.43
C LEU A 1155 -29.63 -18.22 -11.14
N LYS A 1156 -30.64 -17.40 -10.85
CA LYS A 1156 -31.98 -17.46 -11.47
C LYS A 1156 -31.97 -17.19 -12.99
N ASP A 1157 -31.01 -16.40 -13.47
CA ASP A 1157 -30.91 -15.89 -14.84
C ASP A 1157 -30.02 -16.76 -15.75
N ILE A 1158 -29.44 -17.84 -15.22
CA ILE A 1158 -28.63 -18.80 -15.97
C ILE A 1158 -29.56 -19.78 -16.72
N GLY A 1159 -29.40 -19.88 -18.04
CA GLY A 1159 -30.19 -20.75 -18.93
C GLY A 1159 -29.33 -21.66 -19.81
N LEU A 1160 -29.96 -22.46 -20.68
CA LEU A 1160 -29.26 -23.45 -21.54
C LEU A 1160 -28.26 -22.82 -22.52
N ASN A 1161 -28.48 -21.56 -22.89
CA ASN A 1161 -27.63 -20.82 -23.83
C ASN A 1161 -26.36 -20.26 -23.16
N ASP A 1162 -26.23 -20.33 -21.84
CA ASP A 1162 -25.09 -19.79 -21.08
C ASP A 1162 -23.95 -20.80 -20.92
N GLY A 1163 -24.05 -21.94 -21.60
CA GLY A 1163 -23.06 -23.02 -21.55
C GLY A 1163 -23.33 -24.03 -20.46
N MET A 1164 -22.87 -25.27 -20.71
CA MET A 1164 -23.15 -26.41 -19.85
C MET A 1164 -22.54 -26.26 -18.46
N GLY A 1165 -21.36 -25.64 -18.31
CA GLY A 1165 -20.73 -25.40 -17.01
C GLY A 1165 -21.56 -24.46 -16.13
N ALA A 1166 -22.03 -23.35 -16.70
CA ALA A 1166 -22.93 -22.41 -16.03
C ALA A 1166 -24.27 -23.08 -15.64
N TYR A 1167 -24.87 -23.82 -16.58
CA TYR A 1167 -26.16 -24.50 -16.35
C TYR A 1167 -26.04 -25.66 -15.35
N PHE A 1168 -24.96 -26.43 -15.39
CA PHE A 1168 -24.66 -27.47 -14.40
C PHE A 1168 -24.47 -26.85 -13.01
N GLY A 1169 -23.67 -25.79 -12.91
CA GLY A 1169 -23.47 -25.07 -11.64
C GLY A 1169 -24.79 -24.56 -11.07
N LYS A 1170 -25.68 -24.03 -11.91
CA LYS A 1170 -27.06 -23.69 -11.53
C LYS A 1170 -27.82 -24.89 -10.96
N GLN A 1171 -27.90 -25.99 -11.72
CA GLN A 1171 -28.64 -27.18 -11.30
C GLN A 1171 -28.03 -27.82 -10.05
N PHE A 1172 -26.70 -27.75 -9.89
CA PHE A 1172 -26.01 -28.21 -8.69
C PHE A 1172 -26.35 -27.37 -7.48
N ILE A 1173 -26.28 -26.04 -7.57
CA ILE A 1173 -26.63 -25.15 -6.46
C ILE A 1173 -28.13 -25.30 -6.09
N GLU A 1174 -29.03 -25.42 -7.07
CA GLU A 1174 -30.47 -25.62 -6.83
C GLU A 1174 -30.79 -26.98 -6.18
N HIS A 1175 -30.15 -28.07 -6.61
CA HIS A 1175 -30.33 -29.39 -6.02
C HIS A 1175 -29.60 -29.55 -4.68
N ALA A 1176 -28.41 -28.96 -4.52
CA ALA A 1176 -27.61 -28.98 -3.30
C ALA A 1176 -28.24 -28.11 -2.20
N GLY A 1177 -28.78 -26.94 -2.54
CA GLY A 1177 -29.53 -26.08 -1.62
C GLY A 1177 -30.81 -26.75 -1.10
N ARG A 1178 -31.54 -27.48 -1.96
CA ARG A 1178 -32.71 -28.28 -1.54
C ARG A 1178 -32.32 -29.52 -0.72
N ALA A 1179 -31.20 -30.15 -1.05
CA ALA A 1179 -30.71 -31.34 -0.35
C ALA A 1179 -30.14 -31.02 1.04
N SER A 1180 -29.40 -29.92 1.18
CA SER A 1180 -28.88 -29.44 2.47
C SER A 1180 -30.00 -28.92 3.39
N ALA A 1181 -31.00 -28.22 2.84
CA ALA A 1181 -32.21 -27.85 3.59
C ALA A 1181 -32.99 -29.08 4.09
N ASN A 1182 -33.17 -30.11 3.27
CA ASN A 1182 -33.83 -31.36 3.68
C ASN A 1182 -33.00 -32.22 4.64
N ALA A 1183 -31.66 -32.19 4.56
CA ALA A 1183 -30.77 -32.89 5.48
C ALA A 1183 -30.88 -32.32 6.91
N LEU A 1184 -30.95 -30.99 7.03
CA LEU A 1184 -31.18 -30.28 8.29
C LEU A 1184 -32.62 -30.46 8.83
N LEU A 1185 -33.63 -30.56 7.96
CA LEU A 1185 -35.04 -30.68 8.36
C LEU A 1185 -35.51 -32.12 8.65
N LEU A 1186 -34.93 -33.14 8.02
CA LEU A 1186 -35.39 -34.55 8.09
C LEU A 1186 -34.36 -35.52 8.69
N GLY A 1187 -33.17 -35.03 9.08
CA GLY A 1187 -32.16 -35.82 9.78
C GLY A 1187 -31.41 -36.83 8.90
N THR A 1188 -31.41 -36.66 7.58
CA THR A 1188 -30.57 -37.47 6.69
C THR A 1188 -29.12 -36.99 6.70
N PRO A 1189 -28.12 -37.88 6.73
CA PRO A 1189 -26.70 -37.50 6.65
C PRO A 1189 -26.43 -36.57 5.46
N LEU A 1190 -25.74 -35.45 5.71
CA LEU A 1190 -25.53 -34.37 4.74
C LEU A 1190 -24.76 -34.84 3.50
N ASP A 1191 -23.83 -35.78 3.68
CA ASP A 1191 -23.09 -36.47 2.61
C ASP A 1191 -24.04 -37.23 1.66
N LYS A 1192 -25.04 -37.95 2.20
CA LYS A 1192 -26.03 -38.70 1.40
C LYS A 1192 -27.00 -37.80 0.66
N ALA A 1193 -27.32 -36.64 1.24
CA ALA A 1193 -28.17 -35.64 0.60
C ALA A 1193 -27.42 -34.92 -0.55
N LEU A 1194 -26.16 -34.54 -0.33
CA LEU A 1194 -25.30 -33.92 -1.35
C LEU A 1194 -24.92 -34.89 -2.48
N GLU A 1195 -24.71 -36.17 -2.17
CA GLU A 1195 -24.54 -37.24 -3.16
C GLU A 1195 -25.78 -37.32 -4.08
N GLY A 1196 -26.99 -37.25 -3.51
CA GLY A 1196 -28.24 -37.20 -4.26
C GLY A 1196 -28.40 -35.93 -5.12
N ALA A 1197 -27.94 -34.79 -4.62
CA ALA A 1197 -27.95 -33.52 -5.34
C ALA A 1197 -27.03 -33.56 -6.57
N LEU A 1198 -25.78 -34.01 -6.40
CA LEU A 1198 -24.80 -34.12 -7.48
C LEU A 1198 -25.32 -34.99 -8.63
N VAL A 1199 -25.88 -36.16 -8.30
CA VAL A 1199 -26.47 -37.09 -9.27
C VAL A 1199 -27.68 -36.47 -9.97
N SER A 1200 -28.54 -35.76 -9.23
CA SER A 1200 -29.72 -35.09 -9.79
C SER A 1200 -29.33 -33.96 -10.74
N SER A 1201 -28.29 -33.20 -10.43
CA SER A 1201 -27.78 -32.11 -11.28
C SER A 1201 -27.12 -32.61 -12.55
N LEU A 1202 -26.41 -33.75 -12.48
CA LEU A 1202 -25.88 -34.43 -13.67
C LEU A 1202 -27.01 -34.89 -14.59
N LEU A 1203 -28.08 -35.48 -14.03
CA LEU A 1203 -29.26 -35.93 -14.77
C LEU A 1203 -30.05 -34.76 -15.37
N SER A 1204 -30.30 -33.70 -14.61
CA SER A 1204 -31.02 -32.50 -15.07
C SER A 1204 -30.25 -31.77 -16.18
N THR A 1205 -28.93 -31.71 -16.08
CA THR A 1205 -28.07 -31.12 -17.12
C THR A 1205 -28.02 -32.00 -18.36
N GLY A 1206 -27.80 -33.31 -18.21
CA GLY A 1206 -27.72 -34.24 -19.33
C GLY A 1206 -29.04 -34.40 -20.09
N THR A 1207 -30.19 -34.28 -19.42
CA THR A 1207 -31.52 -34.33 -20.07
C THR A 1207 -31.88 -33.04 -20.81
N ALA A 1208 -31.37 -31.89 -20.35
CA ALA A 1208 -31.73 -30.59 -20.92
C ALA A 1208 -31.01 -30.26 -22.25
N PHE A 1209 -29.90 -30.95 -22.57
CA PHE A 1209 -29.14 -30.71 -23.81
C PHE A 1209 -29.48 -31.67 -24.97
N GLY A 1210 -30.06 -32.87 -24.74
CA GLY A 1210 -30.60 -33.77 -25.78
C GLY A 1210 -29.62 -34.29 -26.86
N ALA A 1211 -29.88 -35.47 -27.44
CA ALA A 1211 -29.00 -36.08 -28.45
C ALA A 1211 -29.01 -35.38 -29.83
N ASP A 1212 -30.11 -34.73 -30.22
CA ASP A 1212 -30.26 -34.06 -31.54
C ASP A 1212 -29.63 -32.65 -31.58
N ALA A 1213 -29.32 -32.02 -30.45
CA ALA A 1213 -28.77 -30.66 -30.41
C ALA A 1213 -27.24 -30.59 -30.61
N ILE A 1214 -26.56 -31.75 -30.65
CA ILE A 1214 -25.09 -31.84 -30.67
C ILE A 1214 -24.51 -31.49 -32.05
N GLY A 1215 -25.32 -31.53 -33.12
CA GLY A 1215 -24.91 -31.15 -34.47
C GLY A 1215 -24.89 -29.64 -34.74
N ASP A 1216 -25.67 -28.84 -33.99
CA ASP A 1216 -26.00 -27.45 -34.36
C ASP A 1216 -25.57 -26.38 -33.33
N LEU A 1217 -24.87 -26.75 -32.25
CA LEU A 1217 -24.38 -25.79 -31.24
C LEU A 1217 -22.94 -25.32 -31.54
N GLY A 1218 -22.78 -24.17 -32.20
CA GLY A 1218 -21.51 -23.41 -32.21
C GLY A 1218 -21.62 -22.00 -32.83
N VAL A 1219 -20.63 -21.15 -32.56
CA VAL A 1219 -20.50 -19.76 -33.06
C VAL A 1219 -19.80 -19.77 -34.45
N PRO A 1220 -20.14 -18.86 -35.39
CA PRO A 1220 -19.78 -19.00 -36.81
C PRO A 1220 -18.31 -18.70 -37.11
N ASP A 1221 -17.69 -19.47 -38.02
CA ASP A 1221 -16.51 -19.02 -38.75
C ASP A 1221 -16.90 -18.28 -40.06
N GLY A 1222 -15.97 -17.49 -40.60
CA GLY A 1222 -16.18 -16.59 -41.73
C GLY A 1222 -16.55 -17.23 -43.08
N ASN A 1223 -16.79 -18.55 -43.16
CA ASN A 1223 -17.31 -19.25 -44.34
C ASN A 1223 -18.52 -20.17 -44.04
N GLY A 1224 -19.12 -20.07 -42.86
CA GLY A 1224 -20.39 -20.76 -42.55
C GLY A 1224 -20.24 -22.24 -42.17
N GLY A 1225 -19.07 -22.67 -41.71
CA GLY A 1225 -18.86 -23.94 -41.01
C GLY A 1225 -18.81 -23.75 -39.49
N VAL A 1226 -19.13 -24.79 -38.71
CA VAL A 1226 -19.13 -24.76 -37.23
C VAL A 1226 -18.27 -25.92 -36.71
N THR A 1227 -17.31 -25.70 -35.80
CA THR A 1227 -16.60 -26.79 -35.10
C THR A 1227 -16.33 -26.51 -33.61
N LEU A 1228 -16.72 -27.47 -32.75
CA LEU A 1228 -16.20 -27.66 -31.39
C LEU A 1228 -14.76 -28.21 -31.47
N ASN A 1229 -13.89 -27.90 -30.48
CA ASN A 1229 -12.67 -28.68 -30.32
C ASN A 1229 -13.03 -30.14 -29.96
N ALA A 1230 -12.18 -31.10 -30.36
CA ALA A 1230 -12.52 -32.52 -30.29
C ALA A 1230 -12.87 -32.97 -28.84
N ALA A 1231 -12.17 -32.44 -27.84
CA ALA A 1231 -12.36 -32.81 -26.44
C ALA A 1231 -13.75 -32.41 -25.87
N GLY A 1232 -14.25 -31.20 -26.19
CA GLY A 1232 -15.55 -30.74 -25.72
C GLY A 1232 -16.73 -31.54 -26.30
N ARG A 1233 -16.60 -32.00 -27.54
CA ARG A 1233 -17.63 -32.82 -28.22
C ARG A 1233 -17.71 -34.25 -27.66
N HIS A 1234 -16.54 -34.82 -27.32
CA HIS A 1234 -16.37 -36.13 -26.70
C HIS A 1234 -16.94 -36.21 -25.29
N LEU A 1235 -16.63 -35.21 -24.45
CA LEU A 1235 -17.20 -35.14 -23.10
C LEU A 1235 -18.75 -35.04 -23.13
N LEU A 1236 -19.30 -34.34 -24.12
CA LEU A 1236 -20.75 -34.15 -24.26
C LEU A 1236 -21.48 -35.46 -24.63
N HIS A 1237 -20.92 -36.27 -25.53
CA HIS A 1237 -21.47 -37.60 -25.85
C HIS A 1237 -21.37 -38.56 -24.66
N ALA A 1238 -20.28 -38.51 -23.89
CA ALA A 1238 -20.14 -39.30 -22.67
C ALA A 1238 -21.20 -38.94 -21.61
N LEU A 1239 -21.48 -37.64 -21.42
CA LEU A 1239 -22.48 -37.17 -20.47
C LEU A 1239 -23.92 -37.51 -20.92
N LEU A 1240 -24.23 -37.39 -22.21
CA LEU A 1240 -25.54 -37.76 -22.77
C LEU A 1240 -25.77 -39.27 -22.77
N GLY A 1241 -24.75 -40.04 -23.06
CA GLY A 1241 -24.75 -41.49 -22.88
C GLY A 1241 -25.00 -41.87 -21.43
N CYS A 1242 -24.38 -41.17 -20.49
CA CYS A 1242 -24.59 -41.42 -19.06
C CYS A 1242 -26.03 -41.09 -18.64
N ALA A 1243 -26.56 -39.94 -19.04
CA ALA A 1243 -27.94 -39.57 -18.73
C ALA A 1243 -28.94 -40.57 -19.32
N SER A 1244 -28.76 -40.98 -20.57
CA SER A 1244 -29.64 -41.96 -21.24
C SER A 1244 -29.51 -43.38 -20.67
N GLY A 1245 -28.30 -43.82 -20.34
CA GLY A 1245 -28.05 -45.09 -19.64
C GLY A 1245 -28.60 -45.09 -18.21
N ALA A 1246 -28.50 -43.96 -17.49
CA ALA A 1246 -29.05 -43.80 -16.15
C ALA A 1246 -30.59 -43.82 -16.12
N VAL A 1247 -31.23 -43.26 -17.16
CA VAL A 1247 -32.68 -43.27 -17.32
C VAL A 1247 -33.21 -44.67 -17.66
N GLN A 1248 -32.47 -45.49 -18.40
CA GLN A 1248 -32.90 -46.84 -18.80
C GLN A 1248 -32.57 -47.94 -17.77
N ALA A 1249 -31.46 -47.83 -17.04
CA ALA A 1249 -30.96 -48.89 -16.17
C ALA A 1249 -30.63 -48.41 -14.74
N GLY A 1250 -31.13 -47.23 -14.33
CA GLY A 1250 -30.83 -46.64 -13.02
C GLY A 1250 -29.37 -46.18 -12.90
N ARG A 1251 -28.92 -45.81 -11.69
CA ARG A 1251 -27.58 -45.22 -11.45
C ARG A 1251 -26.42 -46.02 -12.05
N GLU A 1252 -26.52 -47.35 -12.11
CA GLU A 1252 -25.48 -48.23 -12.68
C GLU A 1252 -25.41 -48.19 -14.22
N GLY A 1253 -26.48 -47.74 -14.88
CA GLY A 1253 -26.54 -47.61 -16.34
C GLY A 1253 -25.80 -46.40 -16.91
N CYS A 1254 -25.47 -45.40 -16.08
CA CYS A 1254 -24.74 -44.19 -16.49
C CYS A 1254 -23.37 -44.53 -17.09
N ALA A 1255 -22.60 -45.38 -16.41
CA ALA A 1255 -21.24 -45.71 -16.86
C ALA A 1255 -21.26 -46.42 -18.22
N ALA A 1256 -22.14 -47.40 -18.39
CA ALA A 1256 -22.27 -48.16 -19.63
C ALA A 1256 -22.81 -47.30 -20.79
N GLY A 1257 -23.79 -46.44 -20.52
CA GLY A 1257 -24.35 -45.54 -21.52
C GLY A 1257 -23.37 -44.44 -21.95
N GLY A 1258 -22.63 -43.86 -21.00
CA GLY A 1258 -21.64 -42.81 -21.25
C GLY A 1258 -20.45 -43.32 -22.04
N ALA A 1259 -19.94 -44.50 -21.67
CA ALA A 1259 -18.91 -45.18 -22.44
C ALA A 1259 -19.40 -45.54 -23.86
N GLY A 1260 -20.63 -46.05 -24.00
CA GLY A 1260 -21.19 -46.42 -25.30
C GLY A 1260 -21.39 -45.25 -26.27
N ALA A 1261 -21.86 -44.10 -25.79
CA ALA A 1261 -22.08 -42.91 -26.62
C ALA A 1261 -20.77 -42.22 -27.02
N LEU A 1262 -19.78 -42.16 -26.11
CA LEU A 1262 -18.44 -41.66 -26.39
C LEU A 1262 -17.72 -42.54 -27.44
N LEU A 1263 -17.80 -43.87 -27.28
CA LEU A 1263 -17.26 -44.82 -28.25
C LEU A 1263 -17.96 -44.71 -29.61
N GLY A 1264 -19.26 -44.44 -29.63
CA GLY A 1264 -20.04 -44.23 -30.85
C GLY A 1264 -19.64 -42.98 -31.63
N GLU A 1265 -19.38 -41.86 -30.95
CA GLU A 1265 -18.92 -40.62 -31.58
C GLU A 1265 -17.48 -40.75 -32.13
N LEU A 1266 -16.59 -41.37 -31.35
CA LEU A 1266 -15.21 -41.61 -31.76
C LEU A 1266 -15.14 -42.57 -32.96
N ALA A 1267 -16.03 -43.57 -33.03
CA ALA A 1267 -16.17 -44.44 -34.19
C ALA A 1267 -16.74 -43.72 -35.43
N ALA A 1268 -17.62 -42.73 -35.24
CA ALA A 1268 -18.19 -41.94 -36.34
C ALA A 1268 -17.16 -41.00 -36.99
N GLY A 1269 -16.19 -40.47 -36.22
CA GLY A 1269 -15.07 -39.68 -36.77
C GLY A 1269 -14.06 -40.48 -37.61
N TRP A 1270 -14.11 -41.81 -37.54
CA TRP A 1270 -13.20 -42.73 -38.27
C TRP A 1270 -13.78 -43.20 -39.61
N PHE A 1271 -15.10 -43.03 -39.83
CA PHE A 1271 -15.78 -43.33 -41.08
C PHE A 1271 -16.28 -42.04 -41.72
N ASN A 1272 -15.43 -41.39 -42.52
CA ASN A 1272 -15.90 -40.47 -43.56
C ASN A 1272 -16.24 -41.31 -44.81
N PRO A 1273 -17.51 -41.40 -45.26
CA PRO A 1273 -17.85 -42.13 -46.48
C PRO A 1273 -17.36 -41.47 -47.78
N ASP A 1274 -16.74 -40.27 -47.75
CA ASP A 1274 -16.35 -39.51 -48.95
C ASP A 1274 -14.83 -39.32 -49.17
N GLY A 1275 -13.97 -40.17 -48.61
CA GLY A 1275 -12.57 -40.33 -49.03
C GLY A 1275 -11.50 -39.77 -48.10
#